data_AF-A0A430HQ91-F1
#
_entry.id   AF-A0A430HQ91-F1
#
_cell.length_a   1.000
_cell.length_b   1.000
_cell.length_c   1.000
_cell.angle_alpha   90.00
_cell.angle_beta   90.00
_cell.angle_gamma   90.00
#
_symmetry.space_group_name_H-M   'P 1'
#
loop_
_entity.id
_entity.type
_entity.pdbx_description
1 polymer ?
#
loop_
_entity_poly.entity_id
_entity_poly.type
_entity_poly.pdbx_seq_one_letter_code
_entity_poly.pdbx_strand_id
1 'polypeptide(L)'
;MPQPTYASANGYISENFFSLIFTLDLDAANPPPTNAFSVQINGTGTTVSAVAIDSAAKMVRLTFTANALTAGDIIEFSYSDPSPNNDVNAVQGLDGSDSATFSSSIVVFGGRPGPAAPPLPVLSGASDSGTAGDGITNVGTPTVTGTALANATVKLYDTDGTTLLGTSTADGSGNWSITSTALGEGSHTLKVTQTNLASETSPLSAGLVLTIDSGANAPAQLALQAGSDSGTPGDGITNAALPVITGTAEANAAVRLYDTDGTTLLGTATANGAGAWSITSSALVEGAHTLTATQTDVAGNVSPASNGFAYILDTIGPVGMALSATSVDAAAATSGSTVATLSSTDITSVQYGFAVGNGTIDADNAKFSISGSGLVASQNLAMGSYHIYLKATDAAGNEAYQIFVINVTNTPSVSAIVRAGGAAAAVPAADTTLTYAVTFSQSVTGVDIGDFTLVTTGTAVANIASLAGSGASYTVTVNGIGGDGSVRLNLNASGTGIQNAGNVPIAGGYDAGEQYVLDHTAAAPSVPVMSSATDTGVSDSDAITSNGTPVFKGSAEPDATVRLYDTDGTTLIGTAVADGKGNWSITSSMLAVGSHTVTARQTDLAGNVSTASGALAVVIDSGAAAPGTPVLAAPSDSGIAGDNLTRFSTPTVTGSAEANATVELFDTDGITVLGSAIANANGIWSIVTTVLGEGSHTLTAKQTDAAGNVSIASAALTLLIDTEAPGMPGAPLLSPGSDSGAAGDKITYFSSPVLTGSASPNTSVILYDDDGVTMLGTAVADASGQWSITSSPLSIGYHALTVKQSDAAGNLSPAGAILGLLIDSLPLPPVIPVPPPVIPPVPVVATVDGVAVTTVPVSLPGGGSGTQTVIPVVSGDRVESNGGASTADIALATATSGANLLLAQLAPGFGLSASGGPSRNAGNSTEHLIQAILASTPGHPSADQSHLTGNGVTFLGRLGASLPLLVETIVAVGGANAATGAVTLTGTSNASQATALVVDATKLASGSQIVLNAVNFAAIVGAANVSGNTEGQILTGDAASQTFSTSADNAFLFSGGGNDTLRLNWAVGSASRAAAAEPAATPAPTILHGGLAADSGVFIGNRADYTIALHESYVAVTPTAQGGRTALAINVESLVFADGTLAVEHRSEQSALAGLYKSVLGRQADYQGFEFWSQAEKSGVSLGHIALEIISSPESQLLHPMRFNGAIEHDLELLYQGIFGRHSDAPGLAFWRAAMEQGVSLEHVADEFLRSPEIASHVLAPLQWDFIV
;
A
#
# COMPACT_ATOMS: atom_id res chain seq x y z
N MET A 1 107.35 64.48 -90.54
CA MET A 1 105.95 64.31 -90.08
C MET A 1 105.56 65.59 -89.33
N PRO A 2 104.37 65.77 -88.70
CA PRO A 2 104.15 66.99 -87.92
C PRO A 2 105.11 67.03 -86.72
N GLN A 3 106.07 67.95 -86.78
CA GLN A 3 107.07 68.16 -85.72
C GLN A 3 106.38 68.57 -84.41
N PRO A 4 106.91 68.19 -83.23
CA PRO A 4 106.36 68.57 -81.94
C PRO A 4 106.41 70.10 -81.79
N THR A 5 105.26 70.73 -81.59
CA THR A 5 105.16 72.19 -81.40
C THR A 5 104.88 72.53 -79.95
N TYR A 6 105.56 73.56 -79.46
CA TYR A 6 105.26 74.18 -78.16
C TYR A 6 103.80 74.67 -78.13
N ALA A 7 103.07 74.35 -77.05
CA ALA A 7 101.66 74.69 -76.89
C ALA A 7 101.42 75.71 -75.76
N SER A 8 102.02 75.50 -74.60
CA SER A 8 101.92 76.38 -73.43
C SER A 8 102.99 76.03 -72.38
N ALA A 9 103.13 76.80 -71.31
CA ALA A 9 103.93 76.39 -70.15
C ALA A 9 103.31 76.86 -68.84
N ASN A 10 103.56 76.10 -67.77
CA ASN A 10 103.09 76.38 -66.42
C ASN A 10 104.26 76.52 -65.44
N GLY A 11 104.17 77.52 -64.55
CA GLY A 11 105.02 77.67 -63.37
C GLY A 11 104.16 77.88 -62.11
N TYR A 12 104.63 77.38 -60.97
CA TYR A 12 103.94 77.50 -59.68
C TYR A 12 104.82 78.23 -58.66
N ILE A 13 104.20 78.92 -57.71
CA ILE A 13 104.92 79.67 -56.68
C ILE A 13 105.84 78.77 -55.84
N SER A 14 107.01 79.31 -55.47
CA SER A 14 108.05 78.65 -54.68
C SER A 14 108.79 77.50 -55.36
N GLU A 15 108.56 77.24 -56.66
CA GLU A 15 109.26 76.21 -57.43
C GLU A 15 110.46 76.77 -58.22
N ASN A 16 111.46 75.91 -58.48
CA ASN A 16 112.69 76.25 -59.23
C ASN A 16 112.72 75.64 -60.65
N PHE A 17 111.54 75.31 -61.17
CA PHE A 17 111.33 74.79 -62.53
C PHE A 17 110.08 75.42 -63.13
N PHE A 18 109.99 75.37 -64.46
CA PHE A 18 108.73 75.51 -65.18
C PHE A 18 108.57 74.35 -66.16
N SER A 19 107.34 74.03 -66.54
CA SER A 19 107.07 72.92 -67.46
C SER A 19 106.43 73.44 -68.74
N LEU A 20 107.17 73.31 -69.85
CA LEU A 20 106.64 73.43 -71.20
C LEU A 20 105.70 72.25 -71.48
N ILE A 21 104.64 72.48 -72.23
CA ILE A 21 103.69 71.50 -72.74
C ILE A 21 103.73 71.58 -74.27
N PHE A 22 103.78 70.43 -74.92
CA PHE A 22 103.83 70.28 -76.38
C PHE A 22 102.56 69.62 -76.91
N THR A 23 102.35 69.71 -78.22
CA THR A 23 101.15 69.18 -78.89
C THR A 23 101.12 67.65 -79.00
N LEU A 24 102.28 66.99 -79.00
CA LEU A 24 102.47 65.55 -79.21
C LEU A 24 103.35 64.92 -78.12
N ASP A 25 103.29 63.59 -78.02
CA ASP A 25 104.10 62.79 -77.09
C ASP A 25 105.58 62.84 -77.54
N LEU A 26 106.48 63.12 -76.59
CA LEU A 26 107.88 63.47 -76.84
C LEU A 26 108.82 62.29 -76.59
N ASP A 27 109.96 62.24 -77.28
CA ASP A 27 111.01 61.30 -76.87
C ASP A 27 111.67 61.76 -75.57
N ALA A 28 111.54 60.93 -74.53
CA ALA A 28 112.16 61.17 -73.23
C ALA A 28 113.51 60.44 -73.06
N ALA A 29 113.90 59.57 -74.00
CA ALA A 29 115.17 58.85 -73.96
C ALA A 29 116.35 59.74 -74.40
N ASN A 30 116.13 60.66 -75.34
CA ASN A 30 117.15 61.57 -75.88
C ASN A 30 116.79 63.05 -75.59
N PRO A 31 116.90 63.53 -74.34
CA PRO A 31 116.58 64.91 -74.02
C PRO A 31 117.62 65.88 -74.63
N PRO A 32 117.19 67.00 -75.24
CA PRO A 32 118.08 68.00 -75.83
C PRO A 32 119.01 68.64 -74.79
N PRO A 33 120.24 69.03 -75.18
CA PRO A 33 121.25 69.50 -74.24
C PRO A 33 120.87 70.89 -73.70
N THR A 34 121.20 71.16 -72.44
CA THR A 34 120.74 72.37 -71.74
C THR A 34 121.15 73.68 -72.41
N ASN A 35 122.26 73.70 -73.17
CA ASN A 35 122.74 74.87 -73.91
C ASN A 35 122.01 75.14 -75.23
N ALA A 36 121.12 74.26 -75.69
CA ALA A 36 120.16 74.57 -76.75
C ALA A 36 119.06 75.54 -76.25
N PHE A 37 118.87 75.65 -74.93
CA PHE A 37 117.91 76.56 -74.31
C PHE A 37 118.61 77.80 -73.73
N SER A 38 118.10 78.98 -74.09
CA SER A 38 118.44 80.25 -73.48
C SER A 38 117.23 80.76 -72.70
N VAL A 39 117.31 80.78 -71.37
CA VAL A 39 116.23 81.28 -70.49
C VAL A 39 116.65 82.63 -69.90
N GLN A 40 115.74 83.59 -69.88
CA GLN A 40 115.88 84.84 -69.15
C GLN A 40 114.69 85.03 -68.21
N ILE A 41 114.96 85.23 -66.92
CA ILE A 41 113.91 85.54 -65.94
C ILE A 41 113.94 87.05 -65.74
N ASN A 42 112.82 87.72 -66.05
CA ASN A 42 112.69 89.18 -66.06
C ASN A 42 113.84 89.88 -66.83
N GLY A 43 114.22 89.36 -68.00
CA GLY A 43 115.31 89.89 -68.84
C GLY A 43 116.73 89.62 -68.32
N THR A 44 116.90 88.78 -67.28
CA THR A 44 118.22 88.38 -66.77
C THR A 44 118.56 86.96 -67.23
N GLY A 45 119.61 86.82 -68.04
CA GLY A 45 120.09 85.53 -68.55
C GLY A 45 120.40 84.53 -67.43
N THR A 46 119.80 83.35 -67.51
CA THR A 46 119.82 82.30 -66.48
C THR A 46 120.27 80.97 -67.09
N THR A 47 121.14 80.23 -66.42
CA THR A 47 121.60 78.92 -66.87
C THR A 47 120.54 77.84 -66.63
N VAL A 48 120.18 77.08 -67.67
CA VAL A 48 119.37 75.86 -67.55
C VAL A 48 120.24 74.74 -66.97
N SER A 49 119.79 74.13 -65.87
CA SER A 49 120.54 73.12 -65.12
C SER A 49 120.10 71.69 -65.41
N ALA A 50 118.83 71.49 -65.77
CA ALA A 50 118.33 70.19 -66.23
C ALA A 50 117.13 70.34 -67.19
N VAL A 51 117.10 69.48 -68.20
CA VAL A 51 115.94 69.20 -69.05
C VAL A 51 115.43 67.82 -68.65
N ALA A 52 114.13 67.69 -68.38
CA ALA A 52 113.48 66.42 -68.13
C ALA A 52 112.17 66.33 -68.91
N ILE A 53 111.89 65.17 -69.52
CA ILE A 53 110.74 65.00 -70.41
C ILE A 53 109.80 63.94 -69.83
N ASP A 54 108.53 64.32 -69.68
CA ASP A 54 107.42 63.39 -69.46
C ASP A 54 106.68 63.22 -70.79
N SER A 55 106.92 62.07 -71.43
CA SER A 55 106.38 61.74 -72.74
C SER A 55 104.85 61.71 -72.75
N ALA A 56 104.24 61.11 -71.72
CA ALA A 56 102.79 60.90 -71.64
C ALA A 56 102.02 62.15 -71.20
N ALA A 57 102.65 63.02 -70.41
CA ALA A 57 102.11 64.36 -70.11
C ALA A 57 102.41 65.39 -71.23
N LYS A 58 103.19 65.00 -72.27
CA LYS A 58 103.68 65.88 -73.35
C LYS A 58 104.52 67.06 -72.85
N MET A 59 105.27 66.87 -71.76
CA MET A 59 105.87 67.96 -71.00
C MET A 59 107.40 67.93 -71.02
N VAL A 60 108.01 69.08 -71.32
CA VAL A 60 109.44 69.33 -71.08
C VAL A 60 109.57 70.23 -69.86
N ARG A 61 110.01 69.66 -68.74
CA ARG A 61 110.38 70.43 -67.55
C ARG A 61 111.77 71.02 -67.73
N LEU A 62 111.85 72.34 -67.70
CA LEU A 62 113.09 73.09 -67.64
C LEU A 62 113.35 73.51 -66.20
N THR A 63 114.45 73.00 -65.63
CA THR A 63 114.96 73.39 -64.32
C THR A 63 116.14 74.32 -64.52
N PHE A 64 116.22 75.40 -63.74
CA PHE A 64 117.22 76.46 -63.90
C PHE A 64 117.87 76.81 -62.57
N THR A 65 119.10 77.33 -62.60
CA THR A 65 119.78 77.83 -61.39
C THR A 65 119.47 79.30 -61.16
N ALA A 66 118.32 79.56 -60.53
CA ALA A 66 117.96 80.86 -59.97
C ALA A 66 117.33 80.67 -58.57
N ASN A 67 116.80 81.76 -58.02
CA ASN A 67 115.92 81.71 -56.84
C ASN A 67 114.50 81.30 -57.27
N ALA A 68 113.76 80.71 -56.34
CA ALA A 68 112.41 80.15 -56.59
C ALA A 68 111.42 81.19 -57.14
N LEU A 69 110.56 80.75 -58.07
CA LEU A 69 109.60 81.59 -58.78
C LEU A 69 108.57 82.21 -57.84
N THR A 70 108.31 83.49 -58.05
CA THR A 70 107.27 84.25 -57.35
C THR A 70 106.05 84.48 -58.26
N ALA A 71 104.91 84.78 -57.65
CA ALA A 71 103.69 85.07 -58.41
C ALA A 71 103.87 86.37 -59.22
N GLY A 72 103.89 86.26 -60.55
CA GLY A 72 104.06 87.39 -61.47
C GLY A 72 105.41 87.46 -62.18
N ASP A 73 106.39 86.60 -61.86
CA ASP A 73 107.65 86.53 -62.62
C ASP A 73 107.41 86.20 -64.09
N ILE A 74 108.08 86.92 -65.00
CA ILE A 74 108.05 86.67 -66.44
C ILE A 74 109.28 85.86 -66.83
N ILE A 75 109.05 84.64 -67.30
CA ILE A 75 110.11 83.78 -67.86
C ILE A 75 110.07 83.92 -69.38
N GLU A 76 111.09 84.52 -69.97
CA GLU A 76 111.35 84.46 -71.42
C GLU A 76 112.28 83.28 -71.72
N PHE A 77 112.02 82.55 -72.79
CA PHE A 77 112.85 81.42 -73.19
C PHE A 77 112.90 81.27 -74.71
N SER A 78 114.07 80.88 -75.21
CA SER A 78 114.26 80.43 -76.58
C SER A 78 114.94 79.07 -76.62
N TYR A 79 114.51 78.24 -77.57
CA TYR A 79 115.16 77.00 -77.93
C TYR A 79 115.74 77.16 -79.34
N SER A 80 117.04 76.87 -79.50
CA SER A 80 117.74 76.84 -80.77
C SER A 80 118.12 75.41 -81.12
N ASP A 81 117.63 74.95 -82.26
CA ASP A 81 117.90 73.63 -82.82
C ASP A 81 119.42 73.44 -83.07
N PRO A 82 120.09 72.42 -82.51
CA PRO A 82 121.54 72.24 -82.66
C PRO A 82 122.00 71.95 -84.10
N SER A 83 121.12 71.48 -84.99
CA SER A 83 121.43 71.39 -86.42
C SER A 83 120.19 71.66 -87.29
N PRO A 84 120.35 72.02 -88.58
CA PRO A 84 119.23 72.24 -89.50
C PRO A 84 118.70 70.93 -90.12
N ASN A 85 119.17 69.78 -89.64
CA ASN A 85 118.72 68.45 -90.04
C ASN A 85 118.20 67.72 -88.81
N ASN A 86 117.38 66.70 -89.05
CA ASN A 86 116.76 65.93 -87.99
C ASN A 86 117.81 65.08 -87.24
N ASP A 87 118.11 65.38 -85.97
CA ASP A 87 119.18 64.78 -85.16
C ASP A 87 118.82 64.62 -83.66
N VAL A 88 119.33 63.54 -83.05
CA VAL A 88 118.95 63.02 -81.71
C VAL A 88 119.22 63.95 -80.52
N ASN A 89 119.72 65.16 -80.75
CA ASN A 89 119.99 66.14 -79.70
C ASN A 89 118.95 67.28 -79.68
N ALA A 90 117.88 67.18 -80.46
CA ALA A 90 116.79 68.16 -80.52
C ALA A 90 115.59 67.79 -79.61
N VAL A 91 114.59 68.69 -79.48
CA VAL A 91 113.29 68.32 -78.89
C VAL A 91 112.52 67.45 -79.89
N GLN A 92 112.52 66.13 -79.70
CA GLN A 92 111.90 65.18 -80.64
C GLN A 92 110.49 64.74 -80.21
N GLY A 93 109.65 64.42 -81.19
CA GLY A 93 108.49 63.53 -80.99
C GLY A 93 108.94 62.07 -80.91
N LEU A 94 108.09 61.15 -80.45
CA LEU A 94 108.39 59.71 -80.41
C LEU A 94 108.64 59.07 -81.80
N ASP A 95 108.31 59.74 -82.90
CA ASP A 95 108.70 59.34 -84.26
C ASP A 95 110.11 59.80 -84.66
N GLY A 96 110.81 60.46 -83.74
CA GLY A 96 112.13 61.03 -83.91
C GLY A 96 112.13 62.35 -84.69
N SER A 97 110.98 63.00 -84.94
CA SER A 97 110.95 64.28 -85.69
C SER A 97 111.04 65.52 -84.80
N ASP A 98 111.81 66.52 -85.24
CA ASP A 98 112.37 67.54 -84.34
C ASP A 98 111.63 68.88 -84.33
N SER A 99 111.55 69.51 -83.15
CA SER A 99 110.99 70.87 -83.00
C SER A 99 111.93 71.92 -83.58
N ALA A 100 111.43 72.75 -84.50
CA ALA A 100 112.18 73.88 -85.03
C ALA A 100 112.42 74.97 -83.96
N THR A 101 113.56 75.68 -84.07
CA THR A 101 113.92 76.86 -83.25
C THR A 101 112.75 77.82 -82.96
N PHE A 102 112.51 78.16 -81.69
CA PHE A 102 111.41 79.03 -81.24
C PHE A 102 111.78 79.92 -80.04
N SER A 103 110.94 80.92 -79.74
CA SER A 103 110.98 81.70 -78.49
C SER A 103 109.59 82.07 -77.97
N SER A 104 109.42 82.17 -76.65
CA SER A 104 108.13 82.47 -75.99
C SER A 104 108.31 82.95 -74.53
N SER A 105 107.22 83.24 -73.82
CA SER A 105 107.24 83.62 -72.39
C SER A 105 105.96 83.29 -71.61
N ILE A 106 106.06 83.19 -70.26
CA ILE A 106 104.95 82.83 -69.34
C ILE A 106 105.00 83.52 -67.95
N VAL A 107 103.96 83.31 -67.11
CA VAL A 107 103.71 83.86 -65.75
C VAL A 107 103.18 82.77 -64.78
N VAL A 108 103.19 82.99 -63.45
CA VAL A 108 103.17 81.96 -62.36
C VAL A 108 101.95 82.02 -61.37
N PHE A 109 101.42 80.86 -60.88
CA PHE A 109 100.16 80.73 -60.07
C PHE A 109 100.18 79.70 -58.86
N GLY A 110 99.02 79.30 -58.25
CA GLY A 110 98.86 78.59 -56.93
C GLY A 110 97.96 77.29 -56.80
N GLY A 111 97.63 76.83 -55.55
CA GLY A 111 97.39 75.40 -55.09
C GLY A 111 96.01 74.62 -55.15
N ARG A 112 95.77 73.59 -54.26
CA ARG A 112 95.02 72.29 -54.52
C ARG A 112 93.99 71.75 -53.43
N PRO A 113 93.00 70.84 -53.73
CA PRO A 113 91.89 70.35 -52.82
C PRO A 113 91.69 68.79 -52.58
N GLY A 114 90.58 68.34 -51.92
CA GLY A 114 90.31 66.97 -51.32
C GLY A 114 89.06 66.11 -51.79
N PRO A 115 88.52 65.15 -50.97
CA PRO A 115 87.77 63.92 -51.41
C PRO A 115 86.20 63.91 -51.42
N ALA A 116 85.58 62.80 -51.91
CA ALA A 116 84.14 62.63 -52.20
C ALA A 116 83.38 61.53 -51.38
N ALA A 117 82.10 61.26 -51.67
CA ALA A 117 81.16 60.39 -50.91
C ALA A 117 81.05 58.92 -51.41
N PRO A 118 80.52 57.97 -50.60
CA PRO A 118 80.38 56.56 -50.97
C PRO A 118 79.17 56.28 -51.90
N PRO A 119 79.19 55.15 -52.63
CA PRO A 119 78.03 54.63 -53.35
C PRO A 119 76.83 54.24 -52.45
N LEU A 120 75.70 53.91 -53.09
CA LEU A 120 74.50 53.38 -52.45
C LEU A 120 74.80 52.04 -51.73
N PRO A 121 74.48 51.89 -50.43
CA PRO A 121 74.56 50.61 -49.72
C PRO A 121 73.52 49.58 -50.20
N VAL A 122 73.79 48.30 -49.97
CA VAL A 122 72.97 47.16 -50.43
C VAL A 122 72.67 46.21 -49.28
N LEU A 123 71.45 45.68 -49.21
CA LEU A 123 71.06 44.66 -48.23
C LEU A 123 71.81 43.34 -48.52
N SER A 124 72.36 42.68 -47.50
CA SER A 124 73.00 41.38 -47.71
C SER A 124 71.95 40.28 -47.86
N GLY A 125 72.18 39.31 -48.75
CA GLY A 125 71.27 38.18 -48.98
C GLY A 125 71.07 37.22 -47.79
N ALA A 126 71.73 37.46 -46.65
CA ALA A 126 71.49 36.78 -45.37
C ALA A 126 70.59 37.61 -44.43
N SER A 127 70.07 38.75 -44.90
CA SER A 127 69.16 39.67 -44.21
C SER A 127 68.02 40.11 -45.13
N ASP A 128 67.75 39.32 -46.16
CA ASP A 128 66.82 39.56 -47.27
C ASP A 128 65.92 38.31 -47.30
N SER A 129 64.98 38.25 -46.35
CA SER A 129 64.16 37.06 -46.07
C SER A 129 62.93 36.99 -46.97
N GLY A 130 62.30 35.82 -47.08
CA GLY A 130 61.13 35.67 -47.94
C GLY A 130 61.49 35.82 -49.41
N THR A 131 61.10 36.93 -50.03
CA THR A 131 61.24 37.17 -51.48
C THR A 131 62.46 38.03 -51.81
N ALA A 132 63.65 37.42 -51.75
CA ALA A 132 64.94 38.10 -51.92
C ALA A 132 64.98 39.12 -53.06
N GLY A 133 65.32 40.37 -52.72
CA GLY A 133 65.39 41.51 -53.63
C GLY A 133 64.13 42.38 -53.73
N ASP A 134 63.05 42.06 -53.01
CA ASP A 134 61.88 42.95 -52.90
C ASP A 134 62.06 44.08 -51.86
N GLY A 135 62.99 43.91 -50.91
CA GLY A 135 63.29 44.86 -49.85
C GLY A 135 62.39 44.73 -48.62
N ILE A 136 61.68 43.62 -48.44
CA ILE A 136 60.88 43.30 -47.24
C ILE A 136 61.59 42.19 -46.47
N THR A 137 61.73 42.31 -45.15
CA THR A 137 62.36 41.25 -44.35
C THR A 137 61.89 41.21 -42.90
N ASN A 138 61.88 40.00 -42.32
CA ASN A 138 61.69 39.79 -40.88
C ASN A 138 63.00 39.85 -40.07
N VAL A 139 64.13 40.08 -40.73
CA VAL A 139 65.45 40.23 -40.08
C VAL A 139 65.59 41.63 -39.49
N GLY A 140 65.03 41.85 -38.30
CA GLY A 140 65.03 43.14 -37.59
C GLY A 140 66.40 43.75 -37.25
N THR A 141 67.51 43.07 -37.53
CA THR A 141 68.89 43.63 -37.50
C THR A 141 69.56 43.38 -38.85
N PRO A 142 69.16 44.07 -39.93
CA PRO A 142 69.68 43.79 -41.26
C PRO A 142 71.19 44.06 -41.37
N THR A 143 71.88 43.17 -42.07
CA THR A 143 73.29 43.37 -42.45
C THR A 143 73.37 44.00 -43.84
N VAL A 144 74.07 45.13 -43.89
CA VAL A 144 74.20 46.02 -45.04
C VAL A 144 75.65 46.05 -45.50
N THR A 145 75.89 46.06 -46.81
CA THR A 145 77.21 46.05 -47.43
C THR A 145 77.37 47.16 -48.46
N GLY A 146 78.60 47.43 -48.86
CA GLY A 146 78.90 48.38 -49.93
C GLY A 146 80.39 48.61 -50.13
N THR A 147 80.74 49.69 -50.82
CA THR A 147 82.13 50.11 -51.07
C THR A 147 82.40 51.53 -50.58
N ALA A 148 83.68 51.84 -50.40
CA ALA A 148 84.25 53.10 -49.93
C ALA A 148 85.72 53.19 -50.40
N LEU A 149 86.42 54.27 -50.04
CA LEU A 149 87.88 54.37 -50.19
C LEU A 149 88.58 53.28 -49.35
N ALA A 150 89.61 52.65 -49.91
CA ALA A 150 90.33 51.58 -49.24
C ALA A 150 90.92 52.03 -47.88
N ASN A 151 90.68 51.23 -46.83
CA ASN A 151 91.04 51.52 -45.42
C ASN A 151 90.31 52.74 -44.80
N ALA A 152 89.24 53.26 -45.41
CA ALA A 152 88.44 54.35 -44.83
C ALA A 152 87.47 53.83 -43.75
N THR A 153 87.25 54.63 -42.70
CA THR A 153 86.19 54.34 -41.71
C THR A 153 84.82 54.67 -42.31
N VAL A 154 83.86 53.76 -42.17
CA VAL A 154 82.49 53.85 -42.69
C VAL A 154 81.48 53.83 -41.53
N LYS A 155 80.41 54.62 -41.65
CA LYS A 155 79.32 54.71 -40.66
C LYS A 155 77.98 54.56 -41.35
N LEU A 156 77.10 53.73 -40.79
CA LEU A 156 75.73 53.48 -41.25
C LEU A 156 74.73 54.26 -40.40
N TYR A 157 73.79 54.92 -41.06
CA TYR A 157 72.75 55.75 -40.47
C TYR A 157 71.37 55.32 -40.97
N ASP A 158 70.35 55.59 -40.15
CA ASP A 158 68.95 55.42 -40.51
C ASP A 158 68.44 56.57 -41.43
N THR A 159 67.15 56.52 -41.71
CA THR A 159 66.29 57.44 -42.45
C THR A 159 66.53 58.91 -42.13
N ASP A 160 66.81 59.26 -40.87
CA ASP A 160 67.11 60.63 -40.43
C ASP A 160 68.49 61.15 -40.90
N GLY A 161 69.43 60.26 -41.23
CA GLY A 161 70.83 60.58 -41.52
C GLY A 161 71.66 60.96 -40.28
N THR A 162 71.16 60.74 -39.07
CA THR A 162 71.80 61.12 -37.79
C THR A 162 71.86 59.99 -36.77
N THR A 163 70.89 59.08 -36.75
CA THR A 163 70.85 57.90 -35.89
C THR A 163 71.85 56.87 -36.41
N LEU A 164 72.97 56.71 -35.68
CA LEU A 164 74.06 55.81 -36.05
C LEU A 164 73.68 54.35 -35.74
N LEU A 165 73.43 53.57 -36.78
CA LEU A 165 73.08 52.15 -36.70
C LEU A 165 74.30 51.22 -36.60
N GLY A 166 75.48 51.69 -37.00
CA GLY A 166 76.72 50.92 -36.91
C GLY A 166 77.93 51.60 -37.56
N THR A 167 79.11 51.01 -37.39
CA THR A 167 80.36 51.50 -38.01
C THR A 167 81.30 50.33 -38.29
N SER A 168 82.10 50.47 -39.34
CA SER A 168 83.07 49.48 -39.81
C SER A 168 84.23 50.19 -40.50
N THR A 169 85.23 49.44 -40.97
CA THR A 169 86.34 49.98 -41.78
C THR A 169 86.36 49.22 -43.09
N ALA A 170 86.47 49.96 -44.19
CA ALA A 170 86.59 49.38 -45.52
C ALA A 170 87.93 48.65 -45.68
N ASP A 171 87.93 47.51 -46.37
CA ASP A 171 89.14 46.72 -46.60
C ASP A 171 90.13 47.40 -47.55
N GLY A 172 91.26 46.74 -47.84
CA GLY A 172 92.29 47.23 -48.76
C GLY A 172 91.83 47.36 -50.23
N SER A 173 90.66 46.84 -50.57
CA SER A 173 89.98 46.96 -51.88
C SER A 173 88.78 47.92 -51.84
N GLY A 174 88.41 48.43 -50.66
CA GLY A 174 87.30 49.35 -50.44
C GLY A 174 85.98 48.72 -49.99
N ASN A 175 85.88 47.41 -49.77
CA ASN A 175 84.60 46.77 -49.38
C ASN A 175 84.34 46.92 -47.88
N TRP A 176 83.07 47.08 -47.48
CA TRP A 176 82.66 47.11 -46.07
C TRP A 176 81.34 46.36 -45.83
N SER A 177 81.13 45.96 -44.57
CA SER A 177 79.89 45.35 -44.07
C SER A 177 79.58 45.88 -42.68
N ILE A 178 78.30 46.16 -42.40
CA ILE A 178 77.76 46.63 -41.12
C ILE A 178 76.41 45.92 -40.86
N THR A 179 76.33 45.15 -39.78
CA THR A 179 75.04 44.76 -39.17
C THR A 179 74.49 45.94 -38.38
N SER A 180 73.23 46.32 -38.61
CA SER A 180 72.61 47.42 -37.89
C SER A 180 72.27 47.06 -36.44
N THR A 181 72.09 48.08 -35.61
CA THR A 181 71.21 47.96 -34.43
C THR A 181 69.78 47.59 -34.86
N ALA A 182 68.97 47.10 -33.91
CA ALA A 182 67.60 46.69 -34.20
C ALA A 182 66.77 47.84 -34.78
N LEU A 183 66.08 47.54 -35.88
CA LEU A 183 65.07 48.39 -36.52
C LEU A 183 63.68 47.91 -36.08
N GLY A 184 62.75 48.85 -35.90
CA GLY A 184 61.35 48.53 -35.61
C GLY A 184 60.55 48.16 -36.86
N GLU A 185 59.31 47.72 -36.67
CA GLU A 185 58.37 47.43 -37.76
C GLU A 185 58.19 48.62 -38.72
N GLY A 186 58.03 48.34 -40.02
CA GLY A 186 57.79 49.34 -41.06
C GLY A 186 59.03 49.72 -41.88
N SER A 187 58.95 50.82 -42.63
CA SER A 187 59.94 51.17 -43.65
C SER A 187 61.05 52.09 -43.15
N HIS A 188 62.29 51.77 -43.56
CA HIS A 188 63.55 52.46 -43.20
C HIS A 188 64.34 52.84 -44.47
N THR A 189 65.27 53.79 -44.37
CA THR A 189 66.08 54.27 -45.51
C THR A 189 67.54 54.52 -45.12
N LEU A 190 68.39 53.49 -45.27
CA LEU A 190 69.72 53.41 -44.66
C LEU A 190 70.83 54.04 -45.51
N LYS A 191 71.74 54.83 -44.91
CA LYS A 191 72.73 55.70 -45.60
C LYS A 191 74.12 55.61 -44.98
N VAL A 192 75.19 55.94 -45.71
CA VAL A 192 76.59 55.86 -45.21
C VAL A 192 77.48 57.09 -45.49
N THR A 193 78.53 57.29 -44.68
CA THR A 193 79.64 58.24 -44.90
C THR A 193 81.01 57.54 -44.87
N GLN A 194 82.07 58.19 -45.37
CA GLN A 194 83.46 57.70 -45.27
C GLN A 194 84.46 58.78 -44.79
N THR A 195 85.52 58.36 -44.09
CA THR A 195 86.65 59.21 -43.66
C THR A 195 88.00 58.65 -44.13
N ASN A 196 88.84 59.48 -44.77
CA ASN A 196 90.14 59.06 -45.31
C ASN A 196 91.28 59.09 -44.28
N LEU A 197 92.47 58.60 -44.65
CA LEU A 197 93.66 58.59 -43.78
C LEU A 197 94.21 59.99 -43.44
N ALA A 198 93.83 61.03 -44.18
CA ALA A 198 94.11 62.44 -43.84
C ALA A 198 93.07 63.04 -42.87
N SER A 199 92.13 62.22 -42.36
CA SER A 199 91.00 62.61 -41.49
C SER A 199 89.93 63.50 -42.15
N GLU A 200 89.92 63.60 -43.48
CA GLU A 200 88.87 64.28 -44.24
C GLU A 200 87.64 63.36 -44.39
N THR A 201 86.43 63.89 -44.14
CA THR A 201 85.18 63.11 -44.12
C THR A 201 84.21 63.58 -45.22
N SER A 202 83.48 62.64 -45.81
CA SER A 202 82.57 62.87 -46.93
C SER A 202 81.15 63.27 -46.53
N PRO A 203 80.34 63.76 -47.50
CA PRO A 203 78.87 63.70 -47.42
C PRO A 203 78.32 62.28 -47.29
N LEU A 204 77.02 62.18 -47.00
CA LEU A 204 76.22 60.94 -47.00
C LEU A 204 76.00 60.39 -48.43
N SER A 205 75.81 59.07 -48.52
CA SER A 205 75.37 58.35 -49.72
C SER A 205 73.88 58.56 -50.03
N ALA A 206 73.44 58.02 -51.17
CA ALA A 206 72.03 57.68 -51.38
C ALA A 206 71.55 56.62 -50.36
N GLY A 207 70.23 56.50 -50.16
CA GLY A 207 69.64 55.62 -49.15
C GLY A 207 69.05 54.32 -49.70
N LEU A 208 69.34 53.21 -49.02
CA LEU A 208 68.74 51.89 -49.23
C LEU A 208 67.39 51.82 -48.51
N VAL A 209 66.29 51.74 -49.27
CA VAL A 209 64.95 51.54 -48.71
C VAL A 209 64.73 50.05 -48.41
N LEU A 210 64.19 49.74 -47.24
CA LEU A 210 63.71 48.41 -46.88
C LEU A 210 62.49 48.51 -45.93
N THR A 211 61.80 47.39 -45.71
CA THR A 211 60.69 47.27 -44.76
C THR A 211 60.96 46.11 -43.81
N ILE A 212 60.81 46.35 -42.50
CA ILE A 212 60.77 45.30 -41.48
C ILE A 212 59.31 44.85 -41.30
N ASP A 213 59.08 43.55 -41.45
CA ASP A 213 57.77 42.90 -41.34
C ASP A 213 57.92 41.63 -40.49
N SER A 214 57.29 41.58 -39.31
CA SER A 214 57.56 40.57 -38.28
C SER A 214 56.40 39.64 -37.92
N GLY A 215 55.30 39.59 -38.69
CA GLY A 215 54.26 38.59 -38.44
C GLY A 215 53.05 38.52 -39.38
N ALA A 216 52.69 37.28 -39.76
CA ALA A 216 51.54 36.93 -40.59
C ALA A 216 50.29 36.52 -39.77
N ASN A 217 49.10 36.91 -40.24
CA ASN A 217 47.82 36.52 -39.65
C ASN A 217 47.39 35.09 -40.05
N ALA A 218 46.55 34.44 -39.24
CA ALA A 218 46.02 33.12 -39.57
C ALA A 218 44.94 33.18 -40.68
N PRO A 219 44.91 32.22 -41.63
CA PRO A 219 43.82 32.08 -42.60
C PRO A 219 42.43 31.99 -41.97
N ALA A 220 41.40 32.40 -42.71
CA ALA A 220 40.02 32.50 -42.25
C ALA A 220 39.01 32.00 -43.28
N GLN A 221 37.74 31.90 -42.85
CA GLN A 221 36.58 31.57 -43.71
C GLN A 221 36.73 30.26 -44.52
N LEU A 222 37.34 29.23 -43.92
CA LEU A 222 37.43 27.89 -44.51
C LEU A 222 36.02 27.32 -44.77
N ALA A 223 35.76 26.86 -46.00
CA ALA A 223 34.49 26.23 -46.40
C ALA A 223 34.67 25.29 -47.59
N LEU A 224 33.80 24.28 -47.70
CA LEU A 224 33.62 23.49 -48.93
C LEU A 224 33.18 24.38 -50.09
N GLN A 225 33.75 24.16 -51.28
CA GLN A 225 33.22 24.74 -52.51
C GLN A 225 31.93 24.01 -52.91
N ALA A 226 30.92 24.73 -53.43
CA ALA A 226 29.62 24.19 -53.83
C ALA A 226 29.63 23.14 -54.97
N GLY A 227 30.81 22.74 -55.47
CA GLY A 227 31.01 21.59 -56.38
C GLY A 227 31.64 20.36 -55.70
N SER A 228 31.91 20.45 -54.39
CA SER A 228 32.41 19.40 -53.50
C SER A 228 31.51 19.20 -52.27
N ASP A 229 30.29 19.75 -52.34
CA ASP A 229 29.24 19.76 -51.32
C ASP A 229 28.07 18.97 -51.96
N SER A 230 28.11 17.65 -51.81
CA SER A 230 27.20 16.72 -52.50
C SER A 230 25.93 16.45 -51.69
N GLY A 231 24.97 15.72 -52.24
CA GLY A 231 23.77 15.35 -51.50
C GLY A 231 22.87 16.54 -51.17
N THR A 232 22.92 17.02 -49.92
CA THR A 232 22.12 18.15 -49.41
C THR A 232 23.00 19.38 -49.17
N PRO A 233 23.04 20.38 -50.10
CA PRO A 233 24.01 21.47 -50.01
C PRO A 233 23.96 22.27 -48.70
N GLY A 234 25.12 22.42 -48.08
CA GLY A 234 25.32 23.15 -46.83
C GLY A 234 25.03 22.37 -45.54
N ASP A 235 24.80 21.06 -45.58
CA ASP A 235 24.68 20.22 -44.38
C ASP A 235 26.04 19.83 -43.76
N GLY A 236 27.12 19.92 -44.55
CA GLY A 236 28.49 19.57 -44.13
C GLY A 236 28.88 18.12 -44.36
N ILE A 237 28.12 17.36 -45.15
CA ILE A 237 28.36 15.97 -45.52
C ILE A 237 28.68 15.91 -47.03
N THR A 238 29.66 15.12 -47.45
CA THR A 238 30.00 14.99 -48.87
C THR A 238 30.62 13.65 -49.22
N ASN A 239 30.34 13.14 -50.42
CA ASN A 239 31.00 11.98 -51.01
C ASN A 239 32.20 12.34 -51.91
N ALA A 240 32.51 13.64 -52.03
CA ALA A 240 33.65 14.12 -52.80
C ALA A 240 34.96 13.80 -52.06
N ALA A 241 35.57 12.63 -52.31
CA ALA A 241 36.82 12.16 -51.68
C ALA A 241 38.09 13.01 -51.98
N LEU A 242 37.95 14.07 -52.77
CA LEU A 242 38.97 15.10 -53.02
C LEU A 242 38.30 16.49 -52.90
N PRO A 243 37.81 16.88 -51.71
CA PRO A 243 37.02 18.09 -51.58
C PRO A 243 37.85 19.35 -51.83
N VAL A 244 37.27 20.32 -52.54
CA VAL A 244 37.86 21.63 -52.75
C VAL A 244 37.47 22.54 -51.59
N ILE A 245 38.47 22.98 -50.83
CA ILE A 245 38.33 23.90 -49.71
C ILE A 245 38.73 25.31 -50.17
N THR A 246 37.94 26.30 -49.78
CA THR A 246 38.16 27.71 -50.08
C THR A 246 38.29 28.53 -48.80
N GLY A 247 38.94 29.68 -48.87
CA GLY A 247 39.06 30.60 -47.73
C GLY A 247 39.78 31.90 -48.06
N THR A 248 40.13 32.65 -47.00
CA THR A 248 40.88 33.91 -47.08
C THR A 248 42.20 33.85 -46.27
N ALA A 249 43.16 34.69 -46.68
CA ALA A 249 44.55 34.77 -46.22
C ALA A 249 45.12 36.17 -46.58
N GLU A 250 46.37 36.47 -46.25
CA GLU A 250 47.03 37.70 -46.74
C GLU A 250 47.29 37.64 -48.26
N ALA A 251 47.31 38.79 -48.91
CA ALA A 251 47.43 38.88 -50.36
C ALA A 251 48.80 38.36 -50.84
N ASN A 252 48.78 37.41 -51.78
CA ASN A 252 49.97 36.70 -52.30
C ASN A 252 50.66 35.74 -51.31
N ALA A 253 50.11 35.53 -50.10
CA ALA A 253 50.66 34.59 -49.13
C ALA A 253 50.53 33.12 -49.60
N ALA A 254 51.49 32.27 -49.22
CA ALA A 254 51.50 30.84 -49.51
C ALA A 254 50.74 30.06 -48.42
N VAL A 255 49.51 29.64 -48.73
CA VAL A 255 48.61 28.92 -47.82
C VAL A 255 48.86 27.41 -47.87
N ARG A 256 48.77 26.76 -46.70
CA ARG A 256 48.97 25.32 -46.49
C ARG A 256 47.77 24.77 -45.71
N LEU A 257 47.10 23.75 -46.23
CA LEU A 257 45.91 23.12 -45.65
C LEU A 257 46.30 21.81 -44.97
N TYR A 258 45.75 21.55 -43.77
CA TYR A 258 46.03 20.38 -42.93
C TYR A 258 44.75 19.70 -42.47
N ASP A 259 44.86 18.41 -42.17
CA ASP A 259 43.80 17.62 -41.53
C ASP A 259 43.74 17.88 -40.00
N THR A 260 42.81 17.18 -39.37
CA THR A 260 42.45 17.08 -37.95
C THR A 260 43.63 16.82 -37.00
N ASP A 261 44.74 16.25 -37.50
CA ASP A 261 45.97 16.05 -36.72
C ASP A 261 46.83 17.32 -36.60
N GLY A 262 46.55 18.34 -37.42
CA GLY A 262 47.34 19.58 -37.53
C GLY A 262 48.71 19.40 -38.20
N THR A 263 49.01 18.24 -38.80
CA THR A 263 50.34 17.93 -39.39
C THR A 263 50.30 17.32 -40.78
N THR A 264 49.23 16.59 -41.13
CA THR A 264 49.04 15.97 -42.43
C THR A 264 48.65 17.03 -43.45
N LEU A 265 49.64 17.43 -44.26
CA LEU A 265 49.49 18.47 -45.30
C LEU A 265 48.65 17.94 -46.47
N LEU A 266 47.44 18.47 -46.60
CA LEU A 266 46.45 18.09 -47.63
C LEU A 266 46.63 18.85 -48.95
N GLY A 267 47.25 20.03 -48.92
CA GLY A 267 47.49 20.82 -50.12
C GLY A 267 48.05 22.21 -49.84
N THR A 268 48.42 22.91 -50.91
CA THR A 268 48.97 24.27 -50.85
C THR A 268 48.49 25.12 -52.02
N ALA A 269 48.20 26.39 -51.79
CA ALA A 269 47.88 27.37 -52.83
C ALA A 269 48.44 28.75 -52.47
N THR A 270 48.67 29.60 -53.46
CA THR A 270 48.95 31.02 -53.22
C THR A 270 47.63 31.79 -53.19
N ALA A 271 47.41 32.57 -52.13
CA ALA A 271 46.27 33.49 -52.05
C ALA A 271 46.39 34.59 -53.12
N ASN A 272 45.29 34.97 -53.76
CA ASN A 272 45.33 35.98 -54.80
C ASN A 272 45.56 37.40 -54.22
N GLY A 273 45.65 38.41 -55.09
CA GLY A 273 45.85 39.81 -54.68
C GLY A 273 44.71 40.44 -53.84
N ALA A 274 43.63 39.71 -53.59
CA ALA A 274 42.53 40.06 -52.68
C ALA A 274 42.41 39.09 -51.48
N GLY A 275 43.42 38.23 -51.26
CA GLY A 275 43.52 37.30 -50.14
C GLY A 275 42.75 35.98 -50.30
N ALA A 276 41.95 35.79 -51.36
CA ALA A 276 41.17 34.57 -51.52
C ALA A 276 42.02 33.41 -52.09
N TRP A 277 41.82 32.20 -51.57
CA TRP A 277 42.50 30.98 -51.99
C TRP A 277 41.52 29.80 -52.17
N SER A 278 41.98 28.78 -52.90
CA SER A 278 41.27 27.52 -53.12
C SER A 278 42.28 26.37 -53.22
N ILE A 279 42.02 25.27 -52.51
CA ILE A 279 42.86 24.07 -52.45
C ILE A 279 41.97 22.85 -52.66
N THR A 280 42.18 22.12 -53.76
CA THR A 280 41.76 20.72 -53.83
C THR A 280 42.65 19.93 -52.88
N SER A 281 42.05 19.27 -51.90
CA SER A 281 42.78 18.44 -50.94
C SER A 281 43.24 17.11 -51.57
N SER A 282 44.29 16.52 -51.00
CA SER A 282 44.65 15.11 -51.23
C SER A 282 43.56 14.17 -50.73
N ALA A 283 43.58 12.91 -51.18
CA ALA A 283 42.59 11.91 -50.77
C ALA A 283 42.51 11.80 -49.24
N LEU A 284 41.32 12.07 -48.71
CA LEU A 284 40.97 11.88 -47.31
C LEU A 284 40.31 10.51 -47.09
N VAL A 285 40.18 10.12 -45.83
CA VAL A 285 39.58 8.83 -45.44
C VAL A 285 38.10 9.00 -45.12
N GLU A 286 37.38 7.89 -45.04
CA GLU A 286 36.00 7.87 -44.58
C GLU A 286 35.88 8.42 -43.14
N GLY A 287 34.97 9.37 -42.91
CA GLY A 287 34.62 9.87 -41.58
C GLY A 287 34.67 11.41 -41.42
N ALA A 288 34.69 11.85 -40.16
CA ALA A 288 34.66 13.26 -39.79
C ALA A 288 36.06 13.89 -39.76
N HIS A 289 36.21 15.03 -40.44
CA HIS A 289 37.45 15.80 -40.55
C HIS A 289 37.28 17.20 -39.98
N THR A 290 38.33 17.76 -39.38
CA THR A 290 38.42 19.16 -38.93
C THR A 290 39.66 19.82 -39.51
N LEU A 291 39.48 20.49 -40.65
CA LEU A 291 40.58 21.05 -41.44
C LEU A 291 41.07 22.39 -40.89
N THR A 292 42.38 22.61 -40.93
CA THR A 292 43.01 23.89 -40.52
C THR A 292 43.99 24.37 -41.60
N ALA A 293 44.30 25.66 -41.63
CA ALA A 293 45.27 26.22 -42.57
C ALA A 293 46.26 27.19 -41.90
N THR A 294 47.49 27.21 -42.38
CA THR A 294 48.49 28.26 -42.08
C THR A 294 48.88 28.99 -43.37
N GLN A 295 49.48 30.17 -43.26
CA GLN A 295 50.11 30.85 -44.40
C GLN A 295 51.56 31.21 -44.12
N THR A 296 52.31 31.47 -45.19
CA THR A 296 53.59 32.17 -45.15
C THR A 296 53.45 33.46 -45.95
N ASP A 297 53.79 34.60 -45.35
CA ASP A 297 53.71 35.91 -46.00
C ASP A 297 54.88 36.15 -47.00
N VAL A 298 55.00 37.38 -47.51
CA VAL A 298 56.05 37.77 -48.47
C VAL A 298 57.43 37.95 -47.80
N ALA A 299 57.46 38.32 -46.52
CA ALA A 299 58.67 38.52 -45.71
C ALA A 299 59.28 37.20 -45.19
N GLY A 300 58.47 36.14 -45.18
CA GLY A 300 58.83 34.79 -44.72
C GLY A 300 58.31 34.42 -43.33
N ASN A 301 57.38 35.18 -42.73
CA ASN A 301 56.78 34.81 -41.45
C ASN A 301 55.69 33.75 -41.67
N VAL A 302 55.57 32.79 -40.75
CA VAL A 302 54.57 31.73 -40.77
C VAL A 302 53.49 32.03 -39.72
N SER A 303 52.23 32.01 -40.13
CA SER A 303 51.10 32.31 -39.25
C SER A 303 50.80 31.17 -38.25
N PRO A 304 50.05 31.46 -37.17
CA PRO A 304 49.26 30.45 -36.47
C PRO A 304 48.28 29.73 -37.42
N ALA A 305 47.79 28.57 -36.99
CA ALA A 305 46.72 27.86 -37.69
C ALA A 305 45.37 28.58 -37.57
N SER A 306 44.53 28.43 -38.59
CA SER A 306 43.14 28.89 -38.60
C SER A 306 42.29 28.21 -37.53
N ASN A 307 41.10 28.74 -37.29
CA ASN A 307 40.02 27.95 -36.69
C ASN A 307 39.75 26.71 -37.56
N GLY A 308 39.35 25.61 -36.91
CA GLY A 308 39.00 24.36 -37.59
C GLY A 308 37.68 24.45 -38.36
N PHE A 309 37.67 23.96 -39.60
CA PHE A 309 36.47 23.74 -40.41
C PHE A 309 36.10 22.26 -40.37
N ALA A 310 34.97 21.94 -39.74
CA ALA A 310 34.51 20.57 -39.58
C ALA A 310 33.52 20.16 -40.68
N TYR A 311 33.69 18.95 -41.23
CA TYR A 311 32.78 18.34 -42.19
C TYR A 311 32.91 16.79 -42.15
N ILE A 312 32.00 16.05 -42.80
CA ILE A 312 32.03 14.59 -42.92
C ILE A 312 32.28 14.20 -44.38
N LEU A 313 33.27 13.33 -44.59
CA LEU A 313 33.46 12.58 -45.84
C LEU A 313 32.75 11.23 -45.70
N ASP A 314 31.66 11.06 -46.46
CA ASP A 314 30.84 9.85 -46.50
C ASP A 314 30.78 9.30 -47.94
N THR A 315 31.52 8.22 -48.18
CA THR A 315 31.63 7.58 -49.50
C THR A 315 30.91 6.24 -49.59
N ILE A 316 30.15 5.86 -48.56
CA ILE A 316 29.61 4.50 -48.39
C ILE A 316 28.08 4.53 -48.33
N GLY A 317 27.46 4.50 -49.52
CA GLY A 317 26.00 4.53 -49.63
C GLY A 317 25.24 3.31 -49.07
N PRO A 318 23.89 3.40 -48.99
CA PRO A 318 23.08 2.56 -48.11
C PRO A 318 23.20 1.05 -48.37
N VAL A 319 23.46 0.28 -47.31
CA VAL A 319 23.65 -1.17 -47.41
C VAL A 319 22.43 -1.95 -46.88
N GLY A 320 22.29 -3.20 -47.33
CA GLY A 320 21.31 -4.14 -46.77
C GLY A 320 19.85 -3.81 -47.09
N MET A 321 19.55 -3.31 -48.29
CA MET A 321 18.16 -2.98 -48.66
C MET A 321 17.25 -4.22 -48.62
N ALA A 322 16.13 -4.11 -47.90
CA ALA A 322 15.19 -5.20 -47.67
C ALA A 322 13.73 -4.74 -47.54
N LEU A 323 12.82 -5.64 -47.91
CA LEU A 323 11.39 -5.55 -47.63
C LEU A 323 11.02 -6.43 -46.43
N SER A 324 10.07 -5.99 -45.60
CA SER A 324 9.50 -6.79 -44.52
C SER A 324 8.62 -7.96 -44.99
N ALA A 325 8.17 -7.96 -46.25
CA ALA A 325 7.43 -9.06 -46.88
C ALA A 325 7.76 -9.18 -48.38
N THR A 326 7.76 -10.42 -48.89
CA THR A 326 7.91 -10.77 -50.31
C THR A 326 6.66 -11.44 -50.91
N SER A 327 5.61 -11.56 -50.10
CA SER A 327 4.28 -12.06 -50.49
C SER A 327 3.22 -11.31 -49.70
N VAL A 328 2.08 -11.04 -50.32
CA VAL A 328 0.92 -10.35 -49.73
C VAL A 328 -0.36 -11.00 -50.24
N ASP A 329 -1.41 -11.03 -49.42
CA ASP A 329 -2.68 -11.58 -49.86
C ASP A 329 -3.44 -10.61 -50.79
N ALA A 330 -4.13 -11.13 -51.81
CA ALA A 330 -4.95 -10.38 -52.74
C ALA A 330 -6.07 -9.57 -52.05
N ALA A 331 -6.57 -10.01 -50.89
CA ALA A 331 -7.52 -9.25 -50.08
C ALA A 331 -6.88 -8.05 -49.35
N ALA A 332 -5.58 -8.12 -49.06
CA ALA A 332 -4.81 -7.04 -48.43
C ALA A 332 -4.16 -6.08 -49.46
N ALA A 333 -3.91 -6.55 -50.69
CA ALA A 333 -3.27 -5.83 -51.78
C ALA A 333 -4.22 -4.80 -52.48
N THR A 334 -4.91 -3.99 -51.69
CA THR A 334 -5.90 -3.00 -52.12
C THR A 334 -5.32 -1.59 -52.21
N SER A 335 -5.99 -0.72 -52.98
CA SER A 335 -5.56 0.66 -53.24
C SER A 335 -5.44 1.47 -51.94
N GLY A 336 -4.24 1.96 -51.64
CA GLY A 336 -3.89 2.69 -50.43
C GLY A 336 -3.30 1.83 -49.30
N SER A 337 -3.29 0.51 -49.43
CA SER A 337 -2.72 -0.40 -48.42
C SER A 337 -1.20 -0.54 -48.55
N THR A 338 -0.50 -0.46 -47.42
CA THR A 338 0.93 -0.82 -47.32
C THR A 338 1.10 -2.32 -47.52
N VAL A 339 1.78 -2.73 -48.59
CA VAL A 339 2.02 -4.15 -48.91
C VAL A 339 3.32 -4.70 -48.30
N ALA A 340 4.27 -3.80 -48.01
CA ALA A 340 5.51 -4.08 -47.30
C ALA A 340 6.11 -2.77 -46.76
N THR A 341 7.11 -2.86 -45.89
CA THR A 341 7.93 -1.73 -45.45
C THR A 341 9.38 -1.91 -45.88
N LEU A 342 10.04 -0.77 -46.12
CA LEU A 342 11.40 -0.64 -46.63
C LEU A 342 12.39 -0.43 -45.49
N SER A 343 13.58 -1.00 -45.66
CA SER A 343 14.70 -0.86 -44.74
C SER A 343 16.03 -0.94 -45.50
N SER A 344 17.01 -0.19 -45.03
CA SER A 344 18.44 -0.26 -45.35
C SER A 344 19.18 0.46 -44.22
N THR A 345 20.45 0.15 -44.02
CA THR A 345 21.30 0.78 -42.99
C THR A 345 22.37 1.66 -43.62
N ASP A 346 22.61 2.80 -43.01
CA ASP A 346 23.57 3.82 -43.42
C ASP A 346 24.11 4.55 -42.18
N ILE A 347 25.16 5.36 -42.31
CA ILE A 347 25.65 6.23 -41.23
C ILE A 347 24.94 7.58 -41.19
N THR A 348 24.27 7.97 -42.28
CA THR A 348 23.45 9.19 -42.38
C THR A 348 21.97 8.84 -42.65
N SER A 349 21.15 9.84 -43.03
CA SER A 349 19.70 9.65 -43.20
C SER A 349 19.34 9.13 -44.59
N VAL A 350 18.66 7.98 -44.66
CA VAL A 350 18.24 7.37 -45.93
C VAL A 350 16.84 7.81 -46.39
N GLN A 351 16.72 8.13 -47.68
CA GLN A 351 15.45 8.32 -48.40
C GLN A 351 15.25 7.21 -49.44
N TYR A 352 14.00 6.82 -49.70
CA TYR A 352 13.65 5.77 -50.68
C TYR A 352 12.93 6.34 -51.89
N GLY A 353 13.16 5.75 -53.06
CA GLY A 353 12.45 6.08 -54.30
C GLY A 353 12.35 4.89 -55.25
N PHE A 354 11.55 5.01 -56.30
CA PHE A 354 11.60 4.07 -57.42
C PHE A 354 12.77 4.39 -58.35
N ALA A 355 13.44 3.35 -58.83
CA ALA A 355 14.46 3.44 -59.86
C ALA A 355 13.87 3.12 -61.25
N VAL A 356 14.42 3.74 -62.30
CA VAL A 356 14.02 3.46 -63.68
C VAL A 356 14.59 2.11 -64.11
N GLY A 357 13.71 1.20 -64.54
CA GLY A 357 14.02 -0.18 -64.86
C GLY A 357 14.12 -0.46 -66.37
N ASN A 358 13.54 -1.59 -66.78
CA ASN A 358 13.61 -2.14 -68.13
C ASN A 358 12.30 -2.04 -68.93
N GLY A 359 11.36 -1.19 -68.51
CA GLY A 359 10.03 -1.01 -69.07
C GLY A 359 8.98 -2.00 -68.55
N THR A 360 9.34 -3.24 -68.20
CA THR A 360 8.43 -4.18 -67.54
C THR A 360 8.35 -3.90 -66.04
N ILE A 361 9.51 -3.74 -65.41
CA ILE A 361 9.66 -3.32 -64.01
C ILE A 361 8.99 -1.97 -63.76
N ASP A 362 9.13 -1.01 -64.68
CA ASP A 362 8.52 0.33 -64.55
C ASP A 362 6.98 0.28 -64.55
N ALA A 363 6.40 -0.66 -65.30
CA ALA A 363 4.97 -0.91 -65.32
C ALA A 363 4.46 -1.64 -64.05
N ASP A 364 5.33 -2.24 -63.26
CA ASP A 364 5.03 -2.73 -61.91
C ASP A 364 5.25 -1.63 -60.86
N ASN A 365 6.39 -0.91 -60.89
CA ASN A 365 6.66 0.27 -60.05
C ASN A 365 5.49 1.27 -60.05
N ALA A 366 4.90 1.55 -61.22
CA ALA A 366 3.76 2.46 -61.35
C ALA A 366 2.47 2.03 -60.63
N LYS A 367 2.38 0.76 -60.18
CA LYS A 367 1.27 0.22 -59.38
C LYS A 367 1.49 0.40 -57.88
N PHE A 368 2.64 0.92 -57.48
CA PHE A 368 3.00 1.21 -56.10
C PHE A 368 3.31 2.71 -55.90
N SER A 369 3.43 3.11 -54.65
CA SER A 369 3.86 4.41 -54.17
C SER A 369 4.72 4.22 -52.91
N ILE A 370 5.52 5.22 -52.57
CA ILE A 370 6.37 5.21 -51.36
C ILE A 370 5.89 6.33 -50.45
N SER A 371 5.65 6.01 -49.18
CA SER A 371 5.23 6.95 -48.15
C SER A 371 6.08 6.75 -46.90
N GLY A 372 7.11 7.58 -46.72
CA GLY A 372 8.19 7.32 -45.76
C GLY A 372 8.91 6.02 -46.13
N SER A 373 8.87 5.02 -45.24
CA SER A 373 9.34 3.65 -45.51
C SER A 373 8.24 2.69 -45.98
N GLY A 374 6.98 3.12 -46.08
CA GLY A 374 5.89 2.26 -46.56
C GLY A 374 5.90 2.09 -48.08
N LEU A 375 5.95 0.85 -48.57
CA LEU A 375 5.63 0.50 -49.95
C LEU A 375 4.12 0.26 -50.04
N VAL A 376 3.42 1.16 -50.70
CA VAL A 376 1.94 1.24 -50.73
C VAL A 376 1.43 0.84 -52.12
N ALA A 377 0.36 0.06 -52.21
CA ALA A 377 -0.29 -0.23 -53.48
C ALA A 377 -1.10 0.99 -53.96
N SER A 378 -0.77 1.53 -55.14
CA SER A 378 -1.45 2.69 -55.74
C SER A 378 -2.77 2.35 -56.43
N GLN A 379 -3.12 1.06 -56.46
CA GLN A 379 -4.34 0.48 -57.01
C GLN A 379 -4.57 -0.90 -56.38
N ASN A 380 -5.75 -1.50 -56.58
CA ASN A 380 -5.93 -2.92 -56.28
C ASN A 380 -5.02 -3.76 -57.20
N LEU A 381 -4.34 -4.75 -56.62
CA LEU A 381 -3.49 -5.71 -57.34
C LEU A 381 -4.24 -7.02 -57.58
N ALA A 382 -3.85 -7.75 -58.62
CA ALA A 382 -4.37 -9.08 -58.94
C ALA A 382 -3.36 -10.14 -58.53
N MET A 383 -3.76 -11.42 -58.48
CA MET A 383 -2.82 -12.51 -58.24
C MET A 383 -1.69 -12.54 -59.27
N GLY A 384 -0.44 -12.60 -58.81
CA GLY A 384 0.75 -12.60 -59.66
C GLY A 384 2.01 -12.05 -58.98
N SER A 385 3.16 -12.18 -59.64
CA SER A 385 4.46 -11.69 -59.16
C SER A 385 4.78 -10.31 -59.77
N TYR A 386 4.94 -9.30 -58.91
CA TYR A 386 5.25 -7.92 -59.27
C TYR A 386 6.73 -7.62 -59.00
N HIS A 387 7.44 -7.09 -59.99
CA HIS A 387 8.87 -6.81 -59.92
C HIS A 387 9.12 -5.32 -59.69
N ILE A 388 9.67 -4.98 -58.53
CA ILE A 388 9.77 -3.59 -58.05
C ILE A 388 11.24 -3.22 -57.99
N TYR A 389 11.65 -2.13 -58.65
CA TYR A 389 13.03 -1.65 -58.63
C TYR A 389 13.12 -0.34 -57.89
N LEU A 390 13.89 -0.37 -56.81
CA LEU A 390 13.98 0.68 -55.80
C LEU A 390 15.39 1.22 -55.70
N LYS A 391 15.48 2.47 -55.28
CA LYS A 391 16.70 3.09 -54.81
C LYS A 391 16.58 3.55 -53.36
N ALA A 392 17.70 3.48 -52.66
CA ALA A 392 17.94 4.20 -51.42
C ALA A 392 19.02 5.26 -51.70
N THR A 393 18.86 6.45 -51.13
CA THR A 393 19.82 7.56 -51.22
C THR A 393 20.11 8.06 -49.81
N ASP A 394 21.38 8.23 -49.45
CA ASP A 394 21.81 8.75 -48.15
C ASP A 394 21.79 10.30 -48.11
N ALA A 395 22.39 10.91 -47.07
CA ALA A 395 22.51 12.37 -46.99
C ALA A 395 23.60 12.93 -47.93
N ALA A 396 24.71 12.20 -48.11
CA ALA A 396 25.86 12.56 -48.94
C ALA A 396 25.55 12.51 -50.46
N GLY A 397 24.46 11.86 -50.86
CA GLY A 397 24.04 11.64 -52.24
C GLY A 397 24.56 10.37 -52.89
N ASN A 398 25.06 9.38 -52.14
CA ASN A 398 25.34 8.06 -52.70
C ASN A 398 24.03 7.27 -52.87
N GLU A 399 23.95 6.42 -53.90
CA GLU A 399 22.74 5.68 -54.25
C GLU A 399 22.96 4.16 -54.28
N ALA A 400 22.10 3.42 -53.58
CA ALA A 400 22.03 1.98 -53.62
C ALA A 400 20.75 1.52 -54.34
N TYR A 401 20.83 0.46 -55.13
CA TYR A 401 19.77 0.01 -56.03
C TYR A 401 19.46 -1.47 -55.86
N GLN A 402 18.18 -1.85 -55.75
CA GLN A 402 17.79 -3.25 -55.60
C GLN A 402 16.43 -3.58 -56.23
N ILE A 403 16.35 -4.74 -56.89
CA ILE A 403 15.11 -5.31 -57.41
C ILE A 403 14.54 -6.27 -56.37
N PHE A 404 13.24 -6.16 -56.11
CA PHE A 404 12.46 -7.08 -55.28
C PHE A 404 11.31 -7.69 -56.06
N VAL A 405 10.73 -8.76 -55.51
CA VAL A 405 9.49 -9.37 -56.01
C VAL A 405 8.46 -9.42 -54.88
N ILE A 406 7.28 -8.85 -55.13
CA ILE A 406 6.08 -9.03 -54.30
C ILE A 406 5.18 -10.03 -55.02
N ASN A 407 4.88 -11.15 -54.36
CA ASN A 407 3.89 -12.11 -54.85
C ASN A 407 2.52 -11.81 -54.24
N VAL A 408 1.54 -11.46 -55.08
CA VAL A 408 0.15 -11.36 -54.65
C VAL A 408 -0.48 -12.75 -54.75
N THR A 409 -0.73 -13.38 -53.60
CA THR A 409 -1.30 -14.71 -53.48
C THR A 409 -2.77 -14.66 -53.05
N ASN A 410 -3.53 -15.73 -53.29
CA ASN A 410 -4.88 -15.89 -52.75
C ASN A 410 -4.84 -17.03 -51.74
N THR A 411 -4.57 -16.68 -50.48
CA THR A 411 -4.21 -17.60 -49.41
C THR A 411 -5.48 -18.13 -48.75
N PRO A 412 -5.67 -19.45 -48.57
CA PRO A 412 -6.81 -19.94 -47.82
C PRO A 412 -6.71 -19.51 -46.35
N SER A 413 -7.88 -19.37 -45.72
CA SER A 413 -8.08 -18.96 -44.34
C SER A 413 -9.41 -19.53 -43.82
N VAL A 414 -9.58 -19.63 -42.51
CA VAL A 414 -10.89 -19.93 -41.90
C VAL A 414 -11.70 -18.64 -41.83
N SER A 415 -12.93 -18.67 -42.35
CA SER A 415 -13.87 -17.55 -42.25
C SER A 415 -14.77 -17.67 -41.01
N ALA A 416 -15.10 -18.89 -40.57
CA ALA A 416 -15.86 -19.13 -39.34
C ALA A 416 -15.68 -20.57 -38.79
N ILE A 417 -15.72 -20.71 -37.46
CA ILE A 417 -16.01 -21.97 -36.76
C ILE A 417 -17.23 -21.73 -35.87
N VAL A 418 -18.36 -22.35 -36.18
CA VAL A 418 -19.66 -22.13 -35.53
C VAL A 418 -20.29 -23.44 -35.04
N ARG A 419 -21.23 -23.37 -34.10
CA ARG A 419 -22.04 -24.53 -33.69
C ARG A 419 -22.89 -25.00 -34.87
N ALA A 420 -22.72 -26.25 -35.29
CA ALA A 420 -23.36 -26.76 -36.50
C ALA A 420 -24.89 -26.78 -36.36
N GLY A 421 -25.60 -26.46 -37.44
CA GLY A 421 -27.07 -26.40 -37.46
C GLY A 421 -27.70 -25.30 -36.59
N GLY A 422 -26.90 -24.42 -35.96
CA GLY A 422 -27.40 -23.44 -35.00
C GLY A 422 -27.78 -24.04 -33.65
N ALA A 423 -27.09 -25.11 -33.24
CA ALA A 423 -27.30 -25.76 -31.94
C ALA A 423 -27.18 -24.78 -30.76
N ALA A 424 -27.89 -25.09 -29.66
CA ALA A 424 -27.89 -24.33 -28.43
C ALA A 424 -26.46 -24.17 -27.86
N ALA A 425 -26.24 -23.08 -27.12
CA ALA A 425 -24.96 -22.85 -26.46
C ALA A 425 -24.77 -23.77 -25.25
N ALA A 426 -25.78 -23.89 -24.38
CA ALA A 426 -25.81 -24.85 -23.28
C ALA A 426 -26.10 -26.27 -23.77
N VAL A 427 -25.47 -27.27 -23.14
CA VAL A 427 -25.54 -28.70 -23.50
C VAL A 427 -25.75 -29.53 -22.22
N PRO A 428 -26.85 -30.29 -22.11
CA PRO A 428 -27.18 -31.09 -20.92
C PRO A 428 -26.49 -32.46 -20.89
N ALA A 429 -26.43 -33.10 -19.72
CA ALA A 429 -25.78 -34.41 -19.53
C ALA A 429 -26.41 -35.58 -20.34
N ALA A 430 -27.55 -35.34 -20.99
CA ALA A 430 -28.18 -36.29 -21.90
C ALA A 430 -27.53 -36.30 -23.30
N ASP A 431 -26.90 -35.20 -23.73
CA ASP A 431 -26.21 -35.10 -25.00
C ASP A 431 -24.80 -35.71 -24.90
N THR A 432 -24.37 -36.42 -25.94
CA THR A 432 -23.10 -37.17 -25.95
C THR A 432 -22.16 -36.78 -27.09
N THR A 433 -22.60 -35.85 -27.95
CA THR A 433 -21.89 -35.42 -29.17
C THR A 433 -22.13 -33.93 -29.46
N LEU A 434 -21.06 -33.18 -29.73
CA LEU A 434 -21.11 -31.82 -30.28
C LEU A 434 -20.72 -31.84 -31.76
N THR A 435 -21.15 -30.83 -32.53
CA THR A 435 -20.72 -30.65 -33.92
C THR A 435 -20.41 -29.19 -34.25
N TYR A 436 -19.23 -28.95 -34.85
CA TYR A 436 -18.83 -27.62 -35.33
C TYR A 436 -18.84 -27.59 -36.85
N ALA A 437 -19.35 -26.52 -37.45
CA ALA A 437 -19.20 -26.23 -38.87
C ALA A 437 -18.01 -25.28 -39.06
N VAL A 438 -16.97 -25.78 -39.74
CA VAL A 438 -15.78 -25.03 -40.15
C VAL A 438 -15.95 -24.59 -41.59
N THR A 439 -15.86 -23.27 -41.82
CA THR A 439 -15.92 -22.68 -43.16
C THR A 439 -14.60 -22.02 -43.49
N PHE A 440 -14.07 -22.30 -44.67
CA PHE A 440 -12.89 -21.66 -45.23
C PHE A 440 -13.29 -20.57 -46.24
N SER A 441 -12.41 -19.59 -46.46
CA SER A 441 -12.59 -18.50 -47.43
C SER A 441 -12.67 -18.99 -48.89
N GLN A 442 -12.15 -20.18 -49.17
CA GLN A 442 -12.17 -20.83 -50.47
C GLN A 442 -12.01 -22.36 -50.33
N SER A 443 -12.12 -23.09 -51.44
CA SER A 443 -11.91 -24.55 -51.42
C SER A 443 -10.47 -24.94 -51.08
N VAL A 444 -10.33 -25.80 -50.07
CA VAL A 444 -9.06 -26.34 -49.57
C VAL A 444 -8.98 -27.86 -49.74
N THR A 445 -7.76 -28.36 -49.57
CA THR A 445 -7.38 -29.78 -49.56
C THR A 445 -6.40 -30.02 -48.41
N GLY A 446 -6.29 -31.26 -47.94
CA GLY A 446 -5.39 -31.63 -46.84
C GLY A 446 -6.02 -31.61 -45.45
N VAL A 447 -7.28 -31.15 -45.29
CA VAL A 447 -7.92 -31.03 -43.98
C VAL A 447 -8.13 -32.40 -43.31
N ASP A 448 -7.57 -32.60 -42.11
CA ASP A 448 -7.78 -33.77 -41.25
C ASP A 448 -8.10 -33.41 -39.76
N ILE A 449 -8.08 -34.39 -38.85
CA ILE A 449 -8.44 -34.21 -37.43
C ILE A 449 -7.31 -33.55 -36.63
N GLY A 450 -6.04 -33.80 -36.98
CA GLY A 450 -4.86 -33.22 -36.33
C GLY A 450 -4.68 -31.73 -36.62
N ASP A 451 -5.44 -31.18 -37.56
CA ASP A 451 -5.51 -29.75 -37.83
C ASP A 451 -6.18 -28.95 -36.72
N PHE A 452 -6.99 -29.61 -35.89
CA PHE A 452 -7.82 -28.95 -34.90
C PHE A 452 -7.38 -29.29 -33.48
N THR A 453 -7.66 -28.37 -32.56
CA THR A 453 -7.55 -28.59 -31.12
C THR A 453 -8.85 -28.21 -30.44
N LEU A 454 -9.16 -28.90 -29.34
CA LEU A 454 -10.21 -28.48 -28.42
C LEU A 454 -9.56 -27.68 -27.29
N VAL A 455 -10.14 -26.53 -26.99
CA VAL A 455 -9.88 -25.77 -25.77
C VAL A 455 -11.08 -26.00 -24.86
N THR A 456 -10.85 -26.51 -23.66
CA THR A 456 -11.91 -26.67 -22.65
C THR A 456 -11.60 -25.86 -21.40
N THR A 457 -12.64 -25.56 -20.62
CA THR A 457 -12.54 -24.83 -19.34
C THR A 457 -13.32 -25.56 -18.24
N GLY A 458 -13.05 -25.25 -16.96
CA GLY A 458 -13.71 -25.91 -15.83
C GLY A 458 -13.29 -27.38 -15.70
N THR A 459 -14.27 -28.28 -15.59
CA THR A 459 -14.10 -29.74 -15.59
C THR A 459 -14.47 -30.39 -16.94
N ALA A 460 -14.85 -29.58 -17.95
CA ALA A 460 -15.26 -30.05 -19.26
C ALA A 460 -14.18 -30.89 -19.95
N VAL A 461 -14.51 -32.14 -20.24
CA VAL A 461 -13.75 -33.06 -21.11
C VAL A 461 -14.47 -33.22 -22.45
N ALA A 462 -13.72 -33.33 -23.55
CA ALA A 462 -14.23 -33.51 -24.89
C ALA A 462 -13.14 -34.07 -25.82
N ASN A 463 -13.50 -34.88 -26.82
CA ASN A 463 -12.54 -35.49 -27.75
C ASN A 463 -13.01 -35.34 -29.20
N ILE A 464 -12.14 -34.92 -30.13
CA ILE A 464 -12.47 -34.88 -31.56
C ILE A 464 -12.61 -36.32 -32.07
N ALA A 465 -13.79 -36.67 -32.58
CA ALA A 465 -14.15 -38.04 -32.94
C ALA A 465 -14.11 -38.29 -34.45
N SER A 466 -14.53 -37.31 -35.26
CA SER A 466 -14.49 -37.43 -36.72
C SER A 466 -14.53 -36.07 -37.43
N LEU A 467 -14.00 -36.04 -38.66
CA LEU A 467 -14.12 -34.95 -39.61
C LEU A 467 -14.91 -35.45 -40.83
N ALA A 468 -15.84 -34.66 -41.35
CA ALA A 468 -16.52 -34.92 -42.61
C ALA A 468 -16.71 -33.62 -43.41
N GLY A 469 -16.39 -33.60 -44.70
CA GLY A 469 -16.51 -32.39 -45.53
C GLY A 469 -15.65 -32.44 -46.78
N SER A 470 -15.73 -31.38 -47.58
CA SER A 470 -14.83 -31.15 -48.72
C SER A 470 -14.94 -29.73 -49.27
N GLY A 471 -13.92 -29.26 -49.98
CA GLY A 471 -13.93 -27.94 -50.58
C GLY A 471 -13.79 -26.85 -49.51
N ALA A 472 -14.79 -25.99 -49.37
CA ALA A 472 -14.74 -24.85 -48.44
C ALA A 472 -15.47 -25.10 -47.11
N SER A 473 -16.09 -26.27 -46.90
CA SER A 473 -16.95 -26.52 -45.75
C SER A 473 -16.76 -27.92 -45.16
N TYR A 474 -16.59 -27.96 -43.85
CA TYR A 474 -16.33 -29.18 -43.07
C TYR A 474 -17.13 -29.17 -41.78
N THR A 475 -17.47 -30.36 -41.30
CA THR A 475 -18.11 -30.59 -40.00
C THR A 475 -17.17 -31.44 -39.14
N VAL A 476 -16.84 -30.94 -37.95
CA VAL A 476 -16.06 -31.65 -36.93
C VAL A 476 -17.00 -32.16 -35.86
N THR A 477 -16.98 -33.46 -35.60
CA THR A 477 -17.79 -34.13 -34.58
C THR A 477 -16.93 -34.41 -33.35
N VAL A 478 -17.45 -34.10 -32.17
CA VAL A 478 -16.75 -34.18 -30.88
C VAL A 478 -17.56 -35.04 -29.93
N ASN A 479 -16.97 -36.10 -29.38
CA ASN A 479 -17.64 -37.09 -28.54
C ASN A 479 -16.95 -37.22 -27.17
N GLY A 480 -17.55 -38.00 -26.27
CA GLY A 480 -17.00 -38.23 -24.94
C GLY A 480 -17.00 -36.95 -24.12
N ILE A 481 -18.08 -36.17 -24.26
CA ILE A 481 -18.32 -34.95 -23.50
C ILE A 481 -18.80 -35.29 -22.09
N GLY A 482 -18.37 -34.49 -21.11
CA GLY A 482 -18.64 -34.72 -19.69
C GLY A 482 -17.99 -33.64 -18.83
N GLY A 483 -18.44 -33.49 -17.59
CA GLY A 483 -18.05 -32.37 -16.73
C GLY A 483 -18.60 -31.02 -17.22
N ASP A 484 -18.35 -29.96 -16.46
CA ASP A 484 -18.99 -28.66 -16.60
C ASP A 484 -17.98 -27.59 -17.03
N GLY A 485 -18.42 -26.64 -17.85
CA GLY A 485 -17.59 -25.57 -18.42
C GLY A 485 -17.63 -25.54 -19.94
N SER A 486 -16.81 -24.69 -20.58
CA SER A 486 -16.89 -24.49 -22.03
C SER A 486 -16.03 -25.46 -22.84
N VAL A 487 -16.43 -25.69 -24.09
CA VAL A 487 -15.68 -26.38 -25.13
C VAL A 487 -15.66 -25.48 -26.37
N ARG A 488 -14.49 -25.25 -26.95
CA ARG A 488 -14.28 -24.52 -28.21
C ARG A 488 -13.38 -25.32 -29.15
N LEU A 489 -13.70 -25.31 -30.44
CA LEU A 489 -12.83 -25.85 -31.48
C LEU A 489 -11.94 -24.74 -32.09
N ASN A 490 -10.64 -24.98 -32.11
CA ASN A 490 -9.63 -24.13 -32.74
C ASN A 490 -9.02 -24.84 -33.97
N LEU A 491 -8.62 -24.07 -35.00
CA LEU A 491 -7.66 -24.53 -36.01
C LEU A 491 -6.22 -24.23 -35.55
N ASN A 492 -5.33 -25.21 -35.66
CA ASN A 492 -3.94 -25.13 -35.26
C ASN A 492 -3.13 -24.15 -36.14
N ALA A 493 -2.21 -23.42 -35.51
CA ALA A 493 -1.46 -22.34 -36.18
C ALA A 493 -0.38 -22.81 -37.17
N SER A 494 -0.01 -24.09 -37.14
CA SER A 494 0.98 -24.68 -38.05
C SER A 494 0.82 -26.20 -38.11
N GLY A 495 1.53 -26.86 -39.03
CA GLY A 495 1.57 -28.33 -39.14
C GLY A 495 0.40 -28.97 -39.88
N THR A 496 -0.61 -28.18 -40.29
CA THR A 496 -1.90 -28.68 -40.80
C THR A 496 -1.86 -29.24 -42.23
N GLY A 497 -0.91 -28.80 -43.07
CA GLY A 497 -0.87 -29.19 -44.48
C GLY A 497 -2.06 -28.71 -45.34
N ILE A 498 -3.03 -27.99 -44.76
CA ILE A 498 -4.17 -27.40 -45.46
C ILE A 498 -3.66 -26.42 -46.52
N GLN A 499 -4.08 -26.65 -47.77
CA GLN A 499 -3.67 -25.85 -48.93
C GLN A 499 -4.80 -25.71 -49.95
N ASN A 500 -4.78 -24.64 -50.73
CA ASN A 500 -5.69 -24.45 -51.86
C ASN A 500 -5.27 -25.28 -53.09
N ALA A 501 -6.07 -25.22 -54.16
CA ALA A 501 -5.80 -25.93 -55.42
C ALA A 501 -4.53 -25.45 -56.17
N GLY A 502 -3.90 -24.35 -55.75
CA GLY A 502 -2.63 -23.84 -56.25
C GLY A 502 -1.42 -24.18 -55.36
N ASN A 503 -1.58 -25.12 -54.40
CA ASN A 503 -0.57 -25.49 -53.40
C ASN A 503 -0.11 -24.34 -52.49
N VAL A 504 -0.91 -23.28 -52.34
CA VAL A 504 -0.67 -22.23 -51.33
C VAL A 504 -1.23 -22.72 -49.99
N PRO A 505 -0.42 -22.83 -48.92
CA PRO A 505 -0.89 -23.27 -47.60
C PRO A 505 -1.78 -22.22 -46.93
N ILE A 506 -2.51 -22.64 -45.89
CA ILE A 506 -3.33 -21.77 -45.05
C ILE A 506 -2.48 -20.72 -44.31
N ALA A 507 -2.99 -19.49 -44.21
CA ALA A 507 -2.26 -18.34 -43.66
C ALA A 507 -1.93 -18.44 -42.16
N GLY A 508 -2.64 -19.29 -41.41
CA GLY A 508 -2.49 -19.44 -39.96
C GLY A 508 -3.66 -20.20 -39.34
N GLY A 509 -3.69 -20.23 -38.00
CA GLY A 509 -4.74 -20.88 -37.21
C GLY A 509 -6.01 -20.02 -37.06
N TYR A 510 -6.94 -20.50 -36.24
CA TYR A 510 -8.19 -19.79 -35.93
C TYR A 510 -8.67 -20.18 -34.52
N ASP A 511 -8.71 -19.23 -33.60
CA ASP A 511 -9.10 -19.42 -32.20
C ASP A 511 -10.37 -18.66 -31.80
N ALA A 512 -10.92 -17.83 -32.68
CA ALA A 512 -12.18 -17.11 -32.51
C ALA A 512 -13.44 -17.97 -32.74
N GLY A 513 -13.34 -19.29 -32.53
CA GLY A 513 -14.45 -20.23 -32.70
C GLY A 513 -15.57 -20.02 -31.67
N GLU A 514 -16.81 -20.31 -32.06
CA GLU A 514 -17.91 -20.39 -31.12
C GLU A 514 -17.68 -21.46 -30.05
N GLN A 515 -18.25 -21.26 -28.87
CA GLN A 515 -18.19 -22.20 -27.76
C GLN A 515 -19.54 -22.91 -27.58
N TYR A 516 -19.46 -24.14 -27.09
CA TYR A 516 -20.52 -24.77 -26.31
C TYR A 516 -20.19 -24.61 -24.82
N VAL A 517 -21.22 -24.62 -23.97
CA VAL A 517 -21.13 -24.71 -22.52
C VAL A 517 -21.72 -26.07 -22.14
N LEU A 518 -20.89 -26.96 -21.62
CA LEU A 518 -21.35 -28.18 -20.98
C LEU A 518 -21.88 -27.81 -19.60
N ASP A 519 -23.12 -28.20 -19.35
CA ASP A 519 -23.85 -27.98 -18.11
C ASP A 519 -24.48 -29.33 -17.74
N HIS A 520 -23.74 -30.09 -16.92
CA HIS A 520 -23.99 -31.51 -16.67
C HIS A 520 -24.29 -31.82 -15.19
N THR A 521 -24.22 -30.84 -14.28
CA THR A 521 -24.51 -31.02 -12.86
C THR A 521 -25.37 -29.90 -12.27
N ALA A 522 -26.55 -30.27 -11.73
CA ALA A 522 -27.40 -29.37 -10.94
C ALA A 522 -27.03 -29.45 -9.45
N ALA A 523 -26.85 -28.32 -8.79
CA ALA A 523 -26.66 -28.27 -7.34
C ALA A 523 -27.93 -28.72 -6.59
N ALA A 524 -27.77 -29.23 -5.37
CA ALA A 524 -28.92 -29.45 -4.50
C ALA A 524 -29.50 -28.11 -4.02
N PRO A 525 -30.83 -27.94 -3.93
CA PRO A 525 -31.42 -26.79 -3.26
C PRO A 525 -30.99 -26.67 -1.80
N SER A 526 -31.32 -25.56 -1.15
CA SER A 526 -31.23 -25.47 0.31
C SER A 526 -32.10 -26.52 1.00
N VAL A 527 -31.84 -26.76 2.28
CA VAL A 527 -32.83 -27.36 3.18
C VAL A 527 -34.12 -26.52 3.09
N PRO A 528 -35.30 -27.12 2.96
CA PRO A 528 -36.57 -26.40 3.05
C PRO A 528 -36.70 -25.75 4.42
N VAL A 529 -37.24 -24.53 4.49
CA VAL A 529 -37.58 -23.86 5.75
C VAL A 529 -39.08 -23.58 5.74
N MET A 530 -39.80 -23.87 6.82
CA MET A 530 -41.21 -23.49 6.91
C MET A 530 -41.33 -21.97 7.06
N SER A 531 -42.29 -21.38 6.38
CA SER A 531 -42.63 -19.97 6.54
C SER A 531 -43.37 -19.77 7.86
N SER A 532 -42.91 -18.85 8.72
CA SER A 532 -43.56 -18.47 9.98
C SER A 532 -45.05 -18.17 9.85
N ALA A 533 -45.49 -17.54 8.75
CA ALA A 533 -46.92 -17.33 8.45
C ALA A 533 -47.75 -18.62 8.27
N THR A 534 -47.13 -19.81 8.31
CA THR A 534 -47.77 -21.13 8.27
C THR A 534 -47.25 -22.09 9.35
N ASP A 535 -46.29 -21.67 10.16
CA ASP A 535 -45.81 -22.40 11.34
C ASP A 535 -46.57 -21.82 12.54
N THR A 536 -47.47 -22.60 13.14
CA THR A 536 -48.51 -22.04 14.02
C THR A 536 -48.39 -22.59 15.43
N GLY A 537 -48.42 -21.70 16.42
CA GLY A 537 -48.64 -22.11 17.80
C GLY A 537 -47.78 -21.32 18.78
N VAL A 538 -46.99 -22.03 19.58
CA VAL A 538 -46.11 -21.43 20.60
C VAL A 538 -44.83 -20.84 19.97
N SER A 539 -44.43 -21.33 18.81
CA SER A 539 -43.32 -20.82 17.98
C SER A 539 -43.81 -20.57 16.55
N ASP A 540 -43.06 -19.75 15.80
CA ASP A 540 -43.21 -19.56 14.36
C ASP A 540 -41.98 -20.08 13.57
N SER A 541 -41.20 -20.98 14.21
CA SER A 541 -39.92 -21.48 13.70
C SER A 541 -39.53 -22.90 14.17
N ASP A 542 -40.42 -23.67 14.80
CA ASP A 542 -40.14 -25.04 15.28
C ASP A 542 -40.68 -26.16 14.37
N ALA A 543 -41.39 -25.79 13.28
CA ALA A 543 -42.03 -26.67 12.32
C ALA A 543 -43.15 -27.57 12.89
N ILE A 544 -43.77 -27.17 14.01
CA ILE A 544 -44.92 -27.85 14.64
C ILE A 544 -46.18 -27.00 14.38
N THR A 545 -47.10 -27.47 13.52
CA THR A 545 -48.17 -26.61 12.99
C THR A 545 -49.53 -27.31 12.83
N SER A 546 -50.59 -26.54 13.05
CA SER A 546 -51.98 -26.92 12.74
C SER A 546 -52.35 -26.76 11.27
N ASN A 547 -51.50 -26.09 10.49
CA ASN A 547 -51.71 -25.91 9.06
C ASN A 547 -51.26 -27.14 8.27
N GLY A 548 -52.21 -28.01 7.91
CA GLY A 548 -51.97 -29.17 7.03
C GLY A 548 -51.47 -28.85 5.61
N THR A 549 -51.33 -27.58 5.23
CA THR A 549 -50.71 -27.12 3.97
C THR A 549 -49.66 -26.03 4.22
N PRO A 550 -48.50 -26.34 4.83
CA PRO A 550 -47.47 -25.33 5.09
C PRO A 550 -46.89 -24.72 3.81
N VAL A 551 -46.34 -23.51 3.94
CA VAL A 551 -45.53 -22.88 2.89
C VAL A 551 -44.06 -23.08 3.22
N PHE A 552 -43.35 -23.81 2.36
CA PHE A 552 -41.92 -23.99 2.46
C PHE A 552 -41.18 -23.02 1.53
N LYS A 553 -40.00 -22.57 1.96
CA LYS A 553 -39.13 -21.64 1.25
C LYS A 553 -37.69 -22.17 1.23
N GLY A 554 -36.89 -21.63 0.33
CA GLY A 554 -35.46 -21.91 0.26
C GLY A 554 -34.79 -21.25 -0.93
N SER A 555 -33.54 -21.64 -1.19
CA SER A 555 -32.81 -21.29 -2.40
C SER A 555 -32.55 -22.50 -3.31
N ALA A 556 -32.30 -22.20 -4.58
CA ALA A 556 -32.00 -23.10 -5.69
C ALA A 556 -31.17 -22.30 -6.73
N GLU A 557 -30.80 -22.91 -7.86
CA GLU A 557 -30.31 -22.14 -9.00
C GLU A 557 -31.40 -21.19 -9.54
N PRO A 558 -31.04 -19.98 -10.03
CA PRO A 558 -32.00 -19.05 -10.64
C PRO A 558 -32.78 -19.69 -11.79
N ASP A 559 -34.08 -19.38 -11.89
CA ASP A 559 -35.02 -19.91 -12.89
C ASP A 559 -35.14 -21.46 -12.94
N ALA A 560 -34.55 -22.20 -11.99
CA ALA A 560 -34.63 -23.66 -11.91
C ALA A 560 -36.00 -24.14 -11.38
N THR A 561 -36.46 -25.31 -11.84
CA THR A 561 -37.74 -25.91 -11.41
C THR A 561 -37.56 -26.76 -10.15
N VAL A 562 -37.99 -26.22 -9.00
CA VAL A 562 -37.91 -26.87 -7.68
C VAL A 562 -39.13 -27.77 -7.43
N ARG A 563 -38.90 -28.91 -6.79
CA ARG A 563 -39.90 -29.92 -6.40
C ARG A 563 -39.68 -30.36 -4.97
N LEU A 564 -40.75 -30.37 -4.17
CA LEU A 564 -40.74 -30.86 -2.78
C LEU A 564 -41.25 -32.29 -2.69
N TYR A 565 -40.61 -33.06 -1.83
CA TYR A 565 -40.93 -34.46 -1.56
C TYR A 565 -41.14 -34.70 -0.07
N ASP A 566 -42.09 -35.58 0.25
CA ASP A 566 -42.33 -36.08 1.61
C ASP A 566 -41.28 -37.15 2.01
N THR A 567 -41.51 -37.76 3.16
CA THR A 567 -40.71 -38.72 3.93
C THR A 567 -40.25 -39.97 3.17
N ASP A 568 -40.91 -40.32 2.06
CA ASP A 568 -40.50 -41.41 1.17
C ASP A 568 -39.43 -40.99 0.15
N GLY A 569 -39.17 -39.68 0.00
CA GLY A 569 -38.31 -39.10 -1.04
C GLY A 569 -38.86 -39.19 -2.46
N THR A 570 -40.14 -39.59 -2.64
CA THR A 570 -40.76 -39.83 -3.96
C THR A 570 -42.16 -39.26 -4.13
N THR A 571 -42.92 -39.04 -3.06
CA THR A 571 -44.23 -38.41 -3.07
C THR A 571 -44.06 -36.90 -3.23
N LEU A 572 -44.34 -36.39 -4.44
CA LEU A 572 -44.26 -34.98 -4.79
C LEU A 572 -45.38 -34.20 -4.09
N ILE A 573 -45.01 -33.34 -3.14
CA ILE A 573 -45.95 -32.49 -2.37
C ILE A 573 -46.03 -31.04 -2.87
N GLY A 574 -45.20 -30.64 -3.83
CA GLY A 574 -45.31 -29.31 -4.45
C GLY A 574 -44.20 -29.01 -5.46
N THR A 575 -44.39 -27.95 -6.25
CA THR A 575 -43.39 -27.49 -7.23
C THR A 575 -43.54 -25.99 -7.51
N ALA A 576 -42.42 -25.32 -7.79
CA ALA A 576 -42.35 -23.93 -8.26
C ALA A 576 -41.12 -23.76 -9.15
N VAL A 577 -40.97 -22.58 -9.75
CA VAL A 577 -39.73 -22.13 -10.37
C VAL A 577 -39.08 -21.12 -9.41
N ALA A 578 -37.76 -21.21 -9.22
CA ALA A 578 -37.00 -20.24 -8.45
C ALA A 578 -36.93 -18.89 -9.19
N ASP A 579 -36.88 -17.77 -8.47
CA ASP A 579 -36.74 -16.45 -9.10
C ASP A 579 -35.33 -16.24 -9.70
N GLY A 580 -35.13 -15.13 -10.41
CA GLY A 580 -33.83 -14.73 -10.98
C GLY A 580 -32.73 -14.42 -9.94
N LYS A 581 -32.96 -14.69 -8.65
CA LYS A 581 -31.99 -14.66 -7.55
C LYS A 581 -31.89 -16.01 -6.82
N GLY A 582 -32.54 -17.06 -7.34
CA GLY A 582 -32.54 -18.42 -6.79
C GLY A 582 -33.58 -18.68 -5.69
N ASN A 583 -34.44 -17.73 -5.32
CA ASN A 583 -35.40 -17.92 -4.22
C ASN A 583 -36.66 -18.66 -4.68
N TRP A 584 -37.15 -19.61 -3.90
CA TRP A 584 -38.41 -20.30 -4.17
C TRP A 584 -39.34 -20.33 -2.95
N SER A 585 -40.64 -20.45 -3.22
CA SER A 585 -41.69 -20.59 -2.20
C SER A 585 -42.77 -21.53 -2.74
N ILE A 586 -43.09 -22.58 -1.99
CA ILE A 586 -44.02 -23.65 -2.38
C ILE A 586 -45.00 -23.92 -1.23
N THR A 587 -46.29 -23.67 -1.46
CA THR A 587 -47.35 -24.24 -0.61
C THR A 587 -47.43 -25.74 -0.89
N SER A 588 -47.41 -26.59 0.14
CA SER A 588 -47.56 -28.02 -0.06
C SER A 588 -49.01 -28.43 -0.37
N SER A 589 -49.17 -29.60 -0.99
CA SER A 589 -50.39 -30.38 -0.87
C SER A 589 -50.69 -30.72 0.59
N MET A 590 -51.95 -31.09 0.88
CA MET A 590 -52.37 -31.51 2.22
C MET A 590 -51.50 -32.66 2.74
N LEU A 591 -50.77 -32.39 3.83
CA LEU A 591 -50.04 -33.37 4.62
C LEU A 591 -51.01 -34.03 5.63
N ALA A 592 -50.62 -35.19 6.17
CA ALA A 592 -51.43 -35.91 7.15
C ALA A 592 -51.06 -35.45 8.58
N VAL A 593 -51.91 -35.73 9.56
CA VAL A 593 -51.54 -35.52 10.98
C VAL A 593 -50.44 -36.52 11.36
N GLY A 594 -49.32 -36.01 11.90
CA GLY A 594 -48.13 -36.77 12.24
C GLY A 594 -46.83 -36.09 11.83
N SER A 595 -45.72 -36.83 11.95
CA SER A 595 -44.38 -36.35 11.58
C SER A 595 -44.06 -36.63 10.11
N HIS A 596 -43.51 -35.63 9.43
CA HIS A 596 -43.06 -35.65 8.05
C HIS A 596 -41.58 -35.22 7.96
N THR A 597 -40.85 -35.67 6.94
CA THR A 597 -39.51 -35.13 6.61
C THR A 597 -39.46 -34.62 5.18
N VAL A 598 -39.49 -33.31 5.00
CA VAL A 598 -39.61 -32.63 3.70
C VAL A 598 -38.23 -32.38 3.09
N THR A 599 -38.06 -32.75 1.82
CA THR A 599 -36.82 -32.53 1.04
C THR A 599 -37.11 -31.82 -0.29
N ALA A 600 -36.11 -31.17 -0.88
CA ALA A 600 -36.23 -30.52 -2.19
C ALA A 600 -35.28 -31.13 -3.24
N ARG A 601 -35.67 -31.04 -4.52
CA ARG A 601 -34.78 -31.22 -5.69
C ARG A 601 -35.07 -30.13 -6.70
N GLN A 602 -34.08 -29.71 -7.48
CA GLN A 602 -34.27 -28.83 -8.62
C GLN A 602 -34.03 -29.56 -9.95
N THR A 603 -34.55 -28.96 -11.02
CA THR A 603 -34.12 -29.18 -12.39
C THR A 603 -33.62 -27.85 -12.94
N ASP A 604 -32.38 -27.80 -13.37
CA ASP A 604 -31.73 -26.61 -13.92
C ASP A 604 -32.29 -26.24 -15.32
N LEU A 605 -31.69 -25.23 -15.98
CA LEU A 605 -32.11 -24.78 -17.32
C LEU A 605 -31.68 -25.73 -18.44
N ALA A 606 -30.62 -26.54 -18.24
CA ALA A 606 -30.19 -27.55 -19.20
C ALA A 606 -31.11 -28.79 -19.14
N GLY A 607 -31.68 -29.09 -17.97
CA GLY A 607 -32.54 -30.22 -17.68
C GLY A 607 -31.93 -31.26 -16.73
N ASN A 608 -30.76 -31.02 -16.13
CA ASN A 608 -30.19 -31.96 -15.16
C ASN A 608 -30.99 -31.91 -13.84
N VAL A 609 -31.07 -33.03 -13.13
CA VAL A 609 -31.85 -33.15 -11.89
C VAL A 609 -30.92 -33.36 -10.71
N SER A 610 -31.06 -32.52 -9.69
CA SER A 610 -30.17 -32.51 -8.54
C SER A 610 -30.31 -33.75 -7.64
N THR A 611 -29.32 -33.96 -6.78
CA THR A 611 -29.51 -34.70 -5.52
C THR A 611 -30.57 -34.01 -4.65
N ALA A 612 -31.12 -34.75 -3.68
CA ALA A 612 -32.02 -34.15 -2.70
C ALA A 612 -31.24 -33.24 -1.75
N SER A 613 -31.87 -32.14 -1.34
CA SER A 613 -31.37 -31.31 -0.25
C SER A 613 -31.51 -32.01 1.11
N GLY A 614 -30.94 -31.41 2.16
CA GLY A 614 -31.16 -31.89 3.53
C GLY A 614 -32.65 -31.80 3.92
N ALA A 615 -33.08 -32.68 4.82
CA ALA A 615 -34.48 -32.80 5.20
C ALA A 615 -34.86 -31.86 6.35
N LEU A 616 -36.02 -31.20 6.23
CA LEU A 616 -36.70 -30.52 7.33
C LEU A 616 -37.67 -31.50 8.01
N ALA A 617 -37.55 -31.70 9.31
CA ALA A 617 -38.59 -32.36 10.10
C ALA A 617 -39.78 -31.40 10.29
N VAL A 618 -40.99 -31.91 10.12
CA VAL A 618 -42.25 -31.17 10.26
C VAL A 618 -43.22 -32.02 11.07
N VAL A 619 -44.00 -31.41 11.96
CA VAL A 619 -45.11 -32.06 12.65
C VAL A 619 -46.40 -31.32 12.30
N ILE A 620 -47.36 -32.06 11.73
CA ILE A 620 -48.72 -31.57 11.52
C ILE A 620 -49.57 -32.10 12.66
N ASP A 621 -50.11 -31.20 13.50
CA ASP A 621 -51.01 -31.57 14.60
C ASP A 621 -52.24 -30.66 14.59
N SER A 622 -53.43 -31.26 14.47
CA SER A 622 -54.68 -30.56 14.25
C SER A 622 -55.71 -30.72 15.37
N GLY A 623 -55.29 -30.98 16.63
CA GLY A 623 -56.23 -30.89 17.75
C GLY A 623 -55.75 -31.37 19.13
N ALA A 624 -55.60 -30.41 20.06
CA ALA A 624 -55.40 -30.62 21.49
C ALA A 624 -56.53 -31.41 22.19
N ALA A 625 -56.16 -32.26 23.15
CA ALA A 625 -57.09 -32.90 24.07
C ALA A 625 -57.65 -31.92 25.11
N ALA A 626 -58.77 -32.28 25.75
CA ALA A 626 -59.32 -31.51 26.86
C ALA A 626 -58.46 -31.70 28.14
N PRO A 627 -58.21 -30.64 28.94
CA PRO A 627 -57.56 -30.77 30.23
C PRO A 627 -58.30 -31.71 31.18
N GLY A 628 -57.56 -32.28 32.13
CA GLY A 628 -58.14 -32.99 33.26
C GLY A 628 -59.03 -32.07 34.10
N THR A 629 -59.99 -32.65 34.83
CA THR A 629 -60.85 -31.91 35.76
C THR A 629 -59.99 -31.08 36.73
N PRO A 630 -60.24 -29.77 36.87
CA PRO A 630 -59.56 -28.94 37.87
C PRO A 630 -59.80 -29.47 39.28
N VAL A 631 -58.84 -29.27 40.17
CA VAL A 631 -58.89 -29.70 41.58
C VAL A 631 -58.47 -28.54 42.48
N LEU A 632 -59.19 -28.33 43.58
CA LEU A 632 -58.78 -27.37 44.61
C LEU A 632 -57.48 -27.87 45.27
N ALA A 633 -56.44 -27.04 45.27
CA ALA A 633 -55.16 -27.44 45.87
C ALA A 633 -55.31 -27.52 47.40
N ALA A 634 -54.78 -28.56 48.03
CA ALA A 634 -54.89 -28.77 49.48
C ALA A 634 -54.47 -27.57 50.38
N PRO A 635 -53.50 -26.71 50.02
CA PRO A 635 -53.21 -25.48 50.79
C PRO A 635 -54.29 -24.39 50.70
N SER A 636 -55.22 -24.50 49.74
CA SER A 636 -56.36 -23.61 49.51
C SER A 636 -57.72 -24.24 49.87
N ASP A 637 -57.70 -25.47 50.39
CA ASP A 637 -58.86 -26.25 50.84
C ASP A 637 -58.95 -26.09 52.37
N SER A 638 -59.81 -25.18 52.85
CA SER A 638 -59.73 -24.66 54.22
C SER A 638 -60.88 -25.14 55.09
N GLY A 639 -60.54 -25.64 56.29
CA GLY A 639 -61.51 -26.20 57.20
C GLY A 639 -61.59 -27.72 57.04
N ILE A 640 -62.62 -28.23 56.36
CA ILE A 640 -62.83 -29.68 56.16
C ILE A 640 -62.20 -30.13 54.84
N ALA A 641 -60.95 -30.60 54.89
CA ALA A 641 -60.23 -31.03 53.69
C ALA A 641 -61.02 -32.06 52.84
N GLY A 642 -61.21 -31.75 51.56
CA GLY A 642 -61.86 -32.60 50.55
C GLY A 642 -63.35 -32.33 50.30
N ASP A 643 -63.94 -31.27 50.86
CA ASP A 643 -65.35 -30.90 50.60
C ASP A 643 -65.54 -29.80 49.53
N ASN A 644 -64.44 -29.17 49.06
CA ASN A 644 -64.41 -28.02 48.14
C ASN A 644 -65.10 -26.75 48.68
N LEU A 645 -65.11 -26.58 50.01
CA LEU A 645 -65.46 -25.33 50.69
C LEU A 645 -64.18 -24.58 51.10
N THR A 646 -64.12 -23.27 50.88
CA THR A 646 -62.95 -22.49 51.28
C THR A 646 -63.25 -21.03 51.59
N ARG A 647 -62.53 -20.48 52.58
CA ARG A 647 -62.52 -19.05 52.92
C ARG A 647 -61.51 -18.24 52.11
N PHE A 648 -60.71 -18.89 51.27
CA PHE A 648 -59.76 -18.20 50.41
C PHE A 648 -60.49 -17.77 49.13
N SER A 649 -60.68 -16.47 48.93
CA SER A 649 -61.30 -15.91 47.72
C SER A 649 -60.36 -15.86 46.50
N THR A 650 -59.08 -16.18 46.68
CA THR A 650 -58.11 -16.46 45.59
C THR A 650 -57.48 -17.85 45.79
N PRO A 651 -58.26 -18.94 45.67
CA PRO A 651 -57.72 -20.28 45.86
C PRO A 651 -56.75 -20.67 44.75
N THR A 652 -55.85 -21.60 45.06
CA THR A 652 -55.03 -22.27 44.04
C THR A 652 -55.77 -23.48 43.50
N VAL A 653 -55.86 -23.59 42.19
CA VAL A 653 -56.48 -24.68 41.46
C VAL A 653 -55.41 -25.36 40.60
N THR A 654 -55.37 -26.69 40.62
CA THR A 654 -54.40 -27.50 39.88
C THR A 654 -55.10 -28.48 38.94
N GLY A 655 -54.35 -29.06 38.02
CA GLY A 655 -54.86 -30.11 37.15
C GLY A 655 -53.79 -30.67 36.21
N SER A 656 -54.26 -31.43 35.21
CA SER A 656 -53.43 -31.95 34.13
C SER A 656 -53.86 -31.40 32.76
N ALA A 657 -52.91 -31.34 31.83
CA ALA A 657 -53.02 -30.92 30.44
C ALA A 657 -51.95 -31.67 29.62
N GLU A 658 -51.83 -31.39 28.32
CA GLU A 658 -50.65 -31.81 27.55
C GLU A 658 -49.38 -31.13 28.06
N ALA A 659 -48.23 -31.79 27.90
CA ALA A 659 -46.94 -31.26 28.36
C ALA A 659 -46.57 -29.99 27.57
N ASN A 660 -46.17 -28.94 28.28
CA ASN A 660 -45.85 -27.60 27.74
C ASN A 660 -47.04 -26.84 27.12
N ALA A 661 -48.28 -27.37 27.19
CA ALA A 661 -49.46 -26.67 26.73
C ALA A 661 -49.79 -25.45 27.62
N THR A 662 -50.29 -24.38 27.03
CA THR A 662 -50.77 -23.20 27.77
C THR A 662 -52.20 -23.45 28.24
N VAL A 663 -52.46 -23.37 29.54
CA VAL A 663 -53.78 -23.63 30.14
C VAL A 663 -54.42 -22.34 30.59
N GLU A 664 -55.71 -22.14 30.29
CA GLU A 664 -56.55 -21.08 30.83
C GLU A 664 -57.67 -21.68 31.70
N LEU A 665 -57.87 -21.10 32.89
CA LEU A 665 -58.96 -21.45 33.82
C LEU A 665 -60.08 -20.43 33.70
N PHE A 666 -61.33 -20.89 33.63
CA PHE A 666 -62.55 -20.11 33.44
C PHE A 666 -63.53 -20.32 34.59
N ASP A 667 -64.29 -19.28 34.94
CA ASP A 667 -65.46 -19.39 35.83
C ASP A 667 -66.69 -19.95 35.10
N THR A 668 -67.80 -20.00 35.83
CA THR A 668 -69.14 -20.52 35.54
C THR A 668 -69.78 -20.01 34.24
N ASP A 669 -69.32 -18.88 33.69
CA ASP A 669 -69.78 -18.36 32.39
C ASP A 669 -69.04 -18.98 31.18
N GLY A 670 -67.92 -19.69 31.41
CA GLY A 670 -67.04 -20.28 30.39
C GLY A 670 -66.19 -19.26 29.60
N ILE A 671 -66.21 -17.98 30.01
CA ILE A 671 -65.65 -16.82 29.29
C ILE A 671 -64.70 -16.00 30.17
N THR A 672 -65.04 -15.79 31.45
CA THR A 672 -64.23 -15.04 32.40
C THR A 672 -63.00 -15.87 32.80
N VAL A 673 -61.83 -15.48 32.28
CA VAL A 673 -60.54 -16.09 32.61
C VAL A 673 -60.14 -15.69 34.04
N LEU A 674 -59.94 -16.71 34.87
CA LEU A 674 -59.49 -16.62 36.26
C LEU A 674 -57.96 -16.66 36.40
N GLY A 675 -57.26 -17.12 35.36
CA GLY A 675 -55.80 -17.17 35.30
C GLY A 675 -55.31 -18.11 34.21
N SER A 676 -54.00 -18.09 33.96
CA SER A 676 -53.34 -18.98 33.01
C SER A 676 -51.99 -19.47 33.54
N ALA A 677 -51.58 -20.66 33.14
CA ALA A 677 -50.28 -21.25 33.43
C ALA A 677 -49.86 -22.20 32.30
N ILE A 678 -48.55 -22.35 32.08
CA ILE A 678 -48.01 -23.41 31.21
C ILE A 678 -47.93 -24.71 32.02
N ALA A 679 -48.43 -25.81 31.46
CA ALA A 679 -48.29 -27.12 32.05
C ALA A 679 -46.85 -27.62 31.89
N ASN A 680 -46.24 -28.19 32.94
CA ASN A 680 -44.85 -28.64 32.88
C ASN A 680 -44.66 -29.89 31.98
N ALA A 681 -43.42 -30.37 31.85
CA ALA A 681 -43.09 -31.55 31.04
C ALA A 681 -43.81 -32.86 31.45
N ASN A 682 -44.44 -32.91 32.63
CA ASN A 682 -45.29 -34.03 33.08
C ASN A 682 -46.79 -33.75 32.89
N GLY A 683 -47.16 -32.67 32.18
CA GLY A 683 -48.53 -32.24 31.95
C GLY A 683 -49.21 -31.59 33.15
N ILE A 684 -48.50 -31.20 34.21
CA ILE A 684 -49.11 -30.64 35.44
C ILE A 684 -49.08 -29.12 35.44
N TRP A 685 -50.22 -28.49 35.76
CA TRP A 685 -50.39 -27.04 35.87
C TRP A 685 -50.96 -26.62 37.24
N SER A 686 -50.76 -25.34 37.59
CA SER A 686 -51.22 -24.73 38.83
C SER A 686 -51.54 -23.25 38.59
N ILE A 687 -52.76 -22.82 38.89
CA ILE A 687 -53.27 -21.46 38.70
C ILE A 687 -53.82 -20.94 40.02
N VAL A 688 -53.31 -19.80 40.51
CA VAL A 688 -53.98 -19.02 41.55
C VAL A 688 -55.06 -18.19 40.86
N THR A 689 -56.32 -18.29 41.29
CA THR A 689 -57.39 -17.53 40.64
C THR A 689 -57.30 -16.03 40.95
N THR A 690 -57.87 -15.22 40.06
CA THR A 690 -58.40 -13.90 40.42
C THR A 690 -59.49 -14.02 41.49
N VAL A 691 -59.87 -12.90 42.11
CA VAL A 691 -60.79 -12.87 43.25
C VAL A 691 -62.18 -13.39 42.87
N LEU A 692 -62.55 -14.54 43.44
CA LEU A 692 -63.90 -15.11 43.42
C LEU A 692 -64.80 -14.44 44.46
N GLY A 693 -66.11 -14.46 44.21
CA GLY A 693 -67.11 -13.89 45.11
C GLY A 693 -67.61 -14.90 46.15
N GLU A 694 -68.48 -14.45 47.06
CA GLU A 694 -69.19 -15.36 47.96
C GLU A 694 -70.13 -16.29 47.20
N GLY A 695 -70.14 -17.58 47.58
CA GLY A 695 -71.04 -18.58 47.02
C GLY A 695 -70.39 -19.55 46.03
N SER A 696 -71.23 -20.19 45.21
CA SER A 696 -70.83 -21.33 44.38
C SER A 696 -70.29 -20.90 43.02
N HIS A 697 -69.08 -21.36 42.72
CA HIS A 697 -68.40 -21.23 41.43
C HIS A 697 -68.26 -22.60 40.75
N THR A 698 -68.11 -22.61 39.42
CA THR A 698 -68.07 -23.83 38.60
C THR A 698 -66.94 -23.71 37.57
N LEU A 699 -65.75 -24.14 37.95
CA LEU A 699 -64.50 -23.81 37.24
C LEU A 699 -64.17 -24.84 36.17
N THR A 700 -63.77 -24.39 34.97
CA THR A 700 -63.36 -25.25 33.84
C THR A 700 -62.05 -24.78 33.24
N ALA A 701 -61.24 -25.68 32.66
CA ALA A 701 -59.99 -25.35 32.00
C ALA A 701 -60.05 -25.64 30.49
N LYS A 702 -59.32 -24.86 29.69
CA LYS A 702 -59.00 -25.16 28.29
C LYS A 702 -57.47 -25.13 28.14
N GLN A 703 -56.92 -25.84 27.16
CA GLN A 703 -55.51 -25.75 26.81
C GLN A 703 -55.32 -25.34 25.34
N THR A 704 -54.17 -24.74 25.07
CA THR A 704 -53.62 -24.54 23.72
C THR A 704 -52.34 -25.36 23.63
N ASP A 705 -52.28 -26.29 22.66
CA ASP A 705 -51.10 -27.14 22.43
C ASP A 705 -49.93 -26.39 21.76
N ALA A 706 -48.83 -27.10 21.49
CA ALA A 706 -47.65 -26.55 20.82
C ALA A 706 -47.96 -26.02 19.40
N ALA A 707 -48.85 -26.69 18.67
CA ALA A 707 -49.29 -26.36 17.31
C ALA A 707 -50.40 -25.29 17.25
N GLY A 708 -50.78 -24.73 18.40
CA GLY A 708 -51.78 -23.67 18.51
C GLY A 708 -53.24 -24.12 18.50
N ASN A 709 -53.54 -25.42 18.56
CA ASN A 709 -54.93 -25.88 18.63
C ASN A 709 -55.48 -25.64 20.04
N VAL A 710 -56.66 -25.03 20.13
CA VAL A 710 -57.37 -24.80 21.40
C VAL A 710 -58.35 -25.94 21.66
N SER A 711 -58.27 -26.54 22.85
CA SER A 711 -59.10 -27.66 23.27
C SER A 711 -60.57 -27.29 23.52
N ILE A 712 -61.42 -28.30 23.60
CA ILE A 712 -62.69 -28.17 24.33
C ILE A 712 -62.42 -28.01 25.84
N ALA A 713 -63.40 -27.47 26.58
CA ALA A 713 -63.28 -27.31 28.03
C ALA A 713 -63.28 -28.66 28.77
N SER A 714 -62.58 -28.70 29.90
CA SER A 714 -62.55 -29.80 30.86
C SER A 714 -63.93 -30.08 31.47
N ALA A 715 -64.05 -31.20 32.19
CA ALA A 715 -65.10 -31.32 33.21
C ALA A 715 -64.89 -30.26 34.31
N ALA A 716 -65.97 -29.85 34.98
CA ALA A 716 -65.95 -28.72 35.92
C ALA A 716 -65.66 -29.12 37.37
N LEU A 717 -64.98 -28.23 38.09
CA LEU A 717 -64.86 -28.22 39.55
C LEU A 717 -65.95 -27.34 40.15
N THR A 718 -66.87 -27.91 40.91
CA THR A 718 -67.76 -27.11 41.77
C THR A 718 -67.03 -26.73 43.05
N LEU A 719 -66.98 -25.43 43.33
CA LEU A 719 -66.25 -24.81 44.43
C LEU A 719 -67.20 -23.89 45.20
N LEU A 720 -67.14 -23.88 46.52
CA LEU A 720 -67.92 -22.96 47.36
C LEU A 720 -66.98 -22.04 48.13
N ILE A 721 -67.13 -20.73 47.90
CA ILE A 721 -66.44 -19.70 48.67
C ILE A 721 -67.34 -19.26 49.83
N ASP A 722 -66.78 -19.21 51.04
CA ASP A 722 -67.45 -18.76 52.26
C ASP A 722 -66.44 -18.03 53.16
N THR A 723 -66.49 -16.69 53.18
CA THR A 723 -65.64 -15.86 54.07
C THR A 723 -66.38 -15.28 55.28
N GLU A 724 -67.65 -15.67 55.52
CA GLU A 724 -68.47 -15.10 56.59
C GLU A 724 -68.22 -15.78 57.95
N ALA A 725 -67.37 -15.17 58.78
CA ALA A 725 -67.04 -15.70 60.09
C ALA A 725 -68.25 -15.87 61.04
N PRO A 726 -68.35 -16.99 61.77
CA PRO A 726 -69.48 -17.25 62.66
C PRO A 726 -69.51 -16.28 63.84
N GLY A 727 -70.71 -16.05 64.40
CA GLY A 727 -70.91 -15.16 65.55
C GLY A 727 -70.11 -15.54 66.80
N MET A 728 -70.01 -14.65 67.79
CA MET A 728 -69.24 -14.91 69.01
C MET A 728 -69.84 -16.01 69.89
N PRO A 729 -69.04 -16.91 70.47
CA PRO A 729 -69.49 -17.91 71.44
C PRO A 729 -69.78 -17.29 72.83
N GLY A 730 -70.45 -18.06 73.69
CA GLY A 730 -70.70 -17.69 75.08
C GLY A 730 -69.42 -17.69 75.93
N ALA A 731 -69.48 -17.02 77.09
CA ALA A 731 -68.38 -17.05 78.06
C ALA A 731 -68.08 -18.49 78.53
N PRO A 732 -66.81 -18.87 78.71
CA PRO A 732 -66.47 -20.16 79.29
C PRO A 732 -66.79 -20.17 80.79
N LEU A 733 -67.13 -21.33 81.32
CA LEU A 733 -67.48 -21.57 82.72
C LEU A 733 -66.60 -22.69 83.29
N LEU A 734 -66.11 -22.52 84.51
CA LEU A 734 -65.46 -23.61 85.25
C LEU A 734 -66.50 -24.68 85.60
N SER A 735 -66.24 -25.94 85.26
CA SER A 735 -67.19 -27.01 85.57
C SER A 735 -67.20 -27.31 87.09
N PRO A 736 -68.35 -27.70 87.69
CA PRO A 736 -68.42 -28.02 89.12
C PRO A 736 -67.54 -29.21 89.58
N GLY A 737 -67.01 -30.01 88.65
CA GLY A 737 -66.04 -31.07 88.95
C GLY A 737 -64.58 -30.61 89.00
N SER A 738 -64.29 -29.39 88.55
CA SER A 738 -62.96 -28.77 88.54
C SER A 738 -62.87 -27.51 89.41
N ASP A 739 -63.96 -27.14 90.07
CA ASP A 739 -64.08 -26.04 91.03
C ASP A 739 -63.72 -26.56 92.43
N SER A 740 -62.57 -26.14 92.99
CA SER A 740 -61.97 -26.86 94.13
C SER A 740 -61.67 -25.93 95.31
N GLY A 741 -62.34 -26.17 96.43
CA GLY A 741 -62.28 -25.27 97.59
C GLY A 741 -63.67 -24.75 97.91
N ALA A 742 -63.92 -23.47 97.66
CA ALA A 742 -65.21 -22.84 97.90
C ALA A 742 -65.99 -22.65 96.59
N ALA A 743 -66.97 -23.53 96.35
CA ALA A 743 -67.70 -23.59 95.09
C ALA A 743 -68.24 -22.22 94.62
N GLY A 744 -67.90 -21.85 93.38
CA GLY A 744 -68.28 -20.60 92.73
C GLY A 744 -67.29 -19.44 92.88
N ASP A 745 -66.16 -19.61 93.60
CA ASP A 745 -65.14 -18.56 93.74
C ASP A 745 -64.19 -18.42 92.53
N LYS A 746 -64.16 -19.45 91.66
CA LYS A 746 -63.28 -19.57 90.47
C LYS A 746 -61.79 -19.76 90.82
N ILE A 747 -61.52 -20.42 91.94
CA ILE A 747 -60.18 -20.84 92.37
C ILE A 747 -60.11 -22.37 92.29
N THR A 748 -58.98 -22.91 91.81
CA THR A 748 -58.79 -24.36 91.73
C THR A 748 -57.34 -24.80 91.86
N TYR A 749 -57.10 -25.96 92.47
CA TYR A 749 -55.78 -26.62 92.49
C TYR A 749 -55.60 -27.62 91.34
N PHE A 750 -56.64 -27.84 90.52
CA PHE A 750 -56.52 -28.65 89.31
C PHE A 750 -55.81 -27.83 88.22
N SER A 751 -54.60 -28.23 87.82
CA SER A 751 -53.87 -27.57 86.72
C SER A 751 -54.50 -27.80 85.34
N SER A 752 -55.28 -28.87 85.16
CA SER A 752 -56.10 -29.12 83.96
C SER A 752 -57.58 -29.09 84.32
N PRO A 753 -58.18 -27.90 84.56
CA PRO A 753 -59.62 -27.77 84.76
C PRO A 753 -60.42 -28.19 83.51
N VAL A 754 -61.65 -28.66 83.74
CA VAL A 754 -62.66 -28.83 82.70
C VAL A 754 -63.52 -27.56 82.65
N LEU A 755 -63.54 -26.93 81.48
CA LEU A 755 -64.34 -25.76 81.15
C LEU A 755 -65.54 -26.20 80.28
N THR A 756 -66.65 -25.49 80.40
CA THR A 756 -67.88 -25.71 79.61
C THR A 756 -68.48 -24.40 79.13
N GLY A 757 -69.30 -24.42 78.08
CA GLY A 757 -70.03 -23.22 77.65
C GLY A 757 -70.93 -23.47 76.45
N SER A 758 -71.38 -22.38 75.83
CA SER A 758 -72.22 -22.40 74.63
C SER A 758 -71.54 -21.80 73.40
N ALA A 759 -71.96 -22.28 72.23
CA ALA A 759 -71.48 -21.96 70.89
C ALA A 759 -72.61 -22.23 69.86
N SER A 760 -72.37 -21.92 68.59
CA SER A 760 -73.25 -22.33 67.49
C SER A 760 -73.22 -23.86 67.33
N PRO A 761 -74.36 -24.53 67.11
CA PRO A 761 -74.41 -25.99 66.99
C PRO A 761 -73.47 -26.55 65.91
N ASN A 762 -72.76 -27.63 66.23
CA ASN A 762 -71.80 -28.33 65.37
C ASN A 762 -70.54 -27.54 64.96
N THR A 763 -70.29 -26.34 65.50
CA THR A 763 -69.04 -25.60 65.27
C THR A 763 -67.86 -26.15 66.08
N SER A 764 -66.63 -25.95 65.58
CA SER A 764 -65.41 -26.27 66.32
C SER A 764 -65.07 -25.15 67.29
N VAL A 765 -65.08 -25.42 68.59
CA VAL A 765 -64.80 -24.46 69.66
C VAL A 765 -63.36 -24.62 70.14
N ILE A 766 -62.67 -23.49 70.29
CA ILE A 766 -61.25 -23.42 70.68
C ILE A 766 -61.13 -22.58 71.95
N LEU A 767 -60.54 -23.15 73.00
CA LEU A 767 -60.24 -22.51 74.28
C LEU A 767 -58.83 -21.91 74.24
N TYR A 768 -58.67 -20.68 74.72
CA TYR A 768 -57.42 -19.93 74.76
C TYR A 768 -57.12 -19.39 76.16
N ASP A 769 -55.83 -19.21 76.44
CA ASP A 769 -55.29 -18.60 77.66
C ASP A 769 -55.25 -17.05 77.56
N ASP A 770 -54.62 -16.37 78.54
CA ASP A 770 -54.52 -14.91 78.69
C ASP A 770 -54.06 -14.12 77.44
N ASP A 771 -53.26 -14.75 76.57
CA ASP A 771 -52.74 -14.13 75.35
C ASP A 771 -53.74 -14.19 74.17
N GLY A 772 -54.84 -14.92 74.31
CA GLY A 772 -55.84 -15.15 73.26
C GLY A 772 -55.34 -15.98 72.07
N VAL A 773 -54.18 -16.63 72.17
CA VAL A 773 -53.54 -17.41 71.09
C VAL A 773 -52.97 -18.76 71.52
N THR A 774 -52.56 -18.93 72.78
CA THR A 774 -52.18 -20.21 73.39
C THR A 774 -53.41 -21.09 73.50
N MET A 775 -53.53 -22.07 72.60
CA MET A 775 -54.66 -22.99 72.55
C MET A 775 -54.57 -24.00 73.71
N LEU A 776 -55.55 -23.92 74.61
CA LEU A 776 -55.67 -24.80 75.76
C LEU A 776 -56.42 -26.10 75.46
N GLY A 777 -57.23 -26.10 74.39
CA GLY A 777 -57.94 -27.30 73.93
C GLY A 777 -59.03 -26.98 72.93
N THR A 778 -59.62 -28.01 72.34
CA THR A 778 -60.72 -27.91 71.37
C THR A 778 -61.83 -28.91 71.68
N ALA A 779 -63.05 -28.58 71.26
CA ALA A 779 -64.21 -29.48 71.26
C ALA A 779 -65.18 -29.07 70.16
N VAL A 780 -65.99 -29.99 69.65
CA VAL A 780 -67.11 -29.65 68.78
C VAL A 780 -68.33 -29.36 69.66
N ALA A 781 -69.03 -28.25 69.38
CA ALA A 781 -70.30 -27.94 70.03
C ALA A 781 -71.39 -28.91 69.57
N ASP A 782 -72.18 -29.46 70.49
CA ASP A 782 -73.23 -30.42 70.14
C ASP A 782 -74.39 -29.79 69.36
N ALA A 783 -75.39 -30.60 68.99
CA ALA A 783 -76.57 -30.13 68.26
C ALA A 783 -77.46 -29.14 69.05
N SER A 784 -77.18 -28.92 70.34
CA SER A 784 -77.79 -27.88 71.19
C SER A 784 -76.84 -26.71 71.49
N GLY A 785 -75.66 -26.69 70.86
CA GLY A 785 -74.65 -25.65 71.01
C GLY A 785 -73.83 -25.75 72.29
N GLN A 786 -73.85 -26.87 73.03
CA GLN A 786 -73.05 -27.03 74.26
C GLN A 786 -71.69 -27.67 73.97
N TRP A 787 -70.65 -27.23 74.67
CA TRP A 787 -69.29 -27.78 74.54
C TRP A 787 -68.63 -27.99 75.92
N SER A 788 -67.62 -28.86 75.96
CA SER A 788 -66.80 -29.14 77.16
C SER A 788 -65.36 -29.42 76.74
N ILE A 789 -64.40 -28.73 77.36
CA ILE A 789 -62.96 -28.81 77.07
C ILE A 789 -62.20 -29.03 78.39
N THR A 790 -61.41 -30.10 78.48
CA THR A 790 -60.37 -30.21 79.51
C THR A 790 -59.15 -29.41 79.02
N SER A 791 -58.66 -28.44 79.79
CA SER A 791 -57.51 -27.66 79.36
C SER A 791 -56.20 -28.46 79.43
N SER A 792 -55.24 -28.08 78.60
CA SER A 792 -53.83 -28.35 78.85
C SER A 792 -53.40 -27.79 80.23
N PRO A 793 -52.29 -28.28 80.82
CA PRO A 793 -51.88 -27.89 82.16
C PRO A 793 -51.51 -26.40 82.28
N LEU A 794 -52.34 -25.66 83.01
CA LEU A 794 -52.11 -24.28 83.40
C LEU A 794 -51.11 -24.19 84.57
N SER A 795 -50.39 -23.09 84.62
CA SER A 795 -49.46 -22.74 85.71
C SER A 795 -50.20 -22.31 86.99
N ILE A 796 -49.54 -22.39 88.15
CA ILE A 796 -50.03 -21.70 89.36
C ILE A 796 -49.96 -20.19 89.11
N GLY A 797 -51.11 -19.52 89.14
CA GLY A 797 -51.27 -18.15 88.68
C GLY A 797 -52.73 -17.80 88.37
N TYR A 798 -52.99 -16.53 88.08
CA TYR A 798 -54.28 -16.09 87.52
C TYR A 798 -54.27 -16.29 86.01
N HIS A 799 -55.40 -16.73 85.47
CA HIS A 799 -55.61 -16.99 84.05
C HIS A 799 -56.91 -16.33 83.55
N ALA A 800 -56.91 -15.81 82.31
CA ALA A 800 -57.96 -15.01 81.69
C ALA A 800 -58.53 -15.70 80.43
N LEU A 801 -59.20 -16.83 80.64
CA LEU A 801 -59.58 -17.75 79.58
C LEU A 801 -60.64 -17.17 78.61
N THR A 802 -60.46 -17.41 77.31
CA THR A 802 -61.40 -17.02 76.25
C THR A 802 -61.72 -18.18 75.31
N VAL A 803 -62.81 -18.07 74.55
CA VAL A 803 -63.17 -19.05 73.50
C VAL A 803 -63.46 -18.38 72.16
N LYS A 804 -63.12 -19.05 71.06
CA LYS A 804 -63.56 -18.73 69.69
C LYS A 804 -64.24 -19.97 69.11
N GLN A 805 -65.03 -19.80 68.05
CA GLN A 805 -65.61 -20.90 67.29
C GLN A 805 -65.30 -20.81 65.80
N SER A 806 -65.36 -21.94 65.11
CA SER A 806 -65.04 -22.08 63.69
C SER A 806 -66.11 -22.89 62.96
N ASP A 807 -66.42 -22.46 61.73
CA ASP A 807 -67.37 -23.10 60.82
C ASP A 807 -66.70 -24.21 59.97
N ALA A 808 -67.37 -24.64 58.89
CA ALA A 808 -66.87 -25.67 57.98
C ALA A 808 -65.78 -25.17 57.02
N ALA A 809 -65.83 -23.90 56.59
CA ALA A 809 -64.78 -23.24 55.78
C ALA A 809 -63.53 -22.87 56.61
N GLY A 810 -63.62 -23.01 57.93
CA GLY A 810 -62.56 -22.67 58.87
C GLY A 810 -62.40 -21.16 59.09
N ASN A 811 -63.45 -20.35 58.93
CA ASN A 811 -63.44 -18.98 59.44
C ASN A 811 -63.47 -19.01 60.98
N LEU A 812 -62.91 -18.00 61.64
CA LEU A 812 -62.88 -17.92 63.11
C LEU A 812 -63.68 -16.74 63.62
N SER A 813 -64.53 -16.99 64.61
CA SER A 813 -65.29 -15.95 65.29
C SER A 813 -64.38 -14.97 66.05
N PRO A 814 -64.87 -13.75 66.35
CA PRO A 814 -64.39 -12.97 67.48
C PRO A 814 -64.40 -13.80 68.79
N ALA A 815 -63.55 -13.44 69.73
CA ALA A 815 -63.52 -14.11 71.04
C ALA A 815 -64.78 -13.79 71.87
N GLY A 816 -65.30 -14.81 72.56
CA GLY A 816 -66.32 -14.66 73.59
C GLY A 816 -65.77 -13.98 74.85
N ALA A 817 -66.66 -13.67 75.80
CA ALA A 817 -66.29 -12.96 77.02
C ALA A 817 -65.37 -13.79 77.95
N ILE A 818 -64.49 -13.10 78.68
CA ILE A 818 -63.40 -13.69 79.49
C ILE A 818 -63.91 -14.39 80.76
N LEU A 819 -63.36 -15.56 81.06
CA LEU A 819 -63.39 -16.18 82.39
C LEU A 819 -62.06 -15.94 83.12
N GLY A 820 -62.09 -15.05 84.12
CA GLY A 820 -61.04 -15.01 85.14
C GLY A 820 -61.07 -16.26 86.02
N LEU A 821 -59.94 -16.95 86.13
CA LEU A 821 -59.71 -18.19 86.87
C LEU A 821 -58.41 -18.07 87.67
N LEU A 822 -58.33 -18.67 88.85
CA LEU A 822 -57.09 -18.73 89.63
C LEU A 822 -56.66 -20.18 89.87
N ILE A 823 -55.45 -20.54 89.44
CA ILE A 823 -54.83 -21.83 89.74
C ILE A 823 -53.95 -21.67 90.98
N ASP A 824 -54.25 -22.40 92.05
CA ASP A 824 -53.51 -22.35 93.32
C ASP A 824 -52.71 -23.66 93.58
N SER A 825 -51.73 -23.55 94.47
CA SER A 825 -50.89 -24.65 94.92
C SER A 825 -51.63 -25.63 95.84
N LEU A 826 -51.34 -26.93 95.69
CA LEU A 826 -51.76 -27.95 96.67
C LEU A 826 -51.05 -27.72 98.02
N PRO A 827 -51.76 -27.77 99.16
CA PRO A 827 -51.18 -27.49 100.48
C PRO A 827 -50.18 -28.58 100.92
N LEU A 828 -48.94 -28.17 101.25
CA LEU A 828 -47.83 -29.08 101.57
C LEU A 828 -47.50 -29.17 103.09
N PRO A 829 -47.18 -30.37 103.61
CA PRO A 829 -46.52 -30.54 104.92
C PRO A 829 -44.98 -30.31 104.86
N PRO A 830 -44.25 -30.14 106.00
CA PRO A 830 -43.00 -29.36 106.01
C PRO A 830 -41.64 -30.11 106.20
N VAL A 831 -40.56 -29.53 105.63
CA VAL A 831 -39.08 -29.76 105.84
C VAL A 831 -38.52 -31.18 105.45
N ILE A 832 -37.24 -31.49 105.13
CA ILE A 832 -35.87 -30.89 105.28
C ILE A 832 -35.01 -31.16 104.00
N PRO A 833 -34.07 -30.25 103.56
CA PRO A 833 -33.25 -30.43 102.33
C PRO A 833 -31.83 -31.02 102.53
N VAL A 834 -31.29 -31.72 101.49
CA VAL A 834 -29.84 -31.98 101.20
C VAL A 834 -29.66 -32.57 99.77
N PRO A 835 -28.49 -32.50 99.07
CA PRO A 835 -28.43 -32.50 97.58
C PRO A 835 -27.67 -33.71 96.91
N PRO A 836 -26.93 -33.62 95.76
CA PRO A 836 -27.13 -34.48 94.57
C PRO A 836 -26.04 -35.57 94.30
N PRO A 837 -26.30 -36.53 93.38
CA PRO A 837 -25.49 -36.65 92.13
C PRO A 837 -26.29 -37.09 90.87
N VAL A 838 -25.91 -36.86 89.60
CA VAL A 838 -24.87 -37.50 88.72
C VAL A 838 -24.96 -39.06 88.73
N ILE A 839 -24.95 -39.87 87.63
CA ILE A 839 -24.19 -39.88 86.35
C ILE A 839 -25.02 -40.46 85.13
N PRO A 840 -24.54 -41.11 84.01
CA PRO A 840 -24.96 -40.74 82.62
C PRO A 840 -25.47 -41.97 81.75
N PRO A 841 -25.28 -42.11 80.40
CA PRO A 841 -25.46 -41.22 79.22
C PRO A 841 -26.30 -41.81 78.01
N VAL A 842 -26.98 -40.95 77.20
CA VAL A 842 -26.97 -40.88 75.69
C VAL A 842 -27.45 -42.09 74.82
N PRO A 843 -28.17 -41.92 73.68
CA PRO A 843 -29.20 -40.92 73.27
C PRO A 843 -30.38 -41.52 72.41
N VAL A 844 -31.34 -40.68 72.00
CA VAL A 844 -31.84 -40.59 70.59
C VAL A 844 -32.18 -39.12 70.32
N VAL A 845 -31.98 -38.61 69.10
CA VAL A 845 -32.24 -37.21 68.72
C VAL A 845 -33.36 -37.16 67.68
N ALA A 846 -34.16 -36.09 67.68
CA ALA A 846 -34.92 -35.68 66.50
C ALA A 846 -33.98 -34.95 65.52
N THR A 847 -33.04 -35.68 64.93
CA THR A 847 -32.24 -35.21 63.81
C THR A 847 -33.08 -35.26 62.53
N VAL A 848 -33.03 -34.19 61.75
CA VAL A 848 -32.38 -34.35 60.44
C VAL A 848 -30.88 -34.14 60.71
N ASP A 849 -29.99 -34.84 60.01
CA ASP A 849 -28.68 -35.18 60.56
C ASP A 849 -27.72 -34.02 60.92
N GLY A 850 -27.73 -32.83 60.32
CA GLY A 850 -28.24 -32.52 58.99
C GLY A 850 -29.64 -31.91 58.81
N VAL A 851 -30.27 -31.10 59.67
CA VAL A 851 -29.94 -30.51 60.98
C VAL A 851 -31.23 -30.45 61.84
N ALA A 852 -31.10 -30.36 63.16
CA ALA A 852 -32.24 -30.14 64.08
C ALA A 852 -32.88 -28.74 63.88
N VAL A 853 -34.19 -28.70 63.68
CA VAL A 853 -34.94 -27.48 63.33
C VAL A 853 -35.35 -26.65 64.56
N THR A 854 -35.43 -25.33 64.40
CA THR A 854 -35.83 -24.39 65.48
C THR A 854 -36.84 -23.36 64.98
N THR A 855 -37.74 -22.91 65.85
CA THR A 855 -38.72 -21.84 65.58
C THR A 855 -38.55 -20.66 66.55
N VAL A 856 -38.74 -19.43 66.07
CA VAL A 856 -38.53 -18.20 66.86
C VAL A 856 -39.57 -17.13 66.53
N PRO A 857 -40.16 -16.41 67.51
CA PRO A 857 -41.10 -15.32 67.25
C PRO A 857 -40.41 -14.04 66.75
N VAL A 858 -41.00 -13.42 65.74
CA VAL A 858 -40.62 -12.15 65.10
C VAL A 858 -41.78 -11.16 65.18
N SER A 859 -41.50 -9.85 65.28
CA SER A 859 -42.52 -8.80 65.39
C SER A 859 -42.62 -7.98 64.11
N LEU A 860 -43.86 -7.77 63.62
CA LEU A 860 -44.16 -7.07 62.38
C LEU A 860 -44.30 -5.54 62.61
N PRO A 861 -44.00 -4.69 61.60
CA PRO A 861 -44.16 -3.23 61.71
C PRO A 861 -45.60 -2.85 62.08
N GLY A 862 -45.77 -2.33 63.30
CA GLY A 862 -47.09 -2.12 63.93
C GLY A 862 -47.15 -2.69 65.36
N GLY A 863 -46.35 -3.72 65.67
CA GLY A 863 -46.13 -4.20 67.04
C GLY A 863 -46.84 -5.50 67.43
N GLY A 864 -47.06 -6.43 66.49
CA GLY A 864 -47.61 -7.77 66.76
C GLY A 864 -46.72 -8.89 66.20
N SER A 865 -46.71 -10.06 66.84
CA SER A 865 -45.75 -11.14 66.56
C SER A 865 -46.33 -12.39 65.88
N GLY A 866 -45.51 -13.06 65.08
CA GLY A 866 -45.71 -14.40 64.54
C GLY A 866 -44.40 -15.21 64.61
N THR A 867 -44.38 -16.49 64.22
CA THR A 867 -43.17 -17.34 64.33
C THR A 867 -42.53 -17.66 62.97
N GLN A 868 -41.21 -17.60 62.92
CA GLN A 868 -40.38 -18.03 61.78
C GLN A 868 -39.81 -19.43 62.06
N THR A 869 -39.87 -20.31 61.07
CA THR A 869 -39.26 -21.64 61.06
C THR A 869 -38.07 -21.65 60.10
N VAL A 870 -36.94 -22.23 60.48
CA VAL A 870 -35.73 -22.29 59.64
C VAL A 870 -35.22 -23.74 59.55
N ILE A 871 -34.92 -24.19 58.33
CA ILE A 871 -34.40 -25.53 58.00
C ILE A 871 -33.20 -25.36 57.04
N PRO A 872 -31.99 -25.89 57.34
CA PRO A 872 -30.83 -25.77 56.45
C PRO A 872 -30.69 -26.96 55.47
N VAL A 873 -30.01 -26.74 54.34
CA VAL A 873 -29.52 -27.79 53.44
C VAL A 873 -28.22 -28.37 53.99
N VAL A 874 -28.09 -29.71 54.07
CA VAL A 874 -26.89 -30.36 54.62
C VAL A 874 -26.57 -31.69 53.91
N SER A 875 -25.29 -31.90 53.62
CA SER A 875 -24.70 -33.21 53.25
C SER A 875 -24.12 -33.90 54.48
N GLY A 876 -24.60 -35.09 54.85
CA GLY A 876 -23.99 -35.92 55.91
C GLY A 876 -22.68 -36.58 55.46
N ASP A 877 -21.67 -36.83 56.31
CA ASP A 877 -21.63 -36.70 57.77
C ASP A 877 -20.48 -35.81 58.29
N ARG A 878 -20.84 -34.57 58.63
CA ARG A 878 -20.62 -33.88 59.93
C ARG A 878 -19.19 -33.70 60.56
N VAL A 879 -19.03 -32.52 61.17
CA VAL A 879 -18.02 -32.10 62.20
C VAL A 879 -16.64 -31.61 61.72
N GLU A 880 -16.65 -30.37 61.22
CA GLU A 880 -15.92 -29.21 61.76
C GLU A 880 -14.39 -28.98 61.62
N SER A 881 -14.08 -27.67 61.70
CA SER A 881 -12.78 -27.02 61.96
C SER A 881 -11.87 -26.76 60.73
N ASN A 882 -11.30 -25.56 60.53
CA ASN A 882 -11.16 -24.38 61.42
C ASN A 882 -11.45 -23.07 60.64
N GLY A 883 -12.64 -22.47 60.80
CA GLY A 883 -13.19 -21.48 59.85
C GLY A 883 -13.62 -20.09 60.37
N GLY A 884 -13.25 -19.65 61.58
CA GLY A 884 -13.26 -18.21 61.89
C GLY A 884 -14.61 -17.50 62.12
N ALA A 885 -15.63 -18.18 62.67
CA ALA A 885 -16.71 -17.57 63.47
C ALA A 885 -17.46 -16.34 62.88
N SER A 886 -18.09 -16.48 61.71
CA SER A 886 -19.25 -15.65 61.33
C SER A 886 -20.11 -16.20 60.18
N THR A 887 -19.52 -16.99 59.27
CA THR A 887 -20.18 -17.58 58.09
C THR A 887 -20.54 -19.06 58.28
N ALA A 888 -21.41 -19.58 57.42
CA ALA A 888 -21.79 -20.99 57.34
C ALA A 888 -21.44 -21.58 55.97
N ASP A 889 -20.79 -22.74 55.94
CA ASP A 889 -20.35 -23.39 54.70
C ASP A 889 -21.37 -24.43 54.22
N ILE A 890 -21.79 -24.34 52.95
CA ILE A 890 -22.77 -25.22 52.30
C ILE A 890 -22.15 -25.83 51.04
N ALA A 891 -22.29 -27.15 50.85
CA ALA A 891 -21.93 -27.81 49.60
C ALA A 891 -23.01 -27.55 48.54
N LEU A 892 -22.60 -27.06 47.38
CA LEU A 892 -23.51 -26.78 46.25
C LEU A 892 -23.58 -27.98 45.28
N ALA A 893 -22.44 -28.64 45.02
CA ALA A 893 -22.39 -29.88 44.26
C ALA A 893 -21.45 -30.92 44.89
N THR A 894 -21.78 -32.19 44.70
CA THR A 894 -21.00 -33.36 45.16
C THR A 894 -20.65 -34.29 44.00
N ALA A 895 -19.44 -34.84 44.04
CA ALA A 895 -19.02 -35.92 43.15
C ALA A 895 -19.70 -37.24 43.53
N THR A 896 -19.76 -38.19 42.59
CA THR A 896 -20.22 -39.57 42.82
C THR A 896 -19.40 -40.33 43.87
N SER A 897 -18.24 -39.79 44.28
CA SER A 897 -17.39 -40.28 45.37
C SER A 897 -17.71 -39.70 46.75
N GLY A 898 -18.70 -38.79 46.87
CA GLY A 898 -19.08 -38.13 48.13
C GLY A 898 -18.22 -36.92 48.51
N ALA A 899 -17.28 -36.50 47.66
CA ALA A 899 -16.51 -35.26 47.86
C ALA A 899 -17.25 -34.03 47.31
N ASN A 900 -17.18 -32.90 48.01
CA ASN A 900 -17.75 -31.63 47.55
C ASN A 900 -16.90 -31.06 46.39
N LEU A 901 -17.56 -30.59 45.33
CA LEU A 901 -16.92 -29.97 44.16
C LEU A 901 -17.10 -28.45 44.10
N LEU A 902 -18.16 -27.93 44.74
CA LEU A 902 -18.37 -26.50 44.93
C LEU A 902 -18.86 -26.26 46.36
N LEU A 903 -18.26 -25.27 47.03
CA LEU A 903 -18.56 -24.86 48.40
C LEU A 903 -18.97 -23.38 48.41
N ALA A 904 -20.03 -23.03 49.13
CA ALA A 904 -20.44 -21.66 49.38
C ALA A 904 -20.31 -21.32 50.87
N GLN A 905 -19.49 -20.33 51.22
CA GLN A 905 -19.45 -19.74 52.55
C GLN A 905 -20.42 -18.55 52.56
N LEU A 906 -21.49 -18.65 53.35
CA LEU A 906 -22.58 -17.70 53.40
C LEU A 906 -22.57 -16.88 54.69
N ALA A 907 -22.84 -15.58 54.58
CA ALA A 907 -23.18 -14.78 55.75
C ALA A 907 -24.57 -15.18 56.31
N PRO A 908 -24.84 -14.98 57.62
CA PRO A 908 -26.10 -15.36 58.23
C PRO A 908 -27.31 -14.67 57.57
N GLY A 909 -28.29 -15.47 57.14
CA GLY A 909 -29.51 -14.99 56.48
C GLY A 909 -29.54 -15.14 54.95
N PHE A 910 -28.47 -15.64 54.32
CA PHE A 910 -28.48 -16.05 52.92
C PHE A 910 -28.88 -17.52 52.75
N GLY A 911 -29.56 -17.80 51.63
CA GLY A 911 -29.70 -19.14 51.05
C GLY A 911 -29.35 -19.08 49.56
N LEU A 912 -28.78 -20.16 49.04
CA LEU A 912 -28.51 -20.36 47.61
C LEU A 912 -29.14 -21.68 47.15
N SER A 913 -29.54 -21.73 45.89
CA SER A 913 -29.86 -22.96 45.17
C SER A 913 -28.94 -23.09 43.96
N ALA A 914 -28.30 -24.24 43.80
CA ALA A 914 -27.49 -24.57 42.64
C ALA A 914 -28.22 -25.55 41.70
N SER A 915 -28.04 -25.38 40.40
CA SER A 915 -28.44 -26.33 39.37
C SER A 915 -27.31 -26.49 38.34
N GLY A 916 -26.98 -27.71 37.94
CA GLY A 916 -25.81 -27.95 37.11
C GLY A 916 -25.70 -29.36 36.59
N GLY A 917 -24.76 -29.57 35.67
CA GLY A 917 -24.45 -30.89 35.10
C GLY A 917 -23.23 -31.54 35.75
N PRO A 918 -23.07 -32.87 35.63
CA PRO A 918 -21.83 -33.53 36.03
C PRO A 918 -20.66 -32.98 35.20
N SER A 919 -19.47 -32.92 35.81
CA SER A 919 -18.28 -32.40 35.14
C SER A 919 -17.91 -33.23 33.90
N ARG A 920 -17.59 -32.54 32.79
CA ARG A 920 -17.31 -33.11 31.47
C ARG A 920 -16.12 -32.39 30.83
N ASN A 921 -15.41 -33.02 29.91
CA ASN A 921 -14.35 -32.36 29.12
C ASN A 921 -14.87 -31.04 28.49
N ALA A 922 -14.00 -30.04 28.36
CA ALA A 922 -14.34 -28.69 27.88
C ALA A 922 -15.28 -28.67 26.66
N GLY A 923 -14.92 -29.34 25.57
CA GLY A 923 -15.73 -29.39 24.34
C GLY A 923 -17.11 -30.07 24.47
N ASN A 924 -17.30 -30.90 25.50
CA ASN A 924 -18.59 -31.54 25.83
C ASN A 924 -19.41 -30.72 26.86
N SER A 925 -18.93 -29.52 27.22
CA SER A 925 -19.53 -28.60 28.19
C SER A 925 -20.01 -27.29 27.54
N THR A 926 -19.77 -27.10 26.24
CA THR A 926 -20.16 -25.90 25.48
C THR A 926 -21.66 -25.66 25.52
N GLU A 927 -22.46 -26.68 25.16
CA GLU A 927 -23.92 -26.62 25.23
C GLU A 927 -24.40 -26.32 26.66
N HIS A 928 -23.78 -26.94 27.67
CA HIS A 928 -24.14 -26.76 29.08
C HIS A 928 -23.88 -25.33 29.55
N LEU A 929 -22.72 -24.73 29.23
CA LEU A 929 -22.38 -23.37 29.66
C LEU A 929 -23.23 -22.33 28.93
N ILE A 930 -23.44 -22.48 27.62
CA ILE A 930 -24.28 -21.57 26.84
C ILE A 930 -25.73 -21.63 27.33
N GLN A 931 -26.31 -22.82 27.53
CA GLN A 931 -27.67 -22.96 28.05
C GLN A 931 -27.80 -22.43 29.49
N ALA A 932 -26.81 -22.64 30.35
CA ALA A 932 -26.79 -22.08 31.71
C ALA A 932 -26.81 -20.54 31.72
N ILE A 933 -26.06 -19.91 30.80
CA ILE A 933 -26.06 -18.45 30.59
C ILE A 933 -27.43 -17.99 30.08
N LEU A 934 -27.90 -18.52 28.94
CA LEU A 934 -29.15 -18.10 28.29
C LEU A 934 -30.37 -18.27 29.20
N ALA A 935 -30.45 -19.39 29.94
CA ALA A 935 -31.53 -19.64 30.91
C ALA A 935 -31.50 -18.70 32.13
N SER A 936 -30.35 -18.08 32.41
CA SER A 936 -30.20 -17.06 33.45
C SER A 936 -30.46 -15.64 32.94
N THR A 937 -30.41 -15.41 31.62
CA THR A 937 -30.60 -14.09 30.98
C THR A 937 -31.77 -14.00 29.99
N PRO A 938 -32.94 -14.65 30.18
CA PRO A 938 -33.97 -14.76 29.14
C PRO A 938 -34.65 -13.43 28.74
N GLY A 939 -34.51 -12.38 29.57
CA GLY A 939 -35.06 -11.04 29.29
C GLY A 939 -34.05 -10.01 28.77
N HIS A 940 -32.79 -10.39 28.51
CA HIS A 940 -31.73 -9.45 28.16
C HIS A 940 -31.66 -9.16 26.65
N PRO A 941 -31.17 -7.97 26.24
CA PRO A 941 -30.83 -7.69 24.85
C PRO A 941 -29.95 -8.78 24.21
N SER A 942 -30.19 -9.09 22.94
CA SER A 942 -29.45 -10.12 22.21
C SER A 942 -27.94 -9.82 22.10
N ALA A 943 -27.54 -8.54 22.19
CA ALA A 943 -26.13 -8.14 22.25
C ALA A 943 -25.47 -8.62 23.55
N ASP A 944 -26.11 -8.40 24.70
CA ASP A 944 -25.59 -8.79 26.01
C ASP A 944 -25.57 -10.32 26.16
N GLN A 945 -26.62 -11.00 25.69
CA GLN A 945 -26.65 -12.46 25.61
C GLN A 945 -25.51 -12.99 24.72
N SER A 946 -25.24 -12.34 23.58
CA SER A 946 -24.13 -12.69 22.69
C SER A 946 -22.76 -12.40 23.31
N HIS A 947 -22.60 -11.33 24.10
CA HIS A 947 -21.34 -11.01 24.77
C HIS A 947 -21.04 -11.98 25.92
N LEU A 948 -22.06 -12.32 26.72
CA LEU A 948 -21.96 -13.32 27.78
C LEU A 948 -21.65 -14.72 27.24
N THR A 949 -22.39 -15.18 26.22
CA THR A 949 -22.16 -16.50 25.60
C THR A 949 -20.86 -16.53 24.78
N GLY A 950 -20.51 -15.46 24.07
CA GLY A 950 -19.25 -15.31 23.35
C GLY A 950 -18.03 -15.44 24.28
N ASN A 951 -18.01 -14.71 25.39
CA ASN A 951 -16.96 -14.85 26.41
C ASN A 951 -16.93 -16.25 27.04
N GLY A 952 -18.09 -16.91 27.20
CA GLY A 952 -18.17 -18.32 27.60
C GLY A 952 -17.51 -19.27 26.58
N VAL A 953 -17.72 -19.04 25.28
CA VAL A 953 -17.07 -19.79 24.19
C VAL A 953 -15.56 -19.51 24.13
N THR A 954 -15.12 -18.26 24.29
CA THR A 954 -13.70 -17.87 24.36
C THR A 954 -12.99 -18.55 25.55
N PHE A 955 -13.63 -18.59 26.72
CA PHE A 955 -13.15 -19.37 27.86
C PHE A 955 -13.00 -20.86 27.52
N LEU A 956 -14.02 -21.48 26.92
CA LEU A 956 -14.01 -22.89 26.53
C LEU A 956 -12.95 -23.23 25.47
N GLY A 957 -12.74 -22.35 24.49
CA GLY A 957 -11.72 -22.54 23.45
C GLY A 957 -10.28 -22.42 23.96
N ARG A 958 -10.07 -21.61 25.00
CA ARG A 958 -8.80 -21.49 25.73
C ARG A 958 -8.60 -22.60 26.78
N LEU A 959 -9.67 -23.29 27.16
CA LEU A 959 -9.62 -24.44 28.05
C LEU A 959 -9.18 -25.68 27.27
N GLY A 960 -8.14 -26.38 27.74
CA GLY A 960 -7.62 -27.57 27.05
C GLY A 960 -8.72 -28.62 26.85
N ALA A 961 -8.92 -29.10 25.62
CA ALA A 961 -10.07 -29.93 25.24
C ALA A 961 -10.25 -31.25 26.03
N SER A 962 -9.22 -31.70 26.74
CA SER A 962 -9.23 -32.87 27.64
C SER A 962 -9.48 -32.54 29.12
N LEU A 963 -9.50 -31.26 29.51
CA LEU A 963 -9.71 -30.84 30.89
C LEU A 963 -11.20 -30.87 31.25
N PRO A 964 -11.62 -31.54 32.34
CA PRO A 964 -13.00 -31.49 32.81
C PRO A 964 -13.37 -30.10 33.33
N LEU A 965 -14.49 -29.57 32.85
CA LEU A 965 -15.17 -28.39 33.36
C LEU A 965 -16.37 -28.83 34.20
N LEU A 966 -16.63 -28.14 35.32
CA LEU A 966 -17.88 -28.17 36.06
C LEU A 966 -18.66 -26.88 35.75
N VAL A 967 -19.96 -27.00 35.48
CA VAL A 967 -20.85 -25.87 35.15
C VAL A 967 -22.05 -25.87 36.10
N GLU A 968 -22.20 -24.81 36.89
CA GLU A 968 -23.31 -24.62 37.83
C GLU A 968 -23.92 -23.22 37.73
N THR A 969 -25.25 -23.17 37.58
CA THR A 969 -26.06 -21.97 37.78
C THR A 969 -26.40 -21.83 39.26
N ILE A 970 -26.09 -20.67 39.84
CA ILE A 970 -26.27 -20.34 41.25
C ILE A 970 -27.31 -19.24 41.38
N VAL A 971 -28.41 -19.51 42.08
CA VAL A 971 -29.51 -18.55 42.28
C VAL A 971 -29.64 -18.22 43.76
N ALA A 972 -29.72 -16.93 44.08
CA ALA A 972 -29.99 -16.47 45.44
C ALA A 972 -31.45 -16.72 45.85
N VAL A 973 -31.67 -17.30 47.04
CA VAL A 973 -32.99 -17.69 47.54
C VAL A 973 -33.34 -16.89 48.79
N GLY A 974 -34.01 -15.76 48.59
CA GLY A 974 -34.41 -14.85 49.65
C GLY A 974 -35.16 -13.63 49.10
N GLY A 975 -35.83 -12.89 49.98
CA GLY A 975 -36.38 -11.57 49.64
C GLY A 975 -35.34 -10.46 49.77
N ALA A 976 -35.58 -9.31 49.13
CA ALA A 976 -34.64 -8.18 48.98
C ALA A 976 -34.17 -7.47 50.29
N ASN A 977 -34.47 -8.04 51.46
CA ASN A 977 -34.06 -7.56 52.79
C ASN A 977 -33.05 -8.50 53.48
N ALA A 978 -32.43 -9.44 52.75
CA ALA A 978 -31.33 -10.26 53.26
C ALA A 978 -30.13 -9.38 53.68
N ALA A 979 -29.34 -9.84 54.66
CA ALA A 979 -28.30 -9.05 55.30
C ALA A 979 -27.14 -8.69 54.35
N THR A 980 -26.48 -7.54 54.57
CA THR A 980 -25.30 -7.13 53.81
C THR A 980 -24.05 -7.89 54.27
N GLY A 981 -23.82 -9.06 53.67
CA GLY A 981 -22.63 -9.88 53.87
C GLY A 981 -22.05 -10.40 52.55
N ALA A 982 -20.83 -10.94 52.61
CA ALA A 982 -20.16 -11.54 51.45
C ALA A 982 -20.61 -12.99 51.24
N VAL A 983 -20.84 -13.36 49.99
CA VAL A 983 -21.10 -14.73 49.52
C VAL A 983 -19.83 -15.26 48.86
N THR A 984 -19.14 -16.21 49.50
CA THR A 984 -17.87 -16.75 48.99
C THR A 984 -18.09 -18.10 48.31
N LEU A 985 -17.97 -18.14 46.99
CA LEU A 985 -18.04 -19.37 46.19
C LEU A 985 -16.63 -19.91 45.96
N THR A 986 -16.37 -21.12 46.46
CA THR A 986 -15.09 -21.84 46.36
C THR A 986 -15.25 -23.09 45.51
N GLY A 987 -14.73 -23.07 44.28
CA GLY A 987 -14.73 -24.22 43.36
C GLY A 987 -13.52 -25.13 43.53
N THR A 988 -13.36 -26.08 42.61
CA THR A 988 -12.22 -27.03 42.58
C THR A 988 -11.13 -26.64 41.59
N SER A 989 -11.13 -25.45 40.98
CA SER A 989 -10.22 -25.07 39.88
C SER A 989 -8.75 -25.37 40.17
N ASN A 990 -8.19 -26.32 39.43
CA ASN A 990 -6.80 -26.76 39.49
C ASN A 990 -6.36 -27.35 38.13
N ALA A 991 -5.11 -27.80 38.01
CA ALA A 991 -4.56 -28.35 36.76
C ALA A 991 -5.27 -29.61 36.21
N SER A 992 -6.20 -30.23 36.98
CA SER A 992 -6.97 -31.43 36.60
C SER A 992 -8.49 -31.22 36.50
N GLN A 993 -9.02 -30.05 36.87
CA GLN A 993 -10.44 -29.70 36.72
C GLN A 993 -10.65 -28.19 36.76
N ALA A 994 -11.52 -27.65 35.91
CA ALA A 994 -11.95 -26.26 35.91
C ALA A 994 -13.38 -26.11 36.45
N THR A 995 -13.72 -24.90 36.94
CA THR A 995 -15.07 -24.55 37.44
C THR A 995 -15.56 -23.28 36.74
N ALA A 996 -16.77 -23.34 36.18
CA ALA A 996 -17.51 -22.22 35.61
C ALA A 996 -18.86 -22.06 36.34
N LEU A 997 -19.18 -20.83 36.70
CA LEU A 997 -20.42 -20.47 37.39
C LEU A 997 -21.27 -19.51 36.56
N VAL A 998 -22.59 -19.57 36.75
CA VAL A 998 -23.53 -18.54 36.26
C VAL A 998 -24.36 -18.08 37.46
N VAL A 999 -24.14 -16.86 37.95
CA VAL A 999 -24.69 -16.40 39.24
C VAL A 999 -25.80 -15.37 39.00
N ASP A 1000 -27.03 -15.74 39.32
CA ASP A 1000 -28.16 -14.82 39.41
C ASP A 1000 -28.06 -13.99 40.70
N ALA A 1001 -27.52 -12.79 40.54
CA ALA A 1001 -27.41 -11.75 41.54
C ALA A 1001 -28.63 -10.80 41.58
N THR A 1002 -29.62 -10.94 40.68
CA THR A 1002 -30.79 -10.03 40.59
C THR A 1002 -31.63 -9.98 41.88
N LYS A 1003 -31.53 -11.01 42.71
CA LYS A 1003 -32.22 -11.15 44.01
C LYS A 1003 -31.36 -10.75 45.21
N LEU A 1004 -30.10 -10.36 45.00
CA LEU A 1004 -29.23 -9.80 46.04
C LEU A 1004 -29.57 -8.32 46.29
N ALA A 1005 -29.12 -7.79 47.43
CA ALA A 1005 -29.22 -6.35 47.69
C ALA A 1005 -28.20 -5.60 46.82
N SER A 1006 -28.54 -4.39 46.34
CA SER A 1006 -27.61 -3.58 45.56
C SER A 1006 -26.31 -3.33 46.35
N GLY A 1007 -25.17 -3.68 45.77
CA GLY A 1007 -23.86 -3.61 46.42
C GLY A 1007 -23.49 -4.81 47.30
N SER A 1008 -24.28 -5.89 47.32
CA SER A 1008 -23.88 -7.18 47.90
C SER A 1008 -22.55 -7.68 47.32
N GLN A 1009 -21.71 -8.28 48.18
CA GLN A 1009 -20.39 -8.78 47.77
C GLN A 1009 -20.43 -10.26 47.41
N ILE A 1010 -19.87 -10.60 46.25
CA ILE A 1010 -19.57 -11.98 45.83
C ILE A 1010 -18.04 -12.15 45.86
N VAL A 1011 -17.55 -13.26 46.43
CA VAL A 1011 -16.13 -13.61 46.46
C VAL A 1011 -15.94 -14.92 45.70
N LEU A 1012 -15.00 -14.95 44.75
CA LEU A 1012 -14.78 -16.08 43.84
C LEU A 1012 -13.37 -16.65 44.01
N ASN A 1013 -13.31 -17.87 44.53
CA ASN A 1013 -12.10 -18.56 44.98
C ASN A 1013 -11.97 -19.91 44.27
N ALA A 1014 -10.84 -20.22 43.63
CA ALA A 1014 -10.71 -21.44 42.82
C ALA A 1014 -11.89 -21.66 41.85
N VAL A 1015 -12.24 -20.61 41.12
CA VAL A 1015 -13.21 -20.58 40.00
C VAL A 1015 -12.48 -20.00 38.79
N ASN A 1016 -12.69 -20.55 37.58
CA ASN A 1016 -12.07 -20.05 36.35
C ASN A 1016 -12.96 -19.10 35.55
N PHE A 1017 -14.27 -19.35 35.53
CA PHE A 1017 -15.24 -18.51 34.82
C PHE A 1017 -16.42 -18.19 35.73
N ALA A 1018 -16.92 -16.96 35.71
CA ALA A 1018 -18.21 -16.64 36.30
C ALA A 1018 -18.94 -15.58 35.49
N ALA A 1019 -20.09 -15.95 34.92
CA ALA A 1019 -21.08 -14.98 34.43
C ALA A 1019 -21.95 -14.52 35.59
N ILE A 1020 -22.20 -13.23 35.70
CA ILE A 1020 -22.93 -12.58 36.79
C ILE A 1020 -24.11 -11.81 36.18
N VAL A 1021 -25.32 -12.07 36.67
CA VAL A 1021 -26.55 -11.46 36.19
C VAL A 1021 -27.15 -10.60 37.29
N GLY A 1022 -27.14 -9.28 37.14
CA GLY A 1022 -27.56 -8.31 38.15
C GLY A 1022 -26.41 -7.66 38.92
N ALA A 1023 -26.69 -6.45 39.43
CA ALA A 1023 -25.69 -5.56 40.04
C ALA A 1023 -25.07 -6.10 41.34
N ALA A 1024 -23.79 -6.49 41.28
CA ALA A 1024 -23.02 -7.01 42.42
C ALA A 1024 -21.59 -6.44 42.51
N ASN A 1025 -21.01 -6.51 43.71
CA ASN A 1025 -19.60 -6.24 43.99
C ASN A 1025 -18.82 -7.57 43.97
N VAL A 1026 -18.18 -7.91 42.86
CA VAL A 1026 -17.53 -9.21 42.64
C VAL A 1026 -16.03 -9.12 42.96
N SER A 1027 -15.48 -10.13 43.62
CA SER A 1027 -14.07 -10.14 44.06
C SER A 1027 -13.39 -11.49 43.84
N GLY A 1028 -12.47 -11.54 42.88
CA GLY A 1028 -11.66 -12.71 42.53
C GLY A 1028 -10.27 -12.71 43.19
N ASN A 1029 -9.73 -13.90 43.43
CA ASN A 1029 -8.42 -14.08 44.09
C ASN A 1029 -7.50 -15.12 43.40
N THR A 1030 -7.90 -15.66 42.24
CA THR A 1030 -7.26 -16.82 41.59
C THR A 1030 -6.82 -16.45 40.17
N GLU A 1031 -5.67 -16.97 39.72
CA GLU A 1031 -5.12 -16.73 38.38
C GLU A 1031 -6.00 -17.35 37.28
N GLY A 1032 -6.03 -16.76 36.08
CA GLY A 1032 -6.82 -17.27 34.95
C GLY A 1032 -8.34 -17.20 35.16
N GLN A 1033 -8.83 -16.34 36.05
CA GLN A 1033 -10.24 -15.97 36.14
C GLN A 1033 -10.69 -15.21 34.87
N ILE A 1034 -11.93 -15.44 34.44
CA ILE A 1034 -12.73 -14.64 33.49
C ILE A 1034 -14.06 -14.36 34.19
N LEU A 1035 -14.34 -13.09 34.49
CA LEU A 1035 -15.63 -12.67 35.08
C LEU A 1035 -16.38 -11.83 34.06
N THR A 1036 -17.68 -12.09 33.89
CA THR A 1036 -18.54 -11.39 32.93
C THR A 1036 -19.85 -10.93 33.54
N GLY A 1037 -20.42 -9.85 32.98
CA GLY A 1037 -21.62 -9.19 33.48
C GLY A 1037 -22.77 -9.10 32.48
N ASP A 1038 -23.98 -8.86 32.96
CA ASP A 1038 -25.14 -8.50 32.14
C ASP A 1038 -25.22 -6.98 31.86
N ALA A 1039 -26.43 -6.44 31.64
CA ALA A 1039 -26.66 -5.01 31.40
C ALA A 1039 -26.66 -4.15 32.68
N ALA A 1040 -26.48 -4.73 33.87
CA ALA A 1040 -26.52 -4.00 35.13
C ALA A 1040 -25.11 -3.59 35.58
N SER A 1041 -24.93 -2.35 36.02
CA SER A 1041 -23.64 -1.87 36.56
C SER A 1041 -23.16 -2.69 37.76
N GLN A 1042 -21.96 -3.23 37.63
CA GLN A 1042 -21.26 -4.09 38.57
C GLN A 1042 -19.90 -3.48 38.96
N THR A 1043 -19.31 -3.96 40.05
CA THR A 1043 -17.90 -3.66 40.37
C THR A 1043 -17.15 -4.97 40.52
N PHE A 1044 -16.36 -5.30 39.51
CA PHE A 1044 -15.46 -6.43 39.53
C PHE A 1044 -14.13 -6.02 40.18
N SER A 1045 -13.50 -6.94 40.88
CA SER A 1045 -12.19 -6.71 41.47
C SER A 1045 -11.35 -7.97 41.53
N THR A 1046 -10.04 -7.86 41.28
CA THR A 1046 -9.12 -9.00 41.43
C THR A 1046 -7.74 -8.56 41.94
N SER A 1047 -7.07 -9.47 42.63
CA SER A 1047 -5.68 -9.32 43.13
C SER A 1047 -4.71 -10.35 42.53
N ALA A 1048 -5.18 -11.19 41.60
CA ALA A 1048 -4.38 -12.21 40.96
C ALA A 1048 -3.49 -11.64 39.82
N ASP A 1049 -2.44 -12.39 39.50
CA ASP A 1049 -1.62 -12.16 38.31
C ASP A 1049 -2.19 -12.99 37.14
N ASN A 1050 -1.96 -12.54 35.90
CA ASN A 1050 -2.47 -13.20 34.69
C ASN A 1050 -4.00 -13.43 34.72
N ALA A 1051 -4.76 -12.49 35.28
CA ALA A 1051 -6.22 -12.55 35.37
C ALA A 1051 -6.88 -11.89 34.15
N PHE A 1052 -8.12 -12.26 33.84
CA PHE A 1052 -8.91 -11.67 32.76
C PHE A 1052 -10.25 -11.18 33.30
N LEU A 1053 -10.72 -10.04 32.83
CA LEU A 1053 -11.91 -9.38 33.35
C LEU A 1053 -12.65 -8.72 32.20
N PHE A 1054 -13.87 -9.18 31.91
CA PHE A 1054 -14.61 -8.87 30.68
C PHE A 1054 -16.05 -8.48 31.05
N SER A 1055 -16.27 -7.22 31.39
CA SER A 1055 -17.57 -6.71 31.86
C SER A 1055 -18.67 -6.72 30.79
N GLY A 1056 -19.89 -6.30 31.16
CA GLY A 1056 -21.11 -6.59 30.41
C GLY A 1056 -21.56 -5.52 29.42
N GLY A 1057 -22.86 -5.22 29.49
CA GLY A 1057 -23.54 -4.12 28.80
C GLY A 1057 -23.98 -3.00 29.75
N GLY A 1058 -23.55 -3.04 31.01
CA GLY A 1058 -23.76 -1.99 32.02
C GLY A 1058 -22.45 -1.26 32.34
N ASN A 1059 -22.53 -0.01 32.81
CA ASN A 1059 -21.35 0.78 33.17
C ASN A 1059 -20.63 0.12 34.36
N ASP A 1060 -19.54 -0.58 34.11
CA ASP A 1060 -18.88 -1.48 35.03
C ASP A 1060 -17.53 -0.93 35.53
N THR A 1061 -17.15 -1.36 36.75
CA THR A 1061 -15.92 -0.91 37.42
C THR A 1061 -14.95 -2.07 37.56
N LEU A 1062 -13.82 -2.00 36.85
CA LEU A 1062 -12.82 -3.05 36.70
C LEU A 1062 -11.61 -2.78 37.61
N ARG A 1063 -11.61 -3.31 38.84
CA ARG A 1063 -10.62 -2.92 39.87
C ARG A 1063 -9.46 -3.89 40.03
N LEU A 1064 -8.23 -3.43 39.78
CA LEU A 1064 -7.01 -4.18 40.10
C LEU A 1064 -6.44 -3.81 41.47
N ASN A 1065 -6.53 -4.76 42.39
CA ASN A 1065 -6.13 -4.64 43.79
C ASN A 1065 -4.60 -4.86 44.00
N TRP A 1066 -3.77 -4.40 43.07
CA TRP A 1066 -2.31 -4.42 43.20
C TRP A 1066 -1.83 -3.33 44.16
N ALA A 1067 -1.63 -3.70 45.43
CA ALA A 1067 -1.15 -2.81 46.48
C ALA A 1067 0.37 -2.52 46.38
N VAL A 1068 0.77 -1.27 46.62
CA VAL A 1068 2.18 -0.85 46.64
C VAL A 1068 2.94 -1.62 47.72
N GLY A 1069 3.91 -2.44 47.31
CA GLY A 1069 4.77 -3.21 48.21
C GLY A 1069 4.29 -4.61 48.59
N SER A 1070 3.19 -5.13 48.03
CA SER A 1070 2.78 -6.53 48.24
C SER A 1070 3.75 -7.49 47.54
N ALA A 1071 4.56 -8.24 48.29
CA ALA A 1071 5.51 -9.20 47.72
C ALA A 1071 4.80 -10.26 46.87
N SER A 1072 5.43 -10.69 45.77
CA SER A 1072 4.91 -11.78 44.96
C SER A 1072 4.80 -13.07 45.77
N ARG A 1073 3.78 -13.88 45.48
CA ARG A 1073 3.80 -15.29 45.92
C ARG A 1073 5.01 -15.96 45.27
N ALA A 1074 5.80 -16.67 46.06
CA ALA A 1074 6.98 -17.35 45.55
C ALA A 1074 6.57 -18.43 44.54
N ALA A 1075 7.01 -18.30 43.29
CA ALA A 1075 6.71 -19.25 42.24
C ALA A 1075 7.24 -20.65 42.61
N ALA A 1076 6.38 -21.67 42.51
CA ALA A 1076 6.85 -23.03 42.32
C ALA A 1076 7.56 -23.12 40.96
N ALA A 1077 8.64 -23.90 40.87
CA ALA A 1077 9.59 -23.78 39.77
C ALA A 1077 9.10 -24.40 38.45
N GLU A 1078 8.59 -23.56 37.56
CA GLU A 1078 8.43 -23.82 36.11
C GLU A 1078 9.34 -22.87 35.30
N PRO A 1079 9.78 -23.23 34.08
CA PRO A 1079 10.91 -22.57 33.43
C PRO A 1079 10.53 -21.34 32.58
N ALA A 1080 10.95 -20.17 33.04
CA ALA A 1080 11.39 -19.04 32.21
C ALA A 1080 10.44 -18.52 31.10
N ALA A 1081 9.12 -18.67 31.26
CA ALA A 1081 8.15 -17.86 30.51
C ALA A 1081 8.18 -16.41 31.01
N THR A 1082 8.01 -15.44 30.10
CA THR A 1082 7.67 -14.06 30.50
C THR A 1082 6.28 -14.04 31.14
N PRO A 1083 6.06 -13.29 32.24
CA PRO A 1083 4.74 -13.19 32.85
C PRO A 1083 3.73 -12.63 31.84
N ALA A 1084 2.53 -13.20 31.83
CA ALA A 1084 1.47 -12.75 30.94
C ALA A 1084 0.86 -11.43 31.46
N PRO A 1085 0.23 -10.62 30.59
CA PRO A 1085 -0.58 -9.52 31.06
C PRO A 1085 -1.82 -10.02 31.80
N THR A 1086 -2.24 -9.28 32.83
CA THR A 1086 -3.64 -9.25 33.26
C THR A 1086 -4.43 -8.39 32.26
N ILE A 1087 -5.68 -8.73 31.97
CA ILE A 1087 -6.50 -7.99 30.99
C ILE A 1087 -7.79 -7.49 31.63
N LEU A 1088 -8.10 -6.24 31.35
CA LEU A 1088 -9.35 -5.56 31.67
C LEU A 1088 -10.03 -5.18 30.34
N HIS A 1089 -11.24 -5.64 30.11
CA HIS A 1089 -12.06 -5.33 28.96
C HIS A 1089 -13.41 -4.81 29.46
N GLY A 1090 -13.75 -3.55 29.16
CA GLY A 1090 -15.00 -2.94 29.62
C GLY A 1090 -16.20 -3.68 29.05
N GLY A 1091 -16.54 -3.42 27.79
CA GLY A 1091 -17.73 -4.00 27.16
C GLY A 1091 -18.52 -2.93 26.43
N LEU A 1092 -19.85 -3.06 26.44
CA LEU A 1092 -20.74 -2.26 25.59
C LEU A 1092 -21.14 -0.89 26.19
N ALA A 1093 -20.52 -0.48 27.31
CA ALA A 1093 -21.00 0.61 28.16
C ALA A 1093 -19.86 1.51 28.68
N ALA A 1094 -20.17 2.52 29.51
CA ALA A 1094 -19.17 3.49 29.97
C ALA A 1094 -18.40 2.96 31.20
N ASP A 1095 -17.26 2.33 30.93
CA ASP A 1095 -16.54 1.48 31.87
C ASP A 1095 -15.31 2.15 32.49
N SER A 1096 -14.81 1.63 33.60
CA SER A 1096 -13.68 2.25 34.31
C SER A 1096 -12.72 1.29 35.00
N GLY A 1097 -11.46 1.33 34.57
CA GLY A 1097 -10.35 0.56 35.12
C GLY A 1097 -9.74 1.22 36.35
N VAL A 1098 -9.88 0.62 37.54
CA VAL A 1098 -9.52 1.25 38.82
C VAL A 1098 -8.26 0.62 39.43
N PHE A 1099 -7.27 1.44 39.71
CA PHE A 1099 -5.98 1.08 40.30
C PHE A 1099 -5.84 1.71 41.69
N ILE A 1100 -5.34 0.96 42.69
CA ILE A 1100 -5.31 1.45 44.09
C ILE A 1100 -4.23 2.51 44.35
N GLY A 1101 -3.10 2.48 43.63
CA GLY A 1101 -2.03 3.46 43.80
C GLY A 1101 -2.37 4.83 43.22
N ASN A 1102 -1.47 5.80 43.47
CA ASN A 1102 -1.48 7.06 42.73
C ASN A 1102 -1.00 6.81 41.29
N ARG A 1103 -1.32 7.70 40.35
CA ARG A 1103 -0.88 7.59 38.95
C ARG A 1103 0.64 7.49 38.81
N ALA A 1104 1.39 8.14 39.71
CA ALA A 1104 2.86 8.07 39.75
C ALA A 1104 3.42 6.69 40.16
N ASP A 1105 2.59 5.82 40.76
CA ASP A 1105 2.98 4.45 41.13
C ASP A 1105 2.92 3.47 39.93
N TYR A 1106 2.47 3.94 38.74
CA TYR A 1106 2.34 3.14 37.52
C TYR A 1106 3.00 3.82 36.30
N THR A 1107 3.71 3.03 35.51
CA THR A 1107 4.02 3.34 34.12
C THR A 1107 2.76 3.10 33.29
N ILE A 1108 2.30 4.12 32.57
CA ILE A 1108 1.14 4.04 31.68
C ILE A 1108 1.65 4.23 30.26
N ALA A 1109 1.61 3.16 29.45
CA ALA A 1109 1.86 3.23 28.01
C ALA A 1109 0.51 3.21 27.28
N LEU A 1110 0.18 4.32 26.64
CA LEU A 1110 -0.96 4.43 25.73
C LEU A 1110 -0.56 3.77 24.40
N HIS A 1111 -1.27 2.72 24.02
CA HIS A 1111 -1.22 2.12 22.68
C HIS A 1111 -2.42 2.62 21.86
N GLU A 1112 -2.53 2.24 20.58
CA GLU A 1112 -3.64 2.73 19.76
C GLU A 1112 -4.98 2.10 20.18
N SER A 1113 -4.96 0.82 20.55
CA SER A 1113 -6.18 0.02 20.84
C SER A 1113 -6.39 -0.32 22.32
N TYR A 1114 -5.40 -0.05 23.18
CA TYR A 1114 -5.40 -0.42 24.58
C TYR A 1114 -4.47 0.48 25.40
N VAL A 1115 -4.52 0.37 26.73
CA VAL A 1115 -3.57 1.02 27.64
C VAL A 1115 -2.88 0.00 28.52
N ALA A 1116 -1.55 -0.07 28.42
CA ALA A 1116 -0.73 -0.91 29.29
C ALA A 1116 -0.37 -0.15 30.58
N VAL A 1117 -0.81 -0.68 31.72
CA VAL A 1117 -0.58 -0.12 33.07
C VAL A 1117 0.29 -1.09 33.88
N THR A 1118 1.52 -0.67 34.17
CA THR A 1118 2.58 -1.49 34.79
C THR A 1118 3.03 -0.82 36.09
N PRO A 1119 2.92 -1.44 37.29
CA PRO A 1119 3.36 -0.81 38.53
C PRO A 1119 4.86 -0.54 38.53
N THR A 1120 5.30 0.68 38.82
CA THR A 1120 6.73 1.08 38.76
C THR A 1120 7.60 0.29 39.74
N ALA A 1121 7.04 -0.08 40.89
CA ALA A 1121 7.69 -0.92 41.89
C ALA A 1121 7.67 -2.43 41.55
N GLN A 1122 6.92 -2.87 40.54
CA GLN A 1122 6.70 -4.28 40.19
C GLN A 1122 6.58 -4.48 38.67
N GLY A 1123 7.57 -4.00 37.90
CA GLY A 1123 7.59 -4.03 36.43
C GLY A 1123 7.59 -5.41 35.74
N GLY A 1124 7.31 -6.49 36.47
CA GLY A 1124 6.97 -7.81 35.93
C GLY A 1124 5.46 -8.10 35.92
N ARG A 1125 4.61 -7.12 36.28
CA ARG A 1125 3.15 -7.18 36.21
C ARG A 1125 2.66 -6.06 35.29
N THR A 1126 1.81 -6.38 34.32
CA THR A 1126 1.21 -5.41 33.39
C THR A 1126 -0.26 -5.72 33.24
N ALA A 1127 -1.11 -4.70 33.34
CA ALA A 1127 -2.52 -4.77 32.98
C ALA A 1127 -2.71 -4.16 31.60
N LEU A 1128 -3.43 -4.83 30.69
CA LEU A 1128 -3.92 -4.22 29.45
C LEU A 1128 -5.38 -3.83 29.66
N ALA A 1129 -5.69 -2.53 29.62
CA ALA A 1129 -7.04 -2.02 29.62
C ALA A 1129 -7.50 -1.80 28.17
N ILE A 1130 -8.60 -2.43 27.80
CA ILE A 1130 -9.17 -2.52 26.46
C ILE A 1130 -10.64 -2.08 26.58
N ASN A 1131 -11.13 -1.23 25.68
CA ASN A 1131 -12.53 -0.75 25.69
C ASN A 1131 -12.96 -0.23 27.08
N VAL A 1132 -12.21 0.75 27.61
CA VAL A 1132 -12.43 1.35 28.93
C VAL A 1132 -12.23 2.86 28.82
N GLU A 1133 -13.30 3.62 29.04
CA GLU A 1133 -13.35 5.08 28.83
C GLU A 1133 -12.47 5.85 29.83
N SER A 1134 -12.26 5.29 31.03
CA SER A 1134 -11.45 5.96 32.06
C SER A 1134 -10.62 5.03 32.94
N LEU A 1135 -9.38 5.45 33.22
CA LEU A 1135 -8.48 4.81 34.16
C LEU A 1135 -8.42 5.65 35.44
N VAL A 1136 -8.89 5.08 36.55
CA VAL A 1136 -9.03 5.77 37.84
C VAL A 1136 -7.91 5.36 38.78
N PHE A 1137 -7.13 6.34 39.23
CA PHE A 1137 -6.07 6.21 40.23
C PHE A 1137 -6.48 6.94 41.52
N ALA A 1138 -5.78 6.69 42.63
CA ALA A 1138 -6.11 7.31 43.92
C ALA A 1138 -5.96 8.85 43.97
N ASP A 1139 -5.19 9.42 43.04
CA ASP A 1139 -4.95 10.86 42.88
C ASP A 1139 -5.70 11.50 41.70
N GLY A 1140 -6.40 10.72 40.86
CA GLY A 1140 -7.26 11.24 39.79
C GLY A 1140 -7.58 10.27 38.66
N THR A 1141 -8.46 10.69 37.76
CA THR A 1141 -8.89 9.92 36.58
C THR A 1141 -8.18 10.41 35.32
N LEU A 1142 -7.80 9.46 34.45
CA LEU A 1142 -7.30 9.66 33.09
C LEU A 1142 -8.35 9.13 32.12
N ALA A 1143 -8.90 9.98 31.25
CA ALA A 1143 -9.73 9.52 30.13
C ALA A 1143 -8.86 8.81 29.08
N VAL A 1144 -9.42 7.79 28.43
CA VAL A 1144 -8.84 7.15 27.25
C VAL A 1144 -9.46 7.78 26.00
N GLU A 1145 -8.65 8.05 24.97
CA GLU A 1145 -9.07 8.73 23.75
C GLU A 1145 -9.01 7.75 22.57
N HIS A 1146 -10.14 7.57 21.87
CA HIS A 1146 -10.30 6.61 20.78
C HIS A 1146 -10.45 7.33 19.43
N ARG A 1147 -9.85 6.78 18.36
CA ARG A 1147 -9.88 7.38 17.02
C ARG A 1147 -11.00 6.82 16.14
N SER A 1148 -11.55 7.65 15.26
CA SER A 1148 -12.53 7.25 14.23
C SER A 1148 -11.98 6.20 13.27
N GLU A 1149 -10.71 6.31 12.88
CA GLU A 1149 -10.05 5.42 11.91
C GLU A 1149 -9.95 3.98 12.44
N GLN A 1150 -9.77 3.82 13.75
CA GLN A 1150 -9.76 2.52 14.43
C GLN A 1150 -11.16 1.87 14.39
N SER A 1151 -12.24 2.66 14.45
CA SER A 1151 -13.61 2.16 14.37
C SER A 1151 -13.92 1.55 12.99
N ALA A 1152 -13.30 2.11 11.93
CA ALA A 1152 -13.34 1.54 10.58
C ALA A 1152 -12.50 0.26 10.46
N LEU A 1153 -11.31 0.21 11.07
CA LEU A 1153 -10.48 -1.00 11.12
C LEU A 1153 -11.19 -2.17 11.85
N ALA A 1154 -11.90 -1.87 12.95
CA ALA A 1154 -12.72 -2.85 13.68
C ALA A 1154 -13.89 -3.38 12.83
N GLY A 1155 -14.60 -2.48 12.14
CA GLY A 1155 -15.68 -2.82 11.22
C GLY A 1155 -15.18 -3.73 10.07
N LEU A 1156 -14.09 -3.32 9.43
CA LEU A 1156 -13.40 -4.03 8.35
C LEU A 1156 -13.00 -5.45 8.75
N TYR A 1157 -12.44 -5.66 9.95
CA TYR A 1157 -12.15 -7.00 10.45
C TYR A 1157 -13.43 -7.86 10.52
N LYS A 1158 -14.51 -7.32 11.09
CA LYS A 1158 -15.76 -8.05 11.28
C LYS A 1158 -16.51 -8.31 9.97
N SER A 1159 -16.45 -7.41 8.99
CA SER A 1159 -17.09 -7.60 7.68
C SER A 1159 -16.30 -8.55 6.77
N VAL A 1160 -14.96 -8.44 6.75
CA VAL A 1160 -14.08 -9.19 5.84
C VAL A 1160 -13.68 -10.57 6.37
N LEU A 1161 -13.47 -10.70 7.69
CA LEU A 1161 -13.00 -11.93 8.35
C LEU A 1161 -14.05 -12.58 9.27
N GLY A 1162 -15.25 -11.99 9.40
CA GLY A 1162 -16.32 -12.52 10.24
C GLY A 1162 -16.05 -12.48 11.76
N ARG A 1163 -14.92 -11.90 12.18
CA ARG A 1163 -14.45 -11.81 13.56
C ARG A 1163 -13.70 -10.49 13.78
N GLN A 1164 -13.53 -10.07 15.02
CA GLN A 1164 -12.63 -8.96 15.32
C GLN A 1164 -11.16 -9.41 15.29
N ALA A 1165 -10.25 -8.45 15.22
CA ALA A 1165 -8.82 -8.71 15.39
C ALA A 1165 -8.51 -9.12 16.84
N ASP A 1166 -7.36 -9.77 17.04
CA ASP A 1166 -6.69 -9.72 18.34
C ASP A 1166 -5.97 -8.37 18.52
N TYR A 1167 -5.55 -8.07 19.76
CA TYR A 1167 -4.90 -6.82 20.11
C TYR A 1167 -3.53 -6.60 19.42
N GLN A 1168 -2.87 -7.64 18.91
CA GLN A 1168 -1.59 -7.52 18.20
C GLN A 1168 -1.82 -7.19 16.72
N GLY A 1169 -2.77 -7.85 16.07
CA GLY A 1169 -3.17 -7.55 14.70
C GLY A 1169 -3.75 -6.14 14.56
N PHE A 1170 -4.55 -5.69 15.53
CA PHE A 1170 -5.12 -4.35 15.51
C PHE A 1170 -4.09 -3.26 15.79
N GLU A 1171 -3.20 -3.44 16.78
CA GLU A 1171 -2.08 -2.53 17.04
C GLU A 1171 -1.13 -2.48 15.82
N PHE A 1172 -0.85 -3.61 15.16
CA PHE A 1172 -0.04 -3.65 13.94
C PHE A 1172 -0.62 -2.75 12.84
N TRP A 1173 -1.91 -2.90 12.51
CA TRP A 1173 -2.55 -2.07 11.48
C TRP A 1173 -2.76 -0.62 11.90
N SER A 1174 -3.01 -0.35 13.19
CA SER A 1174 -3.12 1.02 13.71
C SER A 1174 -1.78 1.75 13.67
N GLN A 1175 -0.67 1.07 14.01
CA GLN A 1175 0.69 1.60 13.87
C GLN A 1175 1.09 1.75 12.40
N ALA A 1176 0.59 0.90 11.49
CA ALA A 1176 0.78 1.06 10.04
C ALA A 1176 0.07 2.32 9.51
N GLU A 1177 -1.20 2.54 9.85
CA GLU A 1177 -1.96 3.76 9.52
C GLU A 1177 -1.24 5.01 10.04
N LYS A 1178 -0.86 4.99 11.31
CA LYS A 1178 -0.12 6.07 11.98
C LYS A 1178 1.26 6.33 11.38
N SER A 1179 1.84 5.33 10.71
CA SER A 1179 3.11 5.43 9.95
C SER A 1179 2.91 5.90 8.50
N GLY A 1180 1.67 6.13 8.06
CA GLY A 1180 1.33 6.68 6.74
C GLY A 1180 0.81 5.67 5.71
N VAL A 1181 0.45 4.45 6.11
CA VAL A 1181 -0.27 3.50 5.24
C VAL A 1181 -1.74 3.91 5.14
N SER A 1182 -2.35 3.86 3.95
CA SER A 1182 -3.77 4.20 3.77
C SER A 1182 -4.68 3.12 4.36
N LEU A 1183 -5.87 3.50 4.84
CA LEU A 1183 -6.88 2.53 5.28
C LEU A 1183 -7.31 1.65 4.10
N GLY A 1184 -7.33 2.23 2.89
CA GLY A 1184 -7.57 1.48 1.65
C GLY A 1184 -6.57 0.36 1.39
N HIS A 1185 -5.27 0.60 1.64
CA HIS A 1185 -4.23 -0.43 1.52
C HIS A 1185 -4.42 -1.56 2.53
N ILE A 1186 -4.77 -1.20 3.77
CA ILE A 1186 -5.05 -2.15 4.85
C ILE A 1186 -6.27 -3.03 4.50
N ALA A 1187 -7.33 -2.45 3.93
CA ALA A 1187 -8.48 -3.22 3.44
C ALA A 1187 -8.15 -4.13 2.26
N LEU A 1188 -7.32 -3.68 1.31
CA LEU A 1188 -6.89 -4.55 0.21
C LEU A 1188 -6.06 -5.74 0.71
N GLU A 1189 -5.17 -5.56 1.68
CA GLU A 1189 -4.43 -6.67 2.32
C GLU A 1189 -5.35 -7.62 3.09
N ILE A 1190 -6.28 -7.10 3.91
CA ILE A 1190 -7.20 -7.93 4.71
C ILE A 1190 -8.17 -8.72 3.81
N ILE A 1191 -8.71 -8.12 2.73
CA ILE A 1191 -9.56 -8.81 1.73
C ILE A 1191 -8.73 -9.78 0.87
N SER A 1192 -7.44 -9.48 0.62
CA SER A 1192 -6.53 -10.40 -0.08
C SER A 1192 -6.03 -11.56 0.79
N SER A 1193 -6.33 -11.56 2.09
CA SER A 1193 -5.82 -12.58 3.01
C SER A 1193 -6.37 -13.98 2.70
N PRO A 1194 -5.60 -15.04 3.00
CA PRO A 1194 -6.07 -16.42 2.86
C PRO A 1194 -7.29 -16.75 3.73
N GLU A 1195 -7.51 -15.98 4.81
CA GLU A 1195 -8.66 -16.12 5.71
C GLU A 1195 -9.93 -15.51 5.11
N SER A 1196 -9.86 -14.28 4.58
CA SER A 1196 -10.98 -13.67 3.85
C SER A 1196 -11.39 -14.51 2.63
N GLN A 1197 -10.42 -15.10 1.92
CA GLN A 1197 -10.68 -15.93 0.73
C GLN A 1197 -11.43 -17.24 1.02
N LEU A 1198 -11.64 -17.62 2.29
CA LEU A 1198 -12.55 -18.71 2.69
C LEU A 1198 -13.99 -18.23 2.89
N LEU A 1199 -14.19 -16.94 3.18
CA LEU A 1199 -15.48 -16.29 3.43
C LEU A 1199 -15.99 -15.54 2.19
N HIS A 1200 -15.08 -15.12 1.31
CA HIS A 1200 -15.33 -14.41 0.06
C HIS A 1200 -14.62 -15.20 -1.06
N PRO A 1201 -15.33 -16.04 -1.84
CA PRO A 1201 -14.71 -16.99 -2.77
C PRO A 1201 -14.13 -16.34 -4.05
N MET A 1202 -13.89 -15.03 -4.03
CA MET A 1202 -13.35 -14.23 -5.13
C MET A 1202 -12.06 -13.54 -4.69
N ARG A 1203 -11.18 -13.25 -5.65
CA ARG A 1203 -9.91 -12.53 -5.42
C ARG A 1203 -9.81 -11.35 -6.37
N PHE A 1204 -9.10 -10.29 -5.99
CA PHE A 1204 -8.77 -9.22 -6.91
C PHE A 1204 -8.00 -9.78 -8.11
N ASN A 1205 -8.37 -9.37 -9.32
CA ASN A 1205 -7.83 -9.90 -10.58
C ASN A 1205 -7.48 -8.80 -11.61
N GLY A 1206 -7.68 -7.52 -11.29
CA GLY A 1206 -7.39 -6.38 -12.14
C GLY A 1206 -8.55 -5.95 -13.05
N ALA A 1207 -9.68 -6.64 -13.03
CA ALA A 1207 -10.89 -6.22 -13.75
C ALA A 1207 -11.74 -5.30 -12.87
N ILE A 1208 -11.83 -4.02 -13.26
CA ILE A 1208 -12.45 -2.92 -12.49
C ILE A 1208 -13.81 -3.31 -11.87
N GLU A 1209 -14.72 -3.92 -12.63
CA GLU A 1209 -16.05 -4.29 -12.13
C GLU A 1209 -15.99 -5.38 -11.04
N HIS A 1210 -15.15 -6.40 -11.24
CA HIS A 1210 -14.98 -7.52 -10.31
C HIS A 1210 -14.27 -7.06 -9.03
N ASP A 1211 -13.22 -6.26 -9.18
CA ASP A 1211 -12.44 -5.76 -8.06
C ASP A 1211 -13.24 -4.78 -7.20
N LEU A 1212 -14.06 -3.90 -7.80
CA LEU A 1212 -15.01 -3.05 -7.07
C LEU A 1212 -16.11 -3.85 -6.38
N GLU A 1213 -16.62 -4.90 -7.01
CA GLU A 1213 -17.68 -5.74 -6.46
C GLU A 1213 -17.20 -6.55 -5.25
N LEU A 1214 -15.97 -7.07 -5.30
CA LEU A 1214 -15.29 -7.67 -4.15
C LEU A 1214 -15.02 -6.65 -3.03
N LEU A 1215 -14.71 -5.40 -3.40
CA LEU A 1215 -14.50 -4.31 -2.43
C LEU A 1215 -15.78 -3.95 -1.69
N TYR A 1216 -16.92 -3.85 -2.38
CA TYR A 1216 -18.24 -3.64 -1.78
C TYR A 1216 -18.63 -4.79 -0.84
N GLN A 1217 -18.39 -6.04 -1.25
CA GLN A 1217 -18.69 -7.22 -0.43
C GLN A 1217 -17.82 -7.28 0.83
N GLY A 1218 -16.51 -7.04 0.71
CA GLY A 1218 -15.60 -7.05 1.86
C GLY A 1218 -15.87 -5.91 2.84
N ILE A 1219 -15.96 -4.66 2.37
CA ILE A 1219 -16.05 -3.48 3.24
C ILE A 1219 -17.46 -3.32 3.84
N PHE A 1220 -18.52 -3.61 3.08
CA PHE A 1220 -19.90 -3.33 3.49
C PHE A 1220 -20.78 -4.58 3.65
N GLY A 1221 -20.28 -5.79 3.37
CA GLY A 1221 -21.08 -7.02 3.44
C GLY A 1221 -22.24 -7.08 2.43
N ARG A 1222 -22.20 -6.24 1.39
CA ARG A 1222 -23.27 -6.09 0.38
C ARG A 1222 -22.72 -6.09 -1.04
N HIS A 1223 -23.56 -6.45 -2.00
CA HIS A 1223 -23.31 -6.15 -3.40
C HIS A 1223 -23.33 -4.63 -3.67
N SER A 1224 -22.61 -4.19 -4.70
CA SER A 1224 -22.72 -2.81 -5.18
C SER A 1224 -24.13 -2.53 -5.72
N ASP A 1225 -24.53 -1.26 -5.70
CA ASP A 1225 -25.68 -0.78 -6.47
C ASP A 1225 -25.21 -0.20 -7.81
N ALA A 1226 -26.06 -0.30 -8.84
CA ALA A 1226 -25.68 0.10 -10.20
C ALA A 1226 -25.20 1.58 -10.31
N PRO A 1227 -25.76 2.57 -9.58
CA PRO A 1227 -25.19 3.92 -9.51
C PRO A 1227 -23.78 3.96 -8.90
N GLY A 1228 -23.56 3.32 -7.74
CA GLY A 1228 -22.25 3.27 -7.08
C GLY A 1228 -21.18 2.59 -7.94
N LEU A 1229 -21.49 1.44 -8.53
CA LEU A 1229 -20.59 0.71 -9.43
C LEU A 1229 -20.24 1.53 -10.68
N ALA A 1230 -21.21 2.25 -11.25
CA ALA A 1230 -20.96 3.11 -12.41
C ALA A 1230 -20.08 4.32 -12.06
N PHE A 1231 -20.28 4.93 -10.89
CA PHE A 1231 -19.46 6.05 -10.41
C PHE A 1231 -18.00 5.64 -10.19
N TRP A 1232 -17.74 4.59 -9.42
CA TRP A 1232 -16.38 4.17 -9.09
C TRP A 1232 -15.63 3.55 -10.28
N ARG A 1233 -16.34 2.86 -11.18
CA ARG A 1233 -15.78 2.43 -12.47
C ARG A 1233 -15.27 3.62 -13.28
N ALA A 1234 -16.10 4.66 -13.45
CA ALA A 1234 -15.72 5.85 -14.21
C ALA A 1234 -14.57 6.63 -13.54
N ALA A 1235 -14.41 6.54 -12.21
CA ALA A 1235 -13.25 7.09 -11.50
C ALA A 1235 -11.97 6.28 -11.77
N MET A 1236 -12.05 4.94 -11.73
CA MET A 1236 -10.90 4.07 -12.04
C MET A 1236 -10.46 4.16 -13.50
N GLU A 1237 -11.42 4.29 -14.44
CA GLU A 1237 -11.15 4.59 -15.87
C GLU A 1237 -10.43 5.94 -16.07
N GLN A 1238 -10.55 6.87 -15.12
CA GLN A 1238 -9.84 8.16 -15.09
C GLN A 1238 -8.51 8.11 -14.31
N GLY A 1239 -8.07 6.92 -13.87
CA GLY A 1239 -6.76 6.69 -13.23
C GLY A 1239 -6.77 6.68 -11.70
N VAL A 1240 -7.95 6.66 -11.05
CA VAL A 1240 -8.04 6.42 -9.60
C VAL A 1240 -7.67 4.95 -9.31
N SER A 1241 -6.79 4.70 -8.33
CA SER A 1241 -6.41 3.35 -7.95
C SER A 1241 -7.49 2.68 -7.07
N LEU A 1242 -7.57 1.34 -7.12
CA LEU A 1242 -8.47 0.58 -6.24
C LEU A 1242 -8.19 0.86 -4.75
N GLU A 1243 -6.92 1.12 -4.38
CA GLU A 1243 -6.53 1.52 -3.03
C GLU A 1243 -7.16 2.87 -2.63
N HIS A 1244 -7.19 3.84 -3.54
CA HIS A 1244 -7.81 5.14 -3.29
C HIS A 1244 -9.34 5.03 -3.19
N VAL A 1245 -9.96 4.16 -3.99
CA VAL A 1245 -11.39 3.83 -3.84
C VAL A 1245 -11.66 3.21 -2.46
N ALA A 1246 -10.82 2.28 -2.01
CA ALA A 1246 -10.94 1.66 -0.69
C ALA A 1246 -10.75 2.65 0.47
N ASP A 1247 -9.80 3.58 0.35
CA ASP A 1247 -9.57 4.63 1.37
C ASP A 1247 -10.75 5.61 1.44
N GLU A 1248 -11.33 5.99 0.29
CA GLU A 1248 -12.57 6.78 0.24
C GLU A 1248 -13.78 6.02 0.81
N PHE A 1249 -13.93 4.71 0.54
CA PHE A 1249 -15.00 3.90 1.14
C PHE A 1249 -14.93 3.95 2.68
N LEU A 1250 -13.73 3.77 3.26
CA LEU A 1250 -13.49 3.73 4.71
C LEU A 1250 -13.55 5.12 5.37
N ARG A 1251 -13.51 6.20 4.59
CA ARG A 1251 -13.75 7.59 5.04
C ARG A 1251 -15.17 8.09 4.73
N SER A 1252 -15.95 7.34 3.96
CA SER A 1252 -17.28 7.76 3.49
C SER A 1252 -18.32 7.80 4.62
N PRO A 1253 -19.41 8.57 4.49
CA PRO A 1253 -20.55 8.44 5.40
C PRO A 1253 -21.26 7.08 5.35
N GLU A 1254 -21.04 6.26 4.31
CA GLU A 1254 -21.64 4.92 4.18
C GLU A 1254 -21.02 3.92 5.16
N ILE A 1255 -19.74 4.06 5.48
CA ILE A 1255 -19.07 3.19 6.47
C ILE A 1255 -19.67 3.31 7.88
N ALA A 1256 -20.44 4.37 8.17
CA ALA A 1256 -21.00 4.62 9.50
C ALA A 1256 -21.98 3.53 10.01
N SER A 1257 -22.53 2.68 9.14
CA SER A 1257 -23.32 1.48 9.53
C SER A 1257 -22.50 0.18 9.59
N HIS A 1258 -21.21 0.23 9.26
CA HIS A 1258 -20.31 -0.93 9.16
C HIS A 1258 -19.06 -0.80 10.05
N VAL A 1259 -18.67 0.41 10.44
CA VAL A 1259 -17.76 0.63 11.58
C VAL A 1259 -18.33 0.02 12.85
N LEU A 1260 -17.45 -0.43 13.74
CA LEU A 1260 -17.83 -0.73 15.12
C LEU A 1260 -17.44 0.45 15.99
N ALA A 1261 -18.39 0.97 16.76
CA ALA A 1261 -18.06 1.92 17.82
C ALA A 1261 -17.07 1.27 18.82
N PRO A 1262 -16.21 2.03 19.53
CA PRO A 1262 -15.26 1.46 20.49
C PRO A 1262 -15.88 0.56 21.55
N LEU A 1263 -17.08 0.92 22.02
CA LEU A 1263 -17.92 0.11 22.91
C LEU A 1263 -18.32 -1.26 22.30
N GLN A 1264 -18.37 -1.38 20.98
CA GLN A 1264 -18.75 -2.61 20.28
C GLN A 1264 -17.53 -3.41 19.81
N TRP A 1265 -16.33 -3.05 20.28
CA TRP A 1265 -15.13 -3.85 20.07
C TRP A 1265 -15.15 -5.06 21.03
N ASP A 1266 -14.72 -6.21 20.52
CA ASP A 1266 -14.80 -7.53 21.18
C ASP A 1266 -13.50 -8.26 20.83
N PHE A 1267 -12.42 -7.87 21.53
CA PHE A 1267 -11.08 -8.35 21.23
C PHE A 1267 -10.86 -9.75 21.80
N ILE A 1268 -10.82 -10.73 20.91
CA ILE A 1268 -10.42 -12.10 21.27
C ILE A 1268 -8.93 -12.10 21.61
N VAL A 1269 -8.58 -12.70 22.77
CA VAL A 1269 -7.21 -12.79 23.32
C VAL A 1269 -6.75 -14.23 23.47
#